data_AF-A0A077Z384-F1
#
_entry.id   AF-A0A077Z384-F1
#
_cell.length_a   1.000
_cell.length_b   1.000
_cell.length_c   1.000
_cell.angle_alpha   90.00
_cell.angle_beta   90.00
_cell.angle_gamma   90.00
#
_symmetry.space_group_name_H-M   'P 1'
#
loop_
_entity.id
_entity.type
_entity.pdbx_description
1 polymer ?
#
loop_
_entity_poly.entity_id
_entity_poly.type
_entity_poly.pdbx_seq_one_letter_code
_entity_poly.pdbx_strand_id
1 'polypeptide(L)'
;MASTFKENLVAVAGFRSYIDNSFWYTATKRKVEEWKLDETPLPLLGYYTNSDAPGLPPRLTIDFESLEPDRIPPPNQYAAVGKLFLFNSLDAFRAFDLNGHLKNAASEIWSDIKNGTWLNRPCLLYRFQLFAHIDPKKYVYHFIVGHPVVQYPAPMTIARPIQRIGEFFDEHAMKVVCQLCQEQSANSMNHFILEQTDDANLPFAVLSFGDPRAKHLDISKLIVVCCDPSTDLCSPGWPVRNLMAAWAAFSLVLHLSCTAPSMPDDLLVRFLPGLERNSEGAISVQRLNLSTSLDPSKLSENATKLNLNLMRWRVMPELDLETIFGVSCLLFGSGTLGCNIARCLGSWGIRKITLIDNGRVSYSNPARQSLFTVQDCIDGGKWKHEAAAAALKQIFPAMEVYSYGFTVPMPGHLIEECDEAKTVEDVEKLESLIKEHDIIFLLMDTREGRWLPTLLSTYHSKLAFTVAVGFDSYLILRHGIGWKQQQQQQSISSQRPPSSVSKISGNELACYFCCDVTAPGNSMLDRTLDQQCTVTRPGVSLLAAGIAVELMASCLQHPLKGMAPAETSDSDTHATCLGAVPHQVRGYLSRYEQVSLAVERFSSCVACSVPVLKEYQKRGGAFVIDVCNGPVQLESITGLDLLKMAAVDTTNMPREEEKSVAPTPVHLLNKLPLGEERLPKEDDCIEMNPGFIYSTMLAAFSLEQQRVRLPIYKYRNAILYLLEKYQTLVLLGETGCGKSTQVPQYLLEAGWAHEGKICVSEPRRVAAVTLASRVAEERGTMFGQEVGYVVRFDDFTKRESTKIKYVTDGILVREIMRNPLLTEYSVVMVDEAHERNVNTDILLGLLRKILAKRKDLRLIVSSATLDAVEFRHFFNLNATDDPALDTATIMSVEGRSFPIDIYYTRGSVPNYVNASVKAAIRIHRCEPSGGDILIFLTGEEEVITCCNLLKEESKTLGDCDKLWIVPIYGAMPFKEQIKVFDSCPAGTRKVVVATNIAEASVTVPGIVYVIDCGFVKLRAVHPQTGIESLVVVPISKASAEQRAGRAGRIRYGKAYRLYPGNGTNYTGMLKSSGLFLESEFEKLRPFTVPEIQRTNLAPALLQLKSLGVDNVLKFHYISRPPSFSMIRGLELLRALGAIDDDGELTQPLGYQIAELPLPPMHAKALLMSGKLECSEEILSIVAMMQIQNVFLTPVGQKHRAEIMKRKFSTEDGDHLTMLNVFTCFNERGRDIRWCKDHYVNYRGLCRAVEIRQQLLHFLKRFKVPLLSCRGRLDSEDRIKQSLVYGFFSNAAKLHHDGTYRTIREDFTLKIYKGSAIMYRKEYPKWVIFTEVLQDCMRDISVIDSEWLYELVPEYYEYGTVRERALKRKIGDSDEE
;
A
#
# COMPACT_ATOMS: atom_id res chain seq x y z
N MET A 1 20.87 -60.74 -49.43
CA MET A 1 21.65 -59.53 -49.76
C MET A 1 21.01 -58.22 -49.23
N ALA A 2 19.96 -58.26 -48.41
CA ALA A 2 19.24 -57.05 -47.95
C ALA A 2 19.75 -56.46 -46.62
N SER A 3 20.82 -57.00 -46.03
CA SER A 3 21.33 -56.59 -44.70
C SER A 3 22.51 -55.62 -44.75
N THR A 4 23.09 -55.30 -45.91
CA THR A 4 24.31 -54.48 -46.02
C THR A 4 24.12 -53.08 -46.61
N PHE A 5 22.91 -52.67 -46.98
CA PHE A 5 22.65 -51.34 -47.56
C PHE A 5 22.06 -50.31 -46.57
N LYS A 6 21.93 -50.65 -45.28
CA LYS A 6 21.27 -49.75 -44.32
C LYS A 6 22.13 -48.61 -43.78
N GLU A 7 23.46 -48.65 -43.91
CA GLU A 7 24.29 -47.78 -43.06
C GLU A 7 24.38 -46.31 -43.48
N ASN A 8 24.03 -45.92 -44.71
CA ASN A 8 24.23 -44.52 -45.16
C ASN A 8 22.98 -43.79 -45.69
N LEU A 9 21.76 -44.31 -45.49
CA LEU A 9 20.55 -43.63 -45.96
C LEU A 9 20.27 -42.35 -45.14
N VAL A 10 20.07 -41.23 -45.83
CA VAL A 10 19.73 -39.95 -45.21
C VAL A 10 18.28 -39.98 -44.71
N ALA A 11 18.08 -39.95 -43.38
CA ALA A 11 16.77 -39.72 -42.78
C ALA A 11 16.42 -38.22 -42.86
N VAL A 12 15.20 -37.88 -43.28
CA VAL A 12 14.75 -36.48 -43.40
C VAL A 12 13.76 -36.16 -42.30
N ALA A 13 14.01 -35.09 -41.55
CA ALA A 13 13.11 -34.62 -40.51
C ALA A 13 11.90 -33.89 -41.12
N GLY A 14 10.70 -34.42 -40.88
CA GLY A 14 9.44 -33.80 -41.31
C GLY A 14 9.04 -32.63 -40.42
N PHE A 15 8.29 -31.68 -40.98
CA PHE A 15 7.69 -30.59 -40.21
C PHE A 15 6.62 -31.10 -39.23
N ARG A 16 6.51 -30.41 -38.11
CA ARG A 16 5.38 -30.51 -37.18
C ARG A 16 4.73 -29.13 -37.05
N SER A 17 3.47 -29.02 -37.42
CA SER A 17 2.78 -27.74 -37.45
C SER A 17 2.30 -27.31 -36.06
N TYR A 18 2.51 -26.04 -35.74
CA TYR A 18 1.92 -25.35 -34.60
C TYR A 18 0.90 -24.33 -35.13
N ILE A 19 -0.38 -24.59 -34.84
CA ILE A 19 -1.48 -23.70 -35.23
C ILE A 19 -1.94 -22.95 -33.99
N ASP A 20 -1.77 -21.64 -34.00
CA ASP A 20 -2.16 -20.79 -32.88
C ASP A 20 -3.69 -20.71 -32.75
N ASN A 21 -4.20 -20.57 -31.52
CA ASN A 21 -5.65 -20.47 -31.28
C ASN A 21 -6.28 -19.25 -31.96
N SER A 22 -5.50 -18.18 -32.18
CA SER A 22 -5.94 -17.00 -32.93
C SER A 22 -6.32 -17.31 -34.37
N PHE A 23 -5.64 -18.27 -35.02
CA PHE A 23 -5.99 -18.73 -36.36
C PHE A 23 -7.40 -19.33 -36.38
N TRP A 24 -7.73 -20.22 -35.44
CA TRP A 24 -9.04 -20.87 -35.38
C TRP A 24 -10.17 -19.88 -35.11
N TYR A 25 -9.94 -18.87 -34.28
CA TYR A 25 -10.90 -17.81 -34.04
C TYR A 25 -11.21 -17.03 -35.33
N THR A 26 -10.17 -16.52 -36.00
CA THR A 26 -10.32 -15.77 -37.25
C THR A 26 -10.95 -16.62 -38.35
N ALA A 27 -10.53 -17.89 -38.48
CA ALA A 27 -11.12 -18.82 -39.44
C ALA A 27 -12.59 -19.13 -39.14
N THR A 28 -12.99 -19.24 -37.86
CA THR A 28 -14.40 -19.43 -37.47
C THR A 28 -15.23 -18.21 -37.84
N LYS A 29 -14.73 -17.02 -37.51
CA LYS A 29 -15.39 -15.75 -37.82
C LYS A 29 -15.58 -15.59 -39.32
N ARG A 30 -14.51 -15.71 -40.11
CA ARG A 30 -14.57 -15.64 -41.58
C ARG A 30 -15.43 -16.75 -42.18
N LYS A 31 -15.42 -17.98 -41.64
CA LYS A 31 -16.32 -19.05 -42.09
C LYS A 31 -17.79 -18.68 -41.90
N VAL A 32 -18.17 -18.09 -40.77
CA VAL A 32 -19.57 -17.72 -40.48
C VAL A 32 -20.00 -16.46 -41.24
N GLU A 33 -19.14 -15.44 -41.30
CA GLU A 33 -19.48 -14.12 -41.84
C GLU A 33 -19.22 -14.02 -43.35
N GLU A 34 -18.10 -14.56 -43.84
CA GLU A 34 -17.57 -14.34 -45.19
C GLU A 34 -17.71 -15.58 -46.10
N TRP A 35 -17.06 -16.70 -45.76
CA TRP A 35 -16.94 -17.88 -46.64
C TRP A 35 -18.21 -18.73 -46.69
N LYS A 36 -18.98 -18.79 -45.59
CA LYS A 36 -20.25 -19.50 -45.46
C LYS A 36 -20.16 -20.99 -45.85
N LEU A 37 -20.65 -21.33 -47.04
CA LEU A 37 -20.67 -22.70 -47.58
C LEU A 37 -19.61 -22.95 -48.65
N ASP A 38 -18.79 -21.94 -48.98
CA ASP A 38 -17.71 -22.07 -49.96
C ASP A 38 -16.60 -23.00 -49.44
N GLU A 39 -16.30 -24.05 -50.21
CA GLU A 39 -15.23 -25.01 -49.92
C GLU A 39 -14.02 -24.82 -50.86
N THR A 40 -13.98 -23.71 -51.61
CA THR A 40 -12.85 -23.38 -52.50
C THR A 40 -11.56 -23.27 -51.67
N PRO A 41 -10.45 -23.92 -52.08
CA PRO A 41 -9.22 -23.90 -51.29
C PRO A 41 -8.65 -22.49 -51.15
N LEU A 42 -8.39 -22.06 -49.92
CA LEU A 42 -7.88 -20.73 -49.61
C LEU A 42 -6.34 -20.75 -49.53
N PRO A 43 -5.64 -19.72 -50.03
CA PRO A 43 -4.19 -19.62 -49.86
C PRO A 43 -3.83 -19.41 -48.40
N LEU A 44 -2.76 -20.05 -47.94
CA LEU A 44 -2.14 -19.81 -46.64
C LEU A 44 -0.67 -19.46 -46.78
N LEU A 45 -0.15 -18.65 -45.87
CA LEU A 45 1.28 -18.43 -45.71
C LEU A 45 1.72 -18.81 -44.29
N GLY A 46 2.44 -19.92 -44.20
CA GLY A 46 3.09 -20.36 -42.97
C GLY A 46 4.55 -19.92 -42.95
N TYR A 47 5.21 -20.07 -41.81
CA TYR A 47 6.62 -19.74 -41.67
C TYR A 47 7.35 -20.70 -40.73
N TYR A 48 8.66 -20.84 -40.94
CA TYR A 48 9.55 -21.65 -40.11
C TYR A 48 10.86 -20.92 -39.81
N THR A 49 11.65 -21.44 -38.86
CA THR A 49 12.98 -20.90 -38.51
C THR A 49 13.99 -22.03 -38.36
N ASN A 50 15.28 -21.71 -38.48
CA ASN A 50 16.42 -22.58 -38.19
C ASN A 50 17.05 -22.29 -36.82
N SER A 51 16.41 -21.45 -35.99
CA SER A 51 16.94 -21.00 -34.69
C SER A 51 16.35 -21.74 -33.48
N ASP A 52 15.56 -22.79 -33.72
CA ASP A 52 14.97 -23.58 -32.63
C ASP A 52 16.05 -24.36 -31.85
N ALA A 53 15.81 -24.57 -30.56
CA ALA A 53 16.75 -25.27 -29.68
C ALA A 53 16.96 -26.74 -30.10
N PRO A 54 18.18 -27.29 -29.96
CA PRO A 54 18.48 -28.70 -30.24
C PRO A 54 17.48 -29.66 -29.58
N GLY A 55 16.97 -30.63 -30.36
CA GLY A 55 16.02 -31.65 -29.89
C GLY A 55 14.55 -31.33 -30.11
N LEU A 56 14.22 -30.14 -30.62
CA LEU A 56 12.85 -29.80 -31.03
C LEU A 56 12.57 -30.26 -32.48
N PRO A 57 11.38 -30.78 -32.80
CA PRO A 57 11.03 -31.11 -34.17
C PRO A 57 10.95 -29.83 -35.02
N PRO A 58 11.30 -29.89 -36.32
CA PRO A 58 11.18 -28.75 -37.23
C PRO A 58 9.75 -28.20 -37.20
N ARG A 59 9.58 -26.92 -36.85
CA ARG A 59 8.25 -26.33 -36.62
C ARG A 59 7.79 -25.48 -37.80
N LEU A 60 6.60 -25.77 -38.30
CA LEU A 60 5.85 -24.86 -39.18
C LEU A 60 4.83 -24.11 -38.34
N THR A 61 4.83 -22.78 -38.35
CA THR A 61 3.89 -21.97 -37.57
C THR A 61 2.80 -21.39 -38.46
N ILE A 62 1.55 -21.45 -37.96
CA ILE A 62 0.34 -20.88 -38.59
C ILE A 62 -0.38 -20.05 -37.53
N ASP A 63 -0.57 -18.76 -37.79
CA ASP A 63 -1.24 -17.80 -36.91
C ASP A 63 -2.40 -17.11 -37.62
N PHE A 64 -3.07 -16.16 -36.96
CA PHE A 64 -4.20 -15.45 -37.56
C PHE A 64 -3.86 -14.67 -38.85
N GLU A 65 -2.60 -14.24 -39.01
CA GLU A 65 -2.13 -13.52 -40.20
C GLU A 65 -1.78 -14.47 -41.35
N SER A 66 -1.66 -15.78 -41.10
CA SER A 66 -1.42 -16.78 -42.14
C SER A 66 -2.53 -16.88 -43.20
N LEU A 67 -3.70 -16.28 -42.95
CA LEU A 67 -4.78 -16.15 -43.93
C LEU A 67 -4.57 -15.00 -44.93
N GLU A 68 -3.54 -14.17 -44.74
CA GLU A 68 -3.21 -13.06 -45.63
C GLU A 68 -2.10 -13.49 -46.63
N PRO A 69 -2.39 -13.55 -47.94
CA PRO A 69 -1.47 -14.12 -48.93
C PRO A 69 -0.21 -13.29 -49.19
N ASP A 70 -0.27 -11.98 -48.96
CA ASP A 70 0.82 -11.01 -49.24
C ASP A 70 1.69 -10.70 -48.01
N ARG A 71 1.56 -11.49 -46.94
CA ARG A 71 2.32 -11.31 -45.70
C ARG A 71 3.82 -11.50 -45.92
N ILE A 72 4.63 -10.67 -45.26
CA ILE A 72 6.07 -10.87 -45.13
C ILE A 72 6.34 -11.60 -43.81
N PRO A 73 7.07 -12.73 -43.80
CA PRO A 73 7.46 -13.42 -42.56
C PRO A 73 8.21 -12.48 -41.61
N PRO A 74 8.13 -12.70 -40.28
CA PRO A 74 8.95 -11.98 -39.32
C PRO A 74 10.47 -12.13 -39.62
N PRO A 75 11.32 -11.20 -39.16
CA PRO A 75 12.77 -11.29 -39.36
C PRO A 75 13.34 -12.64 -38.87
N ASN A 76 14.30 -13.21 -39.62
CA ASN A 76 14.90 -14.54 -39.38
C ASN A 76 13.89 -15.71 -39.43
N GLN A 77 12.80 -15.55 -40.18
CA GLN A 77 11.84 -16.61 -40.46
C GLN A 77 11.60 -16.69 -41.97
N TYR A 78 11.26 -17.89 -42.42
CA TYR A 78 11.25 -18.26 -43.84
C TYR A 78 9.86 -18.74 -44.25
N ALA A 79 9.37 -18.24 -45.40
CA ALA A 79 8.02 -18.51 -45.87
C ALA A 79 7.83 -19.95 -46.38
N ALA A 80 6.68 -20.53 -46.08
CA ALA A 80 6.15 -21.76 -46.64
C ALA A 80 4.74 -21.53 -47.19
N VAL A 81 4.47 -22.02 -48.41
CA VAL A 81 3.21 -21.75 -49.12
C VAL A 81 2.19 -22.85 -48.82
N GLY A 82 1.03 -22.47 -48.30
CA GLY A 82 -0.02 -23.40 -47.87
C GLY A 82 -1.31 -23.26 -48.68
N LYS A 83 -2.18 -24.28 -48.56
CA LYS A 83 -3.61 -24.19 -48.91
C LYS A 83 -4.47 -24.70 -47.76
N LEU A 84 -5.55 -24.00 -47.45
CA LEU A 84 -6.58 -24.39 -46.49
C LEU A 84 -7.78 -24.99 -47.22
N PHE A 85 -8.12 -26.24 -46.89
CA PHE A 85 -9.30 -26.94 -47.36
C PHE A 85 -10.31 -27.02 -46.22
N LEU A 86 -11.40 -26.28 -46.31
CA LEU A 86 -12.48 -26.27 -45.33
C LEU A 86 -13.66 -27.11 -45.80
N PHE A 87 -14.08 -28.06 -44.96
CA PHE A 87 -15.21 -28.93 -45.23
C PHE A 87 -16.42 -28.52 -44.39
N ASN A 88 -17.59 -28.46 -45.01
CA ASN A 88 -18.85 -28.11 -44.36
C ASN A 88 -19.37 -29.23 -43.44
N SER A 89 -19.08 -30.50 -43.76
CA SER A 89 -19.45 -31.65 -42.93
C SER A 89 -18.23 -32.47 -42.48
N LEU A 90 -18.34 -33.06 -41.29
CA LEU A 90 -17.31 -33.95 -40.75
C LEU A 90 -17.16 -35.23 -41.60
N ASP A 91 -18.25 -35.70 -42.20
CA ASP A 91 -18.23 -36.90 -43.05
C ASP A 91 -17.51 -36.63 -44.38
N ALA A 92 -17.72 -35.46 -45.00
CA ALA A 92 -16.97 -35.07 -46.20
C ALA A 92 -15.46 -34.96 -45.91
N PHE A 93 -15.09 -34.38 -44.78
CA PHE A 93 -13.69 -34.33 -44.34
C PHE A 93 -13.08 -35.72 -44.14
N ARG A 94 -13.81 -36.65 -43.51
CA ARG A 94 -13.35 -38.02 -43.28
C ARG A 94 -13.26 -38.87 -44.55
N ALA A 95 -14.15 -38.63 -45.52
CA ALA A 95 -14.18 -39.36 -46.79
C ALA A 95 -13.18 -38.81 -47.84
N PHE A 96 -12.56 -37.66 -47.58
CA PHE A 96 -11.66 -37.00 -48.52
C PHE A 96 -10.35 -37.76 -48.72
N ASP A 97 -9.92 -37.97 -49.97
CA ASP A 97 -8.66 -38.63 -50.30
C ASP A 97 -7.46 -37.68 -50.10
N LEU A 98 -7.03 -37.55 -48.84
CA LEU A 98 -5.86 -36.76 -48.43
C LEU A 98 -4.58 -37.19 -49.16
N ASN A 99 -4.40 -38.51 -49.36
CA ASN A 99 -3.17 -39.05 -49.94
C ASN A 99 -3.06 -38.74 -51.43
N GLY A 100 -4.14 -38.91 -52.19
CA GLY A 100 -4.21 -38.52 -53.59
C GLY A 100 -3.96 -37.03 -53.78
N HIS A 101 -4.56 -36.19 -52.91
CA HIS A 101 -4.40 -34.74 -53.00
C HIS A 101 -2.96 -34.28 -52.71
N LEU A 102 -2.31 -34.86 -51.69
CA LEU A 102 -0.91 -34.58 -51.38
C LEU A 102 0.03 -35.06 -52.50
N LYS A 103 -0.26 -36.18 -53.15
CA LYS A 103 0.50 -36.64 -54.31
C LYS A 103 0.39 -35.66 -55.48
N ASN A 104 -0.82 -35.17 -55.77
CA ASN A 104 -1.03 -34.16 -56.80
C ASN A 104 -0.28 -32.86 -56.49
N ALA A 105 -0.32 -32.41 -55.23
CA ALA A 105 0.45 -31.25 -54.80
C ALA A 105 1.97 -31.46 -54.90
N ALA A 106 2.45 -32.69 -54.72
CA ALA A 106 3.86 -33.02 -54.93
C ALA A 106 4.22 -32.99 -56.43
N SER A 107 3.31 -33.42 -57.31
CA SER A 107 3.46 -33.25 -58.76
C SER A 107 3.51 -31.77 -59.16
N GLU A 108 2.76 -30.88 -58.48
CA GLU A 108 2.87 -29.43 -58.69
C GLU A 108 4.26 -28.90 -58.31
N ILE A 109 4.83 -29.34 -57.17
CA ILE A 109 6.21 -28.99 -56.79
C ILE A 109 7.18 -29.46 -57.87
N TRP A 110 7.00 -30.67 -58.38
CA TRP A 110 7.87 -31.20 -59.43
C TRP A 110 7.72 -30.48 -60.78
N SER A 111 6.51 -30.05 -61.12
CA SER A 111 6.27 -29.20 -62.30
C SER A 111 6.96 -27.84 -62.14
N ASP A 112 6.89 -27.24 -60.95
CA ASP A 112 7.58 -25.98 -60.67
C ASP A 112 9.10 -26.14 -60.74
N ILE A 113 9.61 -27.26 -60.21
CA ILE A 113 11.00 -27.66 -60.40
C ILE A 113 11.27 -27.73 -61.90
N LYS A 114 10.67 -28.63 -62.68
CA LYS A 114 10.96 -28.78 -64.11
C LYS A 114 10.90 -27.48 -64.92
N ASN A 115 9.95 -26.59 -64.61
CA ASN A 115 9.75 -25.33 -65.35
C ASN A 115 10.61 -24.17 -64.82
N GLY A 116 11.31 -24.33 -63.70
CA GLY A 116 12.22 -23.32 -63.13
C GLY A 116 11.52 -22.16 -62.43
N THR A 117 10.21 -22.23 -62.19
CA THR A 117 9.43 -21.15 -61.53
C THR A 117 9.92 -20.89 -60.11
N TRP A 118 10.37 -21.93 -59.41
CA TRP A 118 10.94 -21.85 -58.06
C TRP A 118 12.20 -20.98 -57.97
N LEU A 119 12.95 -20.79 -59.06
CA LEU A 119 14.15 -19.95 -59.08
C LEU A 119 13.81 -18.48 -58.78
N ASN A 120 12.66 -18.02 -59.27
CA ASN A 120 12.16 -16.66 -59.01
C ASN A 120 11.36 -16.58 -57.71
N ARG A 121 10.81 -17.70 -57.24
CA ARG A 121 10.01 -17.77 -56.00
C ARG A 121 10.40 -19.01 -55.18
N PRO A 122 11.52 -18.94 -54.42
CA PRO A 122 12.08 -20.04 -53.63
C PRO A 122 11.10 -20.79 -52.72
N CYS A 123 10.10 -20.09 -52.17
CA CYS A 123 9.11 -20.67 -51.26
C CYS A 123 8.16 -21.69 -51.93
N LEU A 124 8.11 -21.76 -53.27
CA LEU A 124 7.32 -22.75 -54.00
C LEU A 124 7.82 -24.20 -53.83
N LEU A 125 9.09 -24.38 -53.42
CA LEU A 125 9.62 -25.69 -53.05
C LEU A 125 9.04 -26.19 -51.71
N TYR A 126 8.51 -25.31 -50.87
CA TYR A 126 8.11 -25.59 -49.50
C TYR A 126 6.62 -25.39 -49.34
N ARG A 127 5.86 -26.44 -49.68
CA ARG A 127 4.40 -26.40 -49.65
C ARG A 127 3.80 -27.22 -48.51
N PHE A 128 2.65 -26.79 -48.00
CA PHE A 128 1.85 -27.56 -47.05
C PHE A 128 0.35 -27.45 -47.37
N GLN A 129 -0.45 -28.34 -46.80
CA GLN A 129 -1.91 -28.34 -46.94
C GLN A 129 -2.55 -28.56 -45.58
N LEU A 130 -3.46 -27.67 -45.19
CA LEU A 130 -4.26 -27.77 -43.98
C LEU A 130 -5.68 -28.18 -44.37
N PHE A 131 -6.09 -29.38 -43.97
CA PHE A 131 -7.45 -29.88 -44.16
C PHE A 131 -8.21 -29.76 -42.85
N ALA A 132 -9.36 -29.09 -42.84
CA ALA A 132 -10.09 -28.82 -41.61
C ALA A 132 -11.63 -28.85 -41.77
N HIS A 133 -12.31 -29.36 -40.75
CA HIS A 133 -13.74 -29.19 -40.53
C HIS A 133 -13.96 -28.37 -39.25
N ILE A 134 -14.74 -27.30 -39.35
CA ILE A 134 -15.08 -26.38 -38.26
C ILE A 134 -16.57 -26.51 -37.94
N ASP A 135 -16.90 -26.87 -36.70
CA ASP A 135 -18.25 -26.76 -36.13
C ASP A 135 -18.35 -25.44 -35.32
N PRO A 136 -18.91 -24.37 -35.90
CA PRO A 136 -18.96 -23.06 -35.26
C PRO A 136 -19.94 -23.01 -34.07
N LYS A 137 -20.89 -23.95 -33.97
CA LYS A 137 -21.86 -23.98 -32.86
C LYS A 137 -21.24 -24.59 -31.60
N LYS A 138 -20.40 -25.61 -31.78
CA LYS A 138 -19.73 -26.30 -30.66
C LYS A 138 -18.30 -25.82 -30.42
N TYR A 139 -17.76 -24.96 -31.29
CA TYR A 139 -16.36 -24.54 -31.29
C TYR A 139 -15.40 -25.74 -31.29
N VAL A 140 -15.72 -26.75 -32.12
CA VAL A 140 -14.92 -27.97 -32.29
C VAL A 140 -14.31 -27.99 -33.69
N TYR A 141 -13.01 -28.25 -33.74
CA TYR A 141 -12.18 -28.22 -34.94
C TYR A 141 -11.58 -29.61 -35.15
N HIS A 142 -11.76 -30.17 -36.33
CA HIS A 142 -11.08 -31.40 -36.76
C HIS A 142 -10.14 -31.02 -37.89
N PHE A 143 -8.84 -31.33 -37.77
CA PHE A 143 -7.90 -30.94 -38.80
C PHE A 143 -6.71 -31.91 -38.92
N ILE A 144 -6.05 -31.84 -40.07
CA ILE A 144 -4.80 -32.56 -40.34
C ILE A 144 -3.95 -31.73 -41.31
N VAL A 145 -2.64 -31.70 -41.07
CA VAL A 145 -1.68 -31.02 -41.95
C VAL A 145 -0.89 -32.07 -42.74
N GLY A 146 -0.72 -31.80 -44.03
CA GLY A 146 0.07 -32.62 -44.93
C GLY A 146 1.12 -31.81 -45.68
N HIS A 147 2.30 -32.39 -45.83
CA HIS A 147 3.44 -31.86 -46.55
C HIS A 147 3.67 -32.70 -47.81
N PRO A 148 3.52 -32.17 -49.03
CA PRO A 148 3.69 -32.94 -50.27
C PRO A 148 5.15 -33.40 -50.49
N VAL A 149 5.41 -34.72 -50.54
CA VAL A 149 6.77 -35.28 -50.68
C VAL A 149 7.15 -35.45 -52.15
N VAL A 150 8.24 -34.80 -52.57
CA VAL A 150 8.96 -35.16 -53.82
C VAL A 150 10.25 -35.88 -53.44
N GLN A 151 10.44 -37.10 -53.96
CA GLN A 151 11.63 -37.91 -53.74
C GLN A 151 12.38 -38.13 -55.07
N TYR A 152 13.50 -37.42 -55.25
CA TYR A 152 14.40 -37.54 -56.41
C TYR A 152 15.80 -37.00 -56.07
N PRO A 153 16.91 -37.65 -56.50
CA PRO A 153 16.98 -39.07 -56.88
C PRO A 153 16.81 -39.96 -55.64
N ALA A 154 16.17 -41.12 -55.80
CA ALA A 154 15.99 -42.07 -54.71
C ALA A 154 16.97 -43.26 -54.84
N PRO A 155 17.62 -43.73 -53.76
CA PRO A 155 17.75 -43.13 -52.42
C PRO A 155 19.02 -42.28 -52.23
N MET A 156 18.93 -41.23 -51.40
CA MET A 156 20.08 -40.40 -51.02
C MET A 156 20.97 -41.11 -49.99
N THR A 157 22.27 -41.13 -50.24
CA THR A 157 23.27 -41.66 -49.33
C THR A 157 24.28 -40.60 -48.90
N ILE A 158 24.68 -40.62 -47.63
CA ILE A 158 25.75 -39.78 -47.09
C ILE A 158 27.09 -40.23 -47.69
N ALA A 159 27.72 -39.37 -48.50
CA ALA A 159 29.02 -39.68 -49.13
C ALA A 159 30.22 -39.46 -48.20
N ARG A 160 30.09 -38.56 -47.21
CA ARG A 160 31.12 -38.22 -46.21
C ARG A 160 30.45 -37.97 -44.86
N PRO A 161 31.12 -38.27 -43.73
CA PRO A 161 30.58 -37.99 -42.40
C PRO A 161 30.12 -36.53 -42.28
N ILE A 162 28.97 -36.30 -41.64
CA ILE A 162 28.46 -34.94 -41.39
C ILE A 162 29.41 -34.24 -40.42
N GLN A 163 29.87 -33.05 -40.80
CA GLN A 163 30.83 -32.25 -40.06
C GLN A 163 30.30 -30.85 -39.82
N ARG A 164 30.80 -30.17 -38.78
CA ARG A 164 30.49 -28.77 -38.55
C ARG A 164 31.23 -27.92 -39.58
N ILE A 165 30.56 -26.91 -40.11
CA ILE A 165 31.14 -26.04 -41.16
C ILE A 165 32.45 -25.36 -40.71
N GLY A 166 32.62 -25.10 -39.41
CA GLY A 166 33.86 -24.55 -38.83
C GLY A 166 35.04 -25.52 -38.79
N GLU A 167 34.83 -26.80 -39.12
CA GLU A 167 35.92 -27.78 -39.30
C GLU A 167 36.48 -27.73 -40.74
N PHE A 168 35.75 -27.12 -41.68
CA PHE A 168 36.11 -27.05 -43.10
C PHE A 168 36.74 -25.70 -43.50
N PHE A 169 36.35 -24.62 -42.83
CA PHE A 169 36.82 -23.26 -43.11
C PHE A 169 37.67 -22.69 -41.97
N ASP A 170 38.67 -21.88 -42.32
CA ASP A 170 39.39 -21.07 -41.34
C ASP A 170 38.50 -19.94 -40.77
N GLU A 171 39.01 -19.26 -39.74
CA GLU A 171 38.24 -18.22 -39.03
C GLU A 171 37.85 -17.03 -39.94
N HIS A 172 38.65 -16.73 -40.96
CA HIS A 172 38.38 -15.62 -41.89
C HIS A 172 37.26 -16.00 -42.87
N ALA A 173 37.38 -17.15 -43.52
CA ALA A 173 36.35 -17.75 -44.36
C ALA A 173 35.03 -17.89 -43.60
N MET A 174 35.07 -18.31 -42.34
CA MET A 174 33.88 -18.45 -41.50
C MET A 174 33.18 -17.12 -41.23
N LYS A 175 33.93 -16.03 -40.98
CA LYS A 175 33.34 -14.68 -40.82
C LYS A 175 32.62 -14.22 -42.08
N VAL A 176 33.23 -14.44 -43.25
CA VAL A 176 32.63 -14.09 -44.55
C VAL A 176 31.35 -14.91 -44.78
N VAL A 177 31.37 -16.23 -44.56
CA VAL A 177 30.19 -17.09 -44.70
C VAL A 177 29.07 -16.65 -43.74
N CYS A 178 29.37 -16.35 -42.48
CA CYS A 178 28.38 -15.85 -41.52
C CYS A 178 27.75 -14.53 -41.96
N GLN A 179 28.54 -13.59 -42.48
CA GLN A 179 28.05 -12.32 -43.00
C GLN A 179 27.12 -12.53 -44.19
N LEU A 180 27.54 -13.34 -45.17
CA LEU A 180 26.73 -13.67 -46.34
C LEU A 180 25.41 -14.36 -45.94
N CYS A 181 25.44 -15.30 -44.99
CA CYS A 181 24.24 -15.95 -44.47
C CYS A 181 23.26 -14.96 -43.82
N GLN A 182 23.76 -13.95 -43.08
CA GLN A 182 22.93 -12.91 -42.50
C GLN A 182 22.32 -11.99 -43.57
N GLU A 183 23.10 -11.59 -44.57
CA GLU A 183 22.62 -10.78 -45.69
C GLU A 183 21.54 -11.49 -46.52
N GLN A 184 21.74 -12.79 -46.82
CA GLN A 184 20.75 -13.60 -47.53
C GLN A 184 19.50 -13.86 -46.67
N SER A 185 19.65 -14.08 -45.36
CA SER A 185 18.52 -14.24 -44.45
C SER A 185 17.69 -12.96 -44.33
N ALA A 186 18.33 -11.79 -44.35
CA ALA A 186 17.65 -10.49 -44.38
C ALA A 186 16.80 -10.31 -45.65
N ASN A 187 17.23 -10.90 -46.77
CA ASN A 187 16.47 -10.94 -48.04
C ASN A 187 15.41 -12.06 -48.09
N SER A 188 15.15 -12.76 -46.97
CA SER A 188 14.24 -13.90 -46.92
C SER A 188 14.58 -15.02 -47.92
N MET A 189 15.87 -15.17 -48.24
CA MET A 189 16.35 -16.24 -49.12
C MET A 189 16.62 -17.51 -48.33
N ASN A 190 15.80 -18.54 -48.56
CA ASN A 190 15.86 -19.81 -47.83
C ASN A 190 17.05 -20.70 -48.27
N HIS A 191 17.64 -20.43 -49.43
CA HIS A 191 18.75 -21.19 -50.02
C HIS A 191 19.51 -20.38 -51.07
N PHE A 192 20.81 -20.64 -51.21
CA PHE A 192 21.70 -19.99 -52.19
C PHE A 192 22.96 -20.85 -52.42
N ILE A 193 23.78 -20.47 -53.41
CA ILE A 193 25.05 -21.16 -53.73
C ILE A 193 26.20 -20.22 -53.35
N LEU A 194 27.26 -20.77 -52.78
CA LEU A 194 28.55 -20.09 -52.60
C LEU A 194 29.55 -20.69 -53.58
N GLU A 195 30.21 -19.83 -54.36
CA GLU A 195 31.41 -20.18 -55.12
C GLU A 195 32.63 -19.82 -54.30
N GLN A 196 33.53 -20.78 -54.14
CA GLN A 196 34.86 -20.56 -53.61
C GLN A 196 35.69 -19.82 -54.67
N THR A 197 36.13 -18.61 -54.34
CA THR A 197 36.93 -17.79 -55.25
C THR A 197 38.43 -18.00 -54.99
N ASP A 198 39.26 -17.59 -55.95
CA ASP A 198 40.72 -17.57 -55.78
C ASP A 198 41.20 -16.26 -55.10
N ASP A 199 40.29 -15.36 -54.69
CA ASP A 199 40.59 -14.10 -53.99
C ASP A 199 40.64 -14.31 -52.47
N ALA A 200 41.83 -14.11 -51.89
CA ALA A 200 42.05 -14.25 -50.45
C ALA A 200 41.24 -13.27 -49.59
N ASN A 201 40.84 -12.10 -50.12
CA ASN A 201 40.01 -11.13 -49.39
C ASN A 201 38.51 -11.43 -49.47
N LEU A 202 38.09 -12.23 -50.46
CA LEU A 202 36.70 -12.58 -50.69
C LEU A 202 36.59 -14.08 -51.01
N PRO A 203 36.89 -14.97 -50.05
CA PRO A 203 37.02 -16.41 -50.30
C PRO A 203 35.73 -17.05 -50.84
N PHE A 204 34.57 -16.42 -50.63
CA PHE A 204 33.28 -16.87 -51.13
C PHE A 204 32.48 -15.73 -51.78
N ALA A 205 31.87 -16.03 -52.92
CA ALA A 205 30.89 -15.17 -53.57
C ALA A 205 29.53 -15.88 -53.68
N VAL A 206 28.43 -15.13 -53.54
CA VAL A 206 27.07 -15.68 -53.68
C VAL A 206 26.71 -15.82 -55.15
N LEU A 207 26.31 -17.03 -55.55
CA LEU A 207 25.69 -17.34 -56.83
C LEU A 207 24.20 -17.61 -56.61
N SER A 208 23.38 -17.02 -57.48
CA SER A 208 21.96 -17.34 -57.54
C SER A 208 21.77 -18.72 -58.17
N PHE A 209 20.77 -19.46 -57.70
CA PHE A 209 20.34 -20.67 -58.40
C PHE A 209 19.90 -20.30 -59.82
N GLY A 210 20.38 -21.06 -60.81
CA GLY A 210 20.14 -20.79 -62.23
C GLY A 210 21.17 -19.87 -62.90
N ASP A 211 22.17 -19.34 -62.18
CA ASP A 211 23.25 -18.58 -62.80
C ASP A 211 24.03 -19.48 -63.79
N PRO A 212 24.13 -19.09 -65.07
CA PRO A 212 24.77 -19.90 -66.09
C PRO A 212 26.27 -20.14 -65.83
N ARG A 213 26.94 -19.30 -65.03
CA ARG A 213 28.34 -19.50 -64.61
C ARG A 213 28.54 -20.80 -63.85
N ALA A 214 27.54 -21.23 -63.09
CA ALA A 214 27.59 -22.48 -62.32
C ALA A 214 27.81 -23.72 -63.20
N LYS A 215 27.47 -23.67 -64.51
CA LYS A 215 27.71 -24.78 -65.45
C LYS A 215 29.18 -24.93 -65.86
N HIS A 216 29.98 -23.88 -65.72
CA HIS A 216 31.38 -23.84 -66.15
C HIS A 216 32.37 -23.92 -64.97
N LEU A 217 31.86 -23.82 -63.74
CA LEU A 217 32.64 -23.91 -62.52
C LEU A 217 32.92 -25.37 -62.16
N ASP A 218 34.09 -25.61 -61.56
CA ASP A 218 34.39 -26.90 -60.96
C ASP A 218 33.45 -27.14 -59.77
N ILE A 219 32.80 -28.31 -59.74
CA ILE A 219 31.89 -28.74 -58.65
C ILE A 219 32.59 -28.63 -57.30
N SER A 220 33.91 -28.90 -57.26
CA SER A 220 34.70 -28.85 -56.03
C SER A 220 34.71 -27.45 -55.37
N LYS A 221 34.41 -26.39 -56.13
CA LYS A 221 34.33 -25.00 -55.66
C LYS A 221 32.91 -24.53 -55.31
N LEU A 222 31.86 -25.35 -55.48
CA LEU A 222 30.47 -24.94 -55.26
C LEU A 222 29.90 -25.50 -53.96
N ILE A 223 29.25 -24.65 -53.17
CA ILE A 223 28.68 -25.01 -51.86
C ILE A 223 27.24 -24.55 -51.79
N VAL A 224 26.32 -25.50 -51.65
CA VAL A 224 24.88 -25.20 -51.52
C VAL A 224 24.54 -24.94 -50.06
N VAL A 225 23.98 -23.77 -49.78
CA VAL A 225 23.55 -23.35 -48.44
C VAL A 225 22.03 -23.37 -48.37
N CYS A 226 21.49 -23.96 -47.30
CA CYS A 226 20.06 -24.04 -47.03
C CYS A 226 19.78 -23.70 -45.56
N CYS A 227 18.74 -22.88 -45.33
CA CYS A 227 18.23 -22.59 -43.99
C CYS A 227 17.40 -23.79 -43.50
N ASP A 228 18.10 -24.79 -42.95
CA ASP A 228 17.48 -26.02 -42.48
C ASP A 228 16.74 -25.82 -41.14
N PRO A 229 15.42 -26.08 -41.05
CA PRO A 229 14.67 -26.04 -39.79
C PRO A 229 14.95 -27.24 -38.87
N SER A 230 15.70 -28.24 -39.32
CA SER A 230 16.09 -29.36 -38.46
C SER A 230 17.03 -28.92 -37.36
N THR A 231 16.70 -29.34 -36.14
CA THR A 231 17.58 -29.19 -34.98
C THR A 231 18.44 -30.44 -34.76
N ASP A 232 18.25 -31.49 -35.58
CA ASP A 232 19.06 -32.71 -35.57
C ASP A 232 20.21 -32.59 -36.58
N LEU A 233 21.44 -32.65 -36.07
CA LEU A 233 22.66 -32.58 -36.87
C LEU A 233 22.79 -33.72 -37.88
N CYS A 234 22.17 -34.88 -37.61
CA CYS A 234 22.30 -36.07 -38.45
C CYS A 234 21.19 -36.20 -39.52
N SER A 235 20.08 -35.50 -39.34
CA SER A 235 18.88 -35.65 -40.17
C SER A 235 18.47 -34.30 -40.75
N PRO A 236 18.77 -34.01 -42.02
CA PRO A 236 18.39 -32.75 -42.62
C PRO A 236 16.86 -32.59 -42.65
N GLY A 237 16.41 -31.35 -42.53
CA GLY A 237 15.00 -31.03 -42.57
C GLY A 237 14.42 -31.17 -43.97
N TRP A 238 13.09 -31.23 -43.99
CA TRP A 238 12.30 -31.31 -45.21
C TRP A 238 12.71 -30.34 -46.33
N PRO A 239 13.03 -29.05 -46.07
CA PRO A 239 13.44 -28.12 -47.12
C PRO A 239 14.65 -28.61 -47.93
N VAL A 240 15.65 -29.19 -47.26
CA VAL A 240 16.89 -29.67 -47.89
C VAL A 240 16.58 -30.75 -48.93
N ARG A 241 15.62 -31.64 -48.66
CA ARG A 241 15.26 -32.71 -49.60
C ARG A 241 14.66 -32.17 -50.89
N ASN A 242 13.71 -31.24 -50.81
CA ASN A 242 13.09 -30.67 -52.01
C ASN A 242 14.10 -29.81 -52.80
N LEU A 243 15.00 -29.12 -52.11
CA LEU A 243 16.12 -28.40 -52.74
C LEU A 243 17.07 -29.36 -53.48
N MET A 244 17.39 -30.52 -52.90
CA MET A 244 18.24 -31.53 -53.55
C MET A 244 17.57 -32.12 -54.79
N ALA A 245 16.25 -32.37 -54.75
CA ALA A 245 15.49 -32.79 -55.92
C ALA A 245 15.54 -31.74 -57.03
N ALA A 246 15.42 -30.45 -56.68
CA ALA A 246 15.52 -29.35 -57.61
C ALA A 246 16.95 -29.22 -58.20
N TRP A 247 17.97 -29.35 -57.37
CA TRP A 247 19.39 -29.34 -57.78
C TRP A 247 19.71 -30.45 -58.77
N ALA A 248 19.24 -31.67 -58.48
CA ALA A 248 19.45 -32.83 -59.34
C ALA A 248 18.70 -32.71 -60.68
N ALA A 249 17.52 -32.08 -60.71
CA ALA A 249 16.73 -31.91 -61.94
C ALA A 249 17.34 -30.89 -62.92
N PHE A 250 17.97 -29.82 -62.42
CA PHE A 250 18.53 -28.77 -63.29
C PHE A 250 19.93 -29.04 -63.84
N SER A 251 20.46 -30.26 -63.64
CA SER A 251 21.80 -30.65 -64.12
C SER A 251 22.85 -29.58 -63.79
N LEU A 252 22.78 -28.99 -62.61
CA LEU A 252 23.83 -28.11 -62.06
C LEU A 252 25.05 -28.94 -61.66
N VAL A 253 25.54 -29.75 -62.60
CA VAL A 253 26.84 -30.42 -62.61
C VAL A 253 26.94 -31.70 -61.76
N LEU A 254 25.84 -32.25 -61.22
CA LEU A 254 25.85 -33.67 -60.83
C LEU A 254 25.80 -34.52 -62.10
N HIS A 255 26.99 -35.00 -62.49
CA HIS A 255 27.20 -36.15 -63.37
C HIS A 255 26.47 -37.34 -62.70
N LEU A 256 25.15 -37.43 -62.86
CA LEU A 256 24.37 -38.60 -62.51
C LEU A 256 24.78 -39.69 -63.49
N SER A 257 25.90 -40.33 -63.16
CA SER A 257 26.26 -41.70 -63.50
C SER A 257 25.19 -42.64 -62.91
N CYS A 258 23.92 -42.44 -63.27
CA CYS A 258 22.96 -43.52 -63.26
C CYS A 258 23.28 -44.36 -64.49
N THR A 259 24.16 -45.34 -64.29
CA THR A 259 24.50 -46.42 -65.23
C THR A 259 23.32 -47.37 -65.49
N ALA A 260 22.10 -46.84 -65.58
CA ALA A 260 20.92 -47.55 -66.04
C ALA A 260 20.40 -46.82 -67.30
N PRO A 261 20.85 -47.21 -68.52
CA PRO A 261 20.61 -46.48 -69.76
C PRO A 261 19.14 -46.43 -70.28
N SER A 262 18.12 -46.70 -69.47
CA SER A 262 16.75 -46.85 -70.01
C SER A 262 15.60 -46.72 -69.00
N MET A 263 15.79 -46.03 -67.87
CA MET A 263 14.65 -45.73 -66.99
C MET A 263 13.97 -44.44 -67.46
N PRO A 264 12.67 -44.45 -67.82
CA PRO A 264 11.88 -43.23 -68.01
C PRO A 264 12.00 -42.30 -66.81
N ASP A 265 12.10 -40.98 -67.05
CA ASP A 265 12.15 -39.96 -65.99
C ASP A 265 11.03 -40.14 -64.94
N ASP A 266 9.86 -40.62 -65.37
CA ASP A 266 8.69 -40.85 -64.52
C ASP A 266 8.90 -41.96 -63.49
N LEU A 267 9.86 -42.87 -63.67
CA LEU A 267 10.20 -43.93 -62.71
C LEU A 267 11.24 -43.49 -61.66
N LEU A 268 11.95 -42.39 -61.90
CA LEU A 268 12.99 -41.89 -60.97
C LEU A 268 12.39 -41.06 -59.82
N VAL A 269 11.24 -40.42 -60.06
CA VAL A 269 10.59 -39.52 -59.11
C VAL A 269 9.46 -40.24 -58.41
N ARG A 270 9.49 -40.28 -57.07
CA ARG A 270 8.38 -40.82 -56.28
C ARG A 270 7.65 -39.71 -55.52
N PHE A 271 6.33 -39.71 -55.65
CA PHE A 271 5.43 -38.84 -54.89
C PHE A 271 4.83 -39.61 -53.73
N LEU A 272 5.19 -39.20 -52.51
CA LEU A 272 4.68 -39.81 -51.28
C LEU A 272 3.75 -38.83 -50.56
N PRO A 273 2.69 -39.31 -49.90
CA PRO A 273 1.92 -38.48 -48.99
C PRO A 273 2.76 -38.21 -47.73
N GLY A 274 2.95 -36.94 -47.37
CA GLY A 274 3.65 -36.53 -46.14
C GLY A 274 2.71 -36.01 -45.07
N LEU A 275 1.72 -36.81 -44.67
CA LEU A 275 0.81 -36.45 -43.58
C LEU A 275 1.57 -36.39 -42.25
N GLU A 276 1.29 -35.35 -41.45
CA GLU A 276 1.84 -35.22 -40.11
C GLU A 276 1.38 -36.38 -39.21
N ARG A 277 2.31 -36.84 -38.37
CA ARG A 277 2.08 -37.89 -37.39
C ARG A 277 1.91 -37.28 -36.01
N ASN A 278 1.04 -37.87 -35.20
CA ASN A 278 0.88 -37.49 -33.80
C ASN A 278 2.12 -37.89 -32.97
N SER A 279 2.10 -37.59 -31.66
CA SER A 279 3.17 -37.97 -30.72
C SER A 279 3.44 -39.47 -30.63
N GLU A 280 2.47 -40.31 -31.02
CA GLU A 280 2.59 -41.77 -31.07
C GLU A 280 3.09 -42.29 -32.42
N GLY A 281 3.40 -41.40 -33.37
CA GLY A 281 3.88 -41.75 -34.70
C GLY A 281 2.78 -42.23 -35.66
N ALA A 282 1.50 -42.15 -35.27
CA ALA A 282 0.36 -42.53 -36.09
C ALA A 282 -0.20 -41.31 -36.86
N ILE A 283 -0.68 -41.55 -38.09
CA ILE A 283 -1.43 -40.56 -38.86
C ILE A 283 -2.84 -40.51 -38.31
N SER A 284 -3.18 -39.42 -37.61
CA SER A 284 -4.51 -39.24 -37.02
C SER A 284 -4.98 -37.80 -37.16
N VAL A 285 -6.28 -37.64 -37.37
CA VAL A 285 -6.95 -36.33 -37.36
C VAL A 285 -6.87 -35.75 -35.96
N GLN A 286 -6.41 -34.50 -35.84
CA GLN A 286 -6.40 -33.76 -34.59
C GLN A 286 -7.78 -33.17 -34.32
N ARG A 287 -8.26 -33.32 -33.08
CA ARG A 287 -9.53 -32.75 -32.60
C ARG A 287 -9.24 -31.73 -31.51
N LEU A 288 -9.60 -30.48 -31.75
CA LEU A 288 -9.44 -29.37 -30.81
C LEU A 288 -10.83 -28.84 -30.41
N ASN A 289 -11.09 -28.71 -29.11
CA ASN A 289 -12.33 -28.14 -28.58
C ASN A 289 -12.00 -26.83 -27.87
N LEU A 290 -12.41 -25.71 -28.47
CA LEU A 290 -12.18 -24.37 -27.94
C LEU A 290 -13.45 -23.76 -27.34
N SER A 291 -14.51 -24.54 -27.06
CA SER A 291 -15.75 -24.02 -26.47
C SER A 291 -15.51 -23.30 -25.15
N THR A 292 -14.58 -23.78 -24.32
CA THR A 292 -14.21 -23.12 -23.06
C THR A 292 -13.55 -21.76 -23.26
N SER A 293 -12.92 -21.51 -24.41
CA SER A 293 -12.22 -20.28 -24.75
C SER A 293 -12.98 -19.38 -25.73
N LEU A 294 -14.04 -19.86 -26.40
CA LEU A 294 -14.73 -19.15 -27.48
C LEU A 294 -16.26 -19.05 -27.32
N ASP A 295 -16.93 -19.94 -26.57
CA ASP A 295 -18.38 -19.88 -26.35
C ASP A 295 -18.72 -18.75 -25.37
N PRO A 296 -19.46 -17.70 -25.77
CA PRO A 296 -19.74 -16.55 -24.90
C PRO A 296 -20.45 -16.92 -23.60
N SER A 297 -21.30 -17.95 -23.62
CA SER A 297 -22.07 -18.37 -22.44
C SER A 297 -21.18 -19.07 -21.42
N LYS A 298 -20.36 -20.02 -21.86
CA LYS A 298 -19.35 -20.69 -21.02
C LYS A 298 -18.23 -19.75 -20.63
N LEU A 299 -17.82 -18.83 -21.50
CA LEU A 299 -16.85 -17.80 -21.20
C LEU A 299 -17.37 -16.89 -20.09
N SER A 300 -18.62 -16.46 -20.17
CA SER A 300 -19.26 -15.66 -19.12
C SER A 300 -19.32 -16.44 -17.81
N GLU A 301 -19.81 -17.69 -17.82
CA GLU A 301 -19.89 -18.52 -16.61
C GLU A 301 -18.51 -18.82 -16.01
N ASN A 302 -17.55 -19.22 -16.84
CA ASN A 302 -16.18 -19.48 -16.42
C ASN A 302 -15.50 -18.21 -15.93
N ALA A 303 -15.73 -17.06 -16.56
CA ALA A 303 -15.18 -15.77 -16.12
C ALA A 303 -15.78 -15.32 -14.79
N THR A 304 -17.10 -15.49 -14.58
CA THR A 304 -17.75 -15.20 -13.30
C THR A 304 -17.20 -16.11 -12.19
N LYS A 305 -17.01 -17.41 -12.46
CA LYS A 305 -16.41 -18.35 -11.49
C LYS A 305 -14.91 -18.20 -11.32
N LEU A 306 -14.20 -17.66 -12.32
CA LEU A 306 -12.75 -17.59 -12.32
C LEU A 306 -12.24 -16.83 -11.09
N ASN A 307 -12.87 -15.72 -10.73
CA ASN A 307 -12.47 -14.95 -9.55
C ASN A 307 -12.54 -15.79 -8.27
N LEU A 308 -13.68 -16.45 -8.03
CA LEU A 308 -13.88 -17.32 -6.86
C LEU A 308 -12.95 -18.54 -6.86
N ASN A 309 -12.73 -19.16 -8.03
CA ASN A 309 -11.78 -20.26 -8.18
C ASN A 309 -10.35 -19.79 -7.92
N LEU A 310 -9.97 -18.60 -8.36
CA LEU A 310 -8.67 -18.00 -8.06
C LEU A 310 -8.54 -17.68 -6.56
N MET A 311 -9.59 -17.18 -5.92
CA MET A 311 -9.62 -17.01 -4.46
C MET A 311 -9.38 -18.35 -3.76
N ARG A 312 -10.11 -19.40 -4.15
CA ARG A 312 -9.94 -20.75 -3.61
C ARG A 312 -8.53 -21.30 -3.85
N TRP A 313 -8.05 -21.28 -5.09
CA TRP A 313 -6.77 -21.88 -5.45
C TRP A 313 -5.55 -21.11 -4.90
N ARG A 314 -5.63 -19.78 -4.82
CA ARG A 314 -4.47 -18.93 -4.46
C ARG A 314 -4.46 -18.50 -3.01
N VAL A 315 -5.62 -18.22 -2.42
CA VAL A 315 -5.72 -17.53 -1.13
C VAL A 315 -6.32 -18.43 -0.06
N MET A 316 -7.43 -19.11 -0.36
CA MET A 316 -8.20 -19.89 0.62
C MET A 316 -8.57 -21.28 0.06
N PRO A 317 -7.64 -22.26 0.05
CA PRO A 317 -7.91 -23.61 -0.48
C PRO A 317 -9.09 -24.31 0.17
N GLU A 318 -9.35 -23.98 1.45
CA GLU A 318 -10.44 -24.49 2.27
C GLU A 318 -11.81 -23.92 1.91
N LEU A 319 -11.86 -22.84 1.10
CA LEU A 319 -13.11 -22.19 0.71
C LEU A 319 -14.01 -23.17 -0.06
N ASP A 320 -15.12 -23.54 0.57
CA ASP A 320 -16.11 -24.42 -0.02
C ASP A 320 -17.10 -23.62 -0.88
N LEU A 321 -16.73 -23.48 -2.14
CA LEU A 321 -17.57 -22.86 -3.16
C LEU A 321 -18.83 -23.68 -3.49
N GLU A 322 -18.81 -25.01 -3.30
CA GLU A 322 -19.97 -25.85 -3.63
C GLU A 322 -21.13 -25.58 -2.67
N THR A 323 -20.84 -25.40 -1.38
CA THR A 323 -21.84 -24.95 -0.40
C THR A 323 -22.43 -23.60 -0.78
N ILE A 324 -21.63 -22.61 -1.19
CA ILE A 324 -22.13 -21.28 -1.57
C ILE A 324 -22.95 -21.34 -2.87
N PHE A 325 -22.53 -22.12 -3.86
CA PHE A 325 -23.27 -22.24 -5.12
C PHE A 325 -24.61 -22.97 -4.96
N GLY A 326 -24.72 -23.83 -3.95
CA GLY A 326 -25.90 -24.66 -3.69
C GLY A 326 -27.00 -24.00 -2.86
N VAL A 327 -26.74 -22.87 -2.18
CA VAL A 327 -27.75 -22.22 -1.33
C VAL A 327 -28.75 -21.41 -2.14
N SER A 328 -29.98 -21.35 -1.61
CA SER A 328 -31.06 -20.52 -2.13
C SER A 328 -31.33 -19.32 -1.22
N CYS A 329 -31.51 -18.14 -1.82
CA CYS A 329 -31.74 -16.89 -1.08
C CYS A 329 -33.12 -16.28 -1.38
N LEU A 330 -33.83 -15.89 -0.32
CA LEU A 330 -35.08 -15.13 -0.39
C LEU A 330 -34.86 -13.69 0.08
N LEU A 331 -35.19 -12.71 -0.75
CA LEU A 331 -34.95 -11.30 -0.47
C LEU A 331 -36.29 -10.56 -0.32
N PHE A 332 -36.55 -10.06 0.88
CA PHE A 332 -37.68 -9.19 1.18
C PHE A 332 -37.31 -7.73 0.90
N GLY A 333 -37.78 -7.20 -0.22
CA GLY A 333 -37.53 -5.85 -0.70
C GLY A 333 -36.54 -5.83 -1.86
N SER A 334 -36.98 -5.29 -3.00
CA SER A 334 -36.20 -5.05 -4.23
C SER A 334 -35.81 -3.58 -4.39
N GLY A 335 -35.66 -2.86 -3.26
CA GLY A 335 -35.22 -1.46 -3.23
C GLY A 335 -33.70 -1.29 -3.34
N THR A 336 -33.17 -0.23 -2.70
CA THR A 336 -31.74 0.11 -2.72
C THR A 336 -30.85 -1.01 -2.18
N LEU A 337 -31.19 -1.57 -1.01
CA LEU A 337 -30.46 -2.69 -0.43
C LEU A 337 -30.66 -3.99 -1.23
N GLY A 338 -31.90 -4.27 -1.65
CA GLY A 338 -32.25 -5.44 -2.46
C GLY A 338 -31.42 -5.57 -3.72
N CYS A 339 -31.34 -4.48 -4.50
CA CYS A 339 -30.57 -4.46 -5.74
C CYS A 339 -29.07 -4.75 -5.49
N ASN A 340 -28.48 -4.08 -4.50
CA ASN A 340 -27.05 -4.20 -4.25
C ASN A 340 -26.68 -5.56 -3.66
N ILE A 341 -27.49 -6.10 -2.73
CA ILE A 341 -27.30 -7.44 -2.19
C ILE A 341 -27.44 -8.49 -3.29
N ALA A 342 -28.46 -8.41 -4.14
CA ALA A 342 -28.63 -9.37 -5.23
C ALA A 342 -27.42 -9.39 -6.19
N ARG A 343 -26.83 -8.22 -6.50
CA ARG A 343 -25.59 -8.15 -7.28
C ARG A 343 -24.41 -8.81 -6.57
N CYS A 344 -24.24 -8.57 -5.26
CA CYS A 344 -23.19 -9.19 -4.46
C CYS A 344 -23.36 -10.72 -4.35
N LEU A 345 -24.60 -11.22 -4.18
CA LEU A 345 -24.89 -12.66 -4.16
C LEU A 345 -24.51 -13.33 -5.49
N GLY A 346 -24.81 -12.67 -6.62
CA GLY A 346 -24.38 -13.13 -7.95
C GLY A 346 -22.85 -13.19 -8.11
N SER A 347 -22.11 -12.24 -7.52
CA SER A 347 -20.65 -12.25 -7.51
C SER A 347 -20.05 -13.41 -6.69
N TRP A 348 -20.76 -13.90 -5.68
CA TRP A 348 -20.41 -15.12 -4.93
C TRP A 348 -20.91 -16.41 -5.61
N GLY A 349 -21.54 -16.31 -6.78
CA GLY A 349 -21.96 -17.46 -7.60
C GLY A 349 -23.21 -18.17 -7.12
N ILE A 350 -24.03 -17.53 -6.27
CA ILE A 350 -25.33 -18.06 -5.85
C ILE A 350 -26.24 -18.18 -7.07
N ARG A 351 -26.89 -19.34 -7.22
CA ARG A 351 -27.66 -19.67 -8.43
C ARG A 351 -29.15 -19.41 -8.31
N LYS A 352 -29.72 -19.48 -7.11
CA LYS A 352 -31.17 -19.35 -6.91
C LYS A 352 -31.50 -18.16 -6.02
N ILE A 353 -32.16 -17.15 -6.59
CA ILE A 353 -32.62 -15.94 -5.88
C ILE A 353 -34.12 -15.76 -6.10
N THR A 354 -34.86 -15.51 -5.02
CA THR A 354 -36.28 -15.15 -5.08
C THR A 354 -36.49 -13.76 -4.48
N LEU A 355 -37.20 -12.90 -5.21
CA LEU A 355 -37.44 -11.51 -4.85
C LEU A 355 -38.91 -11.29 -4.45
N ILE A 356 -39.14 -10.59 -3.33
CA ILE A 356 -40.47 -10.18 -2.87
C ILE A 356 -40.50 -8.64 -2.77
N ASP A 357 -41.45 -7.99 -3.44
CA ASP A 357 -41.69 -6.55 -3.35
C ASP A 357 -43.09 -6.22 -3.94
N ASN A 358 -43.77 -5.18 -3.48
CA ASN A 358 -45.05 -4.74 -4.08
C ASN A 358 -45.01 -3.28 -4.57
N GLY A 359 -43.82 -2.73 -4.74
CA GLY A 359 -43.60 -1.38 -5.25
C GLY A 359 -43.39 -1.35 -6.77
N ARG A 360 -43.60 -0.17 -7.34
CA ARG A 360 -43.27 0.12 -8.74
C ARG A 360 -41.98 0.93 -8.87
N VAL A 361 -41.27 0.77 -9.97
CA VAL A 361 -40.04 1.51 -10.28
C VAL A 361 -40.40 2.95 -10.64
N SER A 362 -39.86 3.92 -9.90
CA SER A 362 -40.01 5.35 -10.16
C SER A 362 -38.75 5.96 -10.76
N TYR A 363 -38.88 7.13 -11.42
CA TYR A 363 -37.74 7.85 -12.01
C TYR A 363 -36.60 8.19 -11.03
N SER A 364 -36.88 8.26 -9.73
CA SER A 364 -35.87 8.51 -8.70
C SER A 364 -35.04 7.27 -8.33
N ASN A 365 -35.46 6.08 -8.74
CA ASN A 365 -34.88 4.81 -8.31
C ASN A 365 -33.59 4.41 -9.03
N PRO A 366 -33.46 4.48 -10.38
CA PRO A 366 -32.29 4.02 -11.11
C PRO A 366 -30.94 4.58 -10.62
N ALA A 367 -30.93 5.82 -10.12
CA ALA A 367 -29.72 6.45 -9.59
C ALA A 367 -29.15 5.76 -8.34
N ARG A 368 -29.99 5.01 -7.59
CA ARG A 368 -29.62 4.36 -6.32
C ARG A 368 -29.80 2.84 -6.36
N GLN A 369 -30.64 2.33 -7.26
CA GLN A 369 -31.09 0.95 -7.32
C GLN A 369 -30.52 0.29 -8.57
N SER A 370 -29.42 -0.44 -8.39
CA SER A 370 -28.51 -0.87 -9.46
C SER A 370 -29.07 -1.86 -10.49
N LEU A 371 -30.28 -2.38 -10.27
CA LEU A 371 -30.97 -3.29 -11.21
C LEU A 371 -32.02 -2.60 -12.08
N PHE A 372 -32.30 -1.32 -11.85
CA PHE A 372 -33.33 -0.59 -12.58
C PHE A 372 -32.72 0.43 -13.53
N THR A 373 -33.38 0.60 -14.67
CA THR A 373 -33.04 1.60 -15.67
C THR A 373 -34.19 2.61 -15.83
N VAL A 374 -33.92 3.73 -16.52
CA VAL A 374 -34.97 4.71 -16.84
C VAL A 374 -36.09 4.08 -17.67
N GLN A 375 -35.79 3.07 -18.49
CA GLN A 375 -36.78 2.36 -19.29
C GLN A 375 -37.82 1.62 -18.44
N ASP A 376 -37.43 1.15 -17.24
CA ASP A 376 -38.33 0.45 -16.33
C ASP A 376 -39.29 1.40 -15.60
N CYS A 377 -39.07 2.70 -15.69
CA CYS A 377 -39.91 3.75 -15.09
C CYS A 377 -41.09 4.19 -15.98
N ILE A 378 -41.03 3.87 -17.28
CA ILE A 378 -42.00 4.30 -18.28
C ILE A 378 -43.36 3.59 -18.05
N ASP A 379 -44.46 4.19 -18.50
CA ASP A 379 -45.83 3.66 -18.40
C ASP A 379 -46.30 3.37 -16.96
N GLY A 380 -45.90 4.23 -16.02
CA GLY A 380 -46.27 4.12 -14.61
C GLY A 380 -45.37 3.16 -13.81
N GLY A 381 -44.27 2.71 -14.41
CA GLY A 381 -43.24 1.91 -13.76
C GLY A 381 -43.58 0.43 -13.68
N LYS A 382 -42.63 -0.43 -14.06
CA LYS A 382 -42.76 -1.88 -13.86
C LYS A 382 -42.77 -2.21 -12.37
N TRP A 383 -43.30 -3.38 -12.03
CA TRP A 383 -43.17 -3.94 -10.70
C TRP A 383 -41.70 -4.21 -10.37
N LYS A 384 -41.23 -3.72 -9.21
CA LYS A 384 -39.81 -3.79 -8.83
C LYS A 384 -39.26 -5.21 -8.84
N HIS A 385 -40.04 -6.18 -8.35
CA HIS A 385 -39.64 -7.58 -8.33
C HIS A 385 -39.37 -8.16 -9.73
N GLU A 386 -40.12 -7.73 -10.74
CA GLU A 386 -40.11 -8.28 -12.10
C GLU A 386 -38.96 -7.65 -12.87
N ALA A 387 -38.83 -6.33 -12.75
CA ALA A 387 -37.71 -5.58 -13.32
C ALA A 387 -36.37 -6.07 -12.76
N ALA A 388 -36.28 -6.30 -11.45
CA ALA A 388 -35.05 -6.78 -10.80
C ALA A 388 -34.72 -8.22 -11.25
N ALA A 389 -35.73 -9.10 -11.35
CA ALA A 389 -35.53 -10.47 -11.83
C ALA A 389 -35.06 -10.52 -13.29
N ALA A 390 -35.64 -9.69 -14.16
CA ALA A 390 -35.23 -9.58 -15.56
C ALA A 390 -33.79 -9.06 -15.68
N ALA A 391 -33.43 -8.02 -14.93
CA ALA A 391 -32.07 -7.46 -14.91
C ALA A 391 -31.03 -8.47 -14.41
N LEU A 392 -31.33 -9.23 -13.36
CA LEU A 392 -30.43 -10.27 -12.85
C LEU A 392 -30.20 -11.37 -13.88
N LYS A 393 -31.23 -11.82 -14.60
CA LYS A 393 -31.07 -12.80 -15.70
C LYS A 393 -30.24 -12.26 -16.86
N GLN A 394 -30.29 -10.95 -17.12
CA GLN A 394 -29.46 -10.32 -18.14
C GLN A 394 -27.99 -10.23 -17.71
N ILE A 395 -27.72 -9.95 -16.43
CA ILE A 395 -26.36 -9.83 -15.87
C ILE A 395 -25.73 -11.20 -15.62
N PHE A 396 -26.52 -12.15 -15.12
CA PHE A 396 -26.13 -13.52 -14.76
C PHE A 396 -27.05 -14.53 -15.48
N PRO A 397 -26.78 -14.85 -16.76
CA PRO A 397 -27.66 -15.72 -17.56
C PRO A 397 -27.90 -17.12 -16.98
N ALA A 398 -26.97 -17.64 -16.19
CA ALA A 398 -27.08 -18.95 -15.55
C ALA A 398 -27.85 -18.93 -14.21
N MET A 399 -28.32 -17.77 -13.75
CA MET A 399 -29.00 -17.62 -12.45
C MET A 399 -30.51 -17.90 -12.59
N GLU A 400 -31.02 -18.77 -11.72
CA GLU A 400 -32.45 -19.00 -11.52
C GLU A 400 -33.03 -17.90 -10.62
N VAL A 401 -33.80 -17.01 -11.24
CA VAL A 401 -34.44 -15.88 -10.53
C VAL A 401 -35.96 -15.98 -10.61
N TYR A 402 -36.59 -15.94 -9.44
CA TYR A 402 -38.04 -15.93 -9.25
C TYR A 402 -38.48 -14.62 -8.57
N SER A 403 -39.73 -14.20 -8.76
CA SER A 403 -40.25 -12.93 -8.24
C SER A 403 -41.72 -13.03 -7.88
N TYR A 404 -42.12 -12.44 -6.75
CA TYR A 404 -43.50 -12.44 -6.27
C TYR A 404 -43.94 -11.08 -5.72
N GLY A 405 -45.15 -10.66 -6.10
CA GLY A 405 -45.80 -9.41 -5.67
C GLY A 405 -46.62 -9.59 -4.41
N PHE A 406 -45.95 -9.61 -3.25
CA PHE A 406 -46.63 -9.71 -1.96
C PHE A 406 -46.54 -8.40 -1.17
N THR A 407 -47.66 -8.04 -0.54
CA THR A 407 -47.66 -7.05 0.54
C THR A 407 -47.43 -7.79 1.84
N VAL A 408 -46.32 -7.53 2.54
CA VAL A 408 -46.03 -8.16 3.82
C VAL A 408 -46.89 -7.48 4.90
N PRO A 409 -47.73 -8.21 5.65
CA PRO A 409 -48.51 -7.65 6.76
C PRO A 409 -47.61 -7.03 7.85
N MET A 410 -48.02 -5.86 8.37
CA MET A 410 -47.20 -5.05 9.27
C MET A 410 -47.98 -4.65 10.54
N PRO A 411 -47.42 -4.81 11.75
CA PRO A 411 -48.05 -4.34 12.99
C PRO A 411 -48.44 -2.84 12.93
N GLY A 412 -49.64 -2.50 13.38
CA GLY A 412 -50.17 -1.12 13.39
C GLY A 412 -50.81 -0.64 12.07
N HIS A 413 -50.81 -1.48 11.02
CA HIS A 413 -51.54 -1.23 9.79
C HIS A 413 -52.83 -2.04 9.80
N LEU A 414 -53.97 -1.34 9.81
CA LEU A 414 -55.29 -1.96 9.83
C LEU A 414 -55.50 -2.85 8.59
N ILE A 415 -55.86 -4.10 8.83
CA ILE A 415 -56.36 -5.04 7.84
C ILE A 415 -57.89 -5.05 8.00
N GLU A 416 -58.58 -4.62 6.94
CA GLU A 416 -60.04 -4.61 6.91
C GLU A 416 -60.59 -6.04 6.84
N GLU A 417 -61.79 -6.27 7.37
CA GLU A 417 -62.46 -7.58 7.37
C GLU A 417 -62.53 -8.22 5.96
N CYS A 418 -62.64 -7.40 4.91
CA CYS A 418 -62.69 -7.86 3.51
C CYS A 418 -61.34 -8.44 3.01
N ASP A 419 -60.22 -8.02 3.59
CA ASP A 419 -58.86 -8.43 3.22
C ASP A 419 -58.29 -9.52 4.12
N GLU A 420 -58.95 -9.86 5.23
CA GLU A 420 -58.46 -10.87 6.20
C GLU A 420 -58.19 -12.22 5.55
N ALA A 421 -59.15 -12.76 4.77
CA ALA A 421 -58.99 -14.06 4.12
C ALA A 421 -57.79 -14.09 3.15
N LYS A 422 -57.61 -13.04 2.37
CA LYS A 422 -56.48 -12.87 1.46
C LYS A 422 -55.16 -12.73 2.22
N THR A 423 -55.17 -11.99 3.32
CA THR A 423 -54.00 -11.81 4.18
C THR A 423 -53.54 -13.15 4.76
N VAL A 424 -54.47 -14.00 5.22
CA VAL A 424 -54.14 -15.35 5.71
C VAL A 424 -53.46 -16.17 4.60
N GLU A 425 -54.00 -16.15 3.38
CA GLU A 425 -53.41 -16.85 2.23
C GLU A 425 -52.00 -16.32 1.88
N ASP A 426 -51.82 -14.99 1.91
CA ASP A 426 -50.52 -14.36 1.66
C ASP A 426 -49.51 -14.73 2.76
N VAL A 427 -49.92 -14.80 4.03
CA VAL A 427 -49.09 -15.26 5.15
C VAL A 427 -48.67 -16.72 4.96
N GLU A 428 -49.58 -17.61 4.56
CA GLU A 428 -49.28 -19.02 4.29
C GLU A 428 -48.29 -19.19 3.13
N LYS A 429 -48.44 -18.41 2.05
CA LYS A 429 -47.50 -18.39 0.92
C LYS A 429 -46.12 -17.88 1.33
N LEU A 430 -46.07 -16.78 2.09
CA LEU A 430 -44.82 -16.25 2.64
C LEU A 430 -44.12 -17.27 3.54
N GLU A 431 -44.88 -17.98 4.37
CA GLU A 431 -44.38 -19.07 5.20
C GLU A 431 -43.79 -20.21 4.36
N SER A 432 -44.48 -20.63 3.29
CA SER A 432 -43.97 -21.65 2.36
C SER A 432 -42.65 -21.22 1.72
N LEU A 433 -42.57 -19.98 1.24
CA LEU A 433 -41.35 -19.44 0.64
C LEU A 433 -40.19 -19.41 1.64
N ILE A 434 -40.41 -18.96 2.88
CA ILE A 434 -39.36 -18.98 3.91
C ILE A 434 -38.92 -20.41 4.21
N LYS A 435 -39.85 -21.37 4.25
CA LYS A 435 -39.56 -22.78 4.48
C LYS A 435 -38.73 -23.42 3.35
N GLU A 436 -38.98 -23.02 2.10
CA GLU A 436 -38.30 -23.55 0.91
C GLU A 436 -36.87 -23.00 0.71
N HIS A 437 -36.57 -21.81 1.23
CA HIS A 437 -35.26 -21.16 1.04
C HIS A 437 -34.32 -21.39 2.22
N ASP A 438 -33.02 -21.33 1.98
CA ASP A 438 -32.00 -21.58 3.01
C ASP A 438 -31.67 -20.31 3.82
N ILE A 439 -31.58 -19.18 3.10
CA ILE A 439 -31.13 -17.90 3.64
C ILE A 439 -32.15 -16.80 3.31
N ILE A 440 -32.50 -16.01 4.32
CA ILE A 440 -33.52 -14.98 4.23
C ILE A 440 -32.91 -13.60 4.49
N PHE A 441 -33.10 -12.64 3.58
CA PHE A 441 -32.65 -11.26 3.76
C PHE A 441 -33.85 -10.32 3.95
N LEU A 442 -33.85 -9.56 5.04
CA LEU A 442 -34.89 -8.60 5.41
C LEU A 442 -34.43 -7.19 5.09
N LEU A 443 -34.85 -6.67 3.93
CA LEU A 443 -34.30 -5.46 3.29
C LEU A 443 -35.34 -4.35 3.10
N MET A 444 -36.49 -4.49 3.77
CA MET A 444 -37.56 -3.50 3.77
C MET A 444 -37.17 -2.26 4.57
N ASP A 445 -37.72 -1.11 4.19
CA ASP A 445 -37.46 0.21 4.78
C ASP A 445 -38.33 0.52 6.01
N THR A 446 -39.42 -0.21 6.20
CA THR A 446 -40.24 -0.16 7.42
C THR A 446 -39.72 -1.15 8.46
N ARG A 447 -39.80 -0.77 9.74
CA ARG A 447 -39.45 -1.65 10.86
C ARG A 447 -40.50 -2.74 11.02
N GLU A 448 -41.76 -2.34 10.91
CA GLU A 448 -42.96 -3.15 11.06
C GLU A 448 -42.99 -4.27 10.01
N GLY A 449 -42.61 -3.96 8.77
CA GLY A 449 -42.52 -4.95 7.69
C GLY A 449 -41.59 -6.12 8.00
N ARG A 450 -40.55 -5.89 8.81
CA ARG A 450 -39.58 -6.94 9.18
C ARG A 450 -40.11 -7.89 10.25
N TRP A 451 -41.21 -7.57 10.93
CA TRP A 451 -41.73 -8.35 12.06
C TRP A 451 -42.13 -9.77 11.66
N LEU A 452 -43.04 -9.91 10.69
CA LEU A 452 -43.54 -11.21 10.27
C LEU A 452 -42.41 -12.11 9.70
N PRO A 453 -41.54 -11.64 8.78
CA PRO A 453 -40.41 -12.45 8.33
C PRO A 453 -39.43 -12.84 9.44
N THR A 454 -39.23 -12.00 10.45
CA THR A 454 -38.40 -12.33 11.63
C THR A 454 -39.02 -13.47 12.44
N LEU A 455 -40.34 -13.39 12.69
CA LEU A 455 -41.09 -14.42 13.38
C LEU A 455 -41.01 -15.75 12.62
N LEU A 456 -41.33 -15.74 11.32
CA LEU A 456 -41.37 -16.95 10.48
C LEU A 456 -39.99 -17.58 10.32
N SER A 457 -38.94 -16.78 10.12
CA SER A 457 -37.56 -17.28 10.02
C SER A 457 -37.12 -17.96 11.31
N THR A 458 -37.49 -17.40 12.47
CA THR A 458 -37.21 -18.01 13.77
C THR A 458 -38.00 -19.32 13.96
N TYR A 459 -39.31 -19.29 13.64
CA TYR A 459 -40.22 -20.43 13.74
C TYR A 459 -39.74 -21.64 12.92
N HIS A 460 -39.26 -21.40 11.70
CA HIS A 460 -38.71 -22.43 10.80
C HIS A 460 -37.21 -22.67 10.96
N SER A 461 -36.54 -22.00 11.90
CA SER A 461 -35.09 -22.12 12.15
C SER A 461 -34.24 -21.86 10.90
N LYS A 462 -34.58 -20.81 10.15
CA LYS A 462 -33.87 -20.35 8.95
C LYS A 462 -32.83 -19.30 9.29
N LEU A 463 -31.76 -19.25 8.50
CA LEU A 463 -30.72 -18.23 8.64
C LEU A 463 -31.21 -16.92 8.05
N ALA A 464 -31.51 -15.94 8.92
CA ALA A 464 -32.02 -14.64 8.51
C ALA A 464 -31.04 -13.50 8.81
N PHE A 465 -30.96 -12.54 7.89
CA PHE A 465 -30.17 -11.32 8.01
C PHE A 465 -31.08 -10.10 7.88
N THR A 466 -31.05 -9.20 8.85
CA THR A 466 -31.63 -7.86 8.70
C THR A 466 -30.54 -6.90 8.28
N VAL A 467 -30.80 -6.17 7.19
CA VAL A 467 -29.91 -5.09 6.73
C VAL A 467 -30.72 -3.80 6.69
N ALA A 468 -30.19 -2.77 7.32
CA ALA A 468 -30.84 -1.47 7.42
C ALA A 468 -29.83 -0.34 7.16
N VAL A 469 -30.31 0.77 6.61
CA VAL A 469 -29.51 1.96 6.34
C VAL A 469 -30.22 3.19 6.91
N GLY A 470 -29.44 4.07 7.53
CA GLY A 470 -29.83 5.42 7.92
C GLY A 470 -29.29 6.45 6.92
N PHE A 471 -29.14 7.71 7.38
CA PHE A 471 -28.55 8.78 6.56
C PHE A 471 -27.07 8.53 6.26
N ASP A 472 -26.27 8.33 7.30
CA ASP A 472 -24.84 8.10 7.23
C ASP A 472 -24.41 6.83 8.01
N SER A 473 -25.36 6.02 8.47
CA SER A 473 -25.11 4.78 9.20
C SER A 473 -25.77 3.57 8.56
N TYR A 474 -25.30 2.37 8.92
CA TYR A 474 -25.90 1.11 8.49
C TYR A 474 -25.80 0.03 9.57
N LEU A 475 -26.68 -0.96 9.49
CA LEU A 475 -26.77 -2.12 10.37
C LEU A 475 -26.89 -3.39 9.53
N ILE A 476 -26.08 -4.39 9.86
CA ILE A 476 -26.21 -5.78 9.42
C ILE A 476 -26.36 -6.60 10.70
N LEU A 477 -27.40 -7.42 10.79
CA LEU A 477 -27.65 -8.29 11.94
C LEU A 477 -28.06 -9.67 11.48
N ARG A 478 -27.37 -10.72 11.94
CA ARG A 478 -27.80 -12.11 11.76
C ARG A 478 -28.66 -12.55 12.93
N HIS A 479 -29.73 -13.29 12.66
CA HIS A 479 -30.68 -13.72 13.67
C HIS A 479 -30.24 -15.05 14.29
N GLY A 480 -30.54 -15.27 15.56
CA GLY A 480 -30.27 -16.55 16.22
C GLY A 480 -31.19 -17.67 15.74
N ILE A 481 -30.65 -18.89 15.63
CA ILE A 481 -31.35 -20.06 15.08
C ILE A 481 -31.63 -21.10 16.19
N GLY A 482 -32.75 -21.83 16.12
CA GLY A 482 -32.90 -23.05 16.93
C GLY A 482 -33.89 -22.98 18.10
N TRP A 483 -35.04 -22.34 17.92
CA TRP A 483 -36.14 -22.37 18.90
C TRP A 483 -36.62 -23.80 19.22
N LYS A 484 -36.66 -24.72 18.24
CA LYS A 484 -37.13 -26.11 18.46
C LYS A 484 -36.17 -26.95 19.32
N GLN A 485 -34.86 -26.72 19.25
CA GLN A 485 -33.87 -27.52 20.00
C GLN A 485 -33.92 -27.22 21.52
N GLN A 486 -34.34 -26.02 21.93
CA GLN A 486 -34.53 -25.70 23.36
C GLN A 486 -35.67 -26.49 24.02
N GLN A 487 -36.70 -26.92 23.27
CA GLN A 487 -37.73 -27.81 23.84
C GLN A 487 -37.16 -29.15 24.29
N GLN A 488 -36.04 -29.61 23.72
CA GLN A 488 -35.37 -30.85 24.13
C GLN A 488 -34.32 -30.65 25.24
N GLN A 489 -33.70 -29.46 25.35
CA GLN A 489 -32.62 -29.21 26.33
C GLN A 489 -33.09 -28.73 27.71
N GLN A 490 -34.38 -28.49 27.93
CA GLN A 490 -34.91 -28.09 29.25
C GLN A 490 -34.75 -29.17 30.35
N SER A 491 -34.21 -30.36 30.06
CA SER A 491 -33.97 -31.42 31.05
C SER A 491 -32.55 -31.47 31.65
N ILE A 492 -31.66 -30.51 31.39
CA ILE A 492 -30.31 -30.51 32.00
C ILE A 492 -30.01 -29.14 32.62
N SER A 493 -30.57 -28.89 33.80
CA SER A 493 -30.20 -27.76 34.66
C SER A 493 -28.99 -28.15 35.52
N SER A 494 -27.77 -27.78 35.12
CA SER A 494 -26.63 -27.84 36.04
C SER A 494 -25.54 -26.89 35.61
N GLN A 495 -25.35 -25.85 36.44
CA GLN A 495 -24.05 -25.24 36.75
C GLN A 495 -23.12 -25.00 35.56
N ARG A 496 -23.32 -23.90 34.82
CA ARG A 496 -22.23 -23.30 34.05
C ARG A 496 -21.70 -22.07 34.77
N PRO A 497 -20.37 -21.96 34.99
CA PRO A 497 -19.75 -20.76 35.51
C PRO A 497 -20.05 -19.56 34.59
N PRO A 498 -19.95 -18.32 35.07
CA PRO A 498 -20.05 -17.13 34.22
C PRO A 498 -18.87 -17.17 33.25
N SER A 499 -19.08 -17.76 32.07
CA SER A 499 -18.10 -17.76 31.00
C SER A 499 -17.86 -16.30 30.63
N SER A 500 -16.58 -15.94 30.54
CA SER A 500 -16.10 -14.67 30.01
C SER A 500 -17.03 -14.11 28.93
N VAL A 501 -17.43 -12.85 29.08
CA VAL A 501 -18.41 -12.08 28.29
C VAL A 501 -18.15 -12.06 26.76
N SER A 502 -17.18 -12.81 26.24
CA SER A 502 -16.73 -12.75 24.85
C SER A 502 -17.49 -13.63 23.86
N LYS A 503 -18.34 -14.60 24.28
CA LYS A 503 -18.96 -15.57 23.35
C LYS A 503 -20.43 -15.85 23.66
N ILE A 504 -21.32 -15.54 22.71
CA ILE A 504 -22.75 -15.88 22.76
C ILE A 504 -23.03 -17.01 21.76
N SER A 505 -23.77 -18.03 22.18
CA SER A 505 -24.11 -19.16 21.32
C SER A 505 -25.03 -18.74 20.16
N GLY A 506 -24.90 -19.37 18.99
CA GLY A 506 -25.68 -19.01 17.79
C GLY A 506 -27.21 -19.13 17.96
N ASN A 507 -27.68 -19.94 18.91
CA ASN A 507 -29.10 -20.04 19.27
C ASN A 507 -29.61 -18.96 20.22
N GLU A 508 -28.71 -18.29 20.92
CA GLU A 508 -29.01 -17.24 21.89
C GLU A 508 -28.86 -15.85 21.30
N LEU A 509 -28.61 -15.72 19.99
CA LEU A 509 -28.48 -14.41 19.36
C LEU A 509 -29.81 -13.68 19.26
N ALA A 510 -29.78 -12.40 19.59
CA ALA A 510 -30.88 -11.46 19.44
C ALA A 510 -31.31 -11.31 17.97
N CYS A 511 -32.61 -11.19 17.74
CA CYS A 511 -33.14 -10.72 16.47
C CYS A 511 -33.18 -9.18 16.44
N TYR A 512 -33.61 -8.60 15.31
CA TYR A 512 -33.74 -7.15 15.16
C TYR A 512 -34.59 -6.49 16.27
N PHE A 513 -35.68 -7.13 16.70
CA PHE A 513 -36.59 -6.61 17.74
C PHE A 513 -36.14 -6.88 19.18
N CYS A 514 -35.16 -7.77 19.39
CA CYS A 514 -34.53 -7.90 20.72
C CYS A 514 -33.67 -6.67 21.04
N CYS A 515 -33.04 -6.09 20.01
CA CYS A 515 -32.13 -4.95 20.17
C CYS A 515 -32.86 -3.60 20.27
N ASP A 516 -34.16 -3.56 20.01
CA ASP A 516 -35.01 -2.36 20.05
C ASP A 516 -36.38 -2.74 20.66
N VAL A 517 -36.44 -2.66 22.00
CA VAL A 517 -37.53 -3.18 22.83
C VAL A 517 -38.67 -2.17 22.93
N THR A 518 -39.33 -1.94 21.80
CA THR A 518 -40.57 -1.16 21.70
C THR A 518 -41.57 -1.93 20.86
N ALA A 519 -42.87 -1.87 21.18
CA ALA A 519 -43.88 -2.47 20.33
C ALA A 519 -43.89 -1.76 18.97
N PRO A 520 -43.86 -2.49 17.85
CA PRO A 520 -43.96 -1.88 16.53
C PRO A 520 -45.31 -1.17 16.39
N GLY A 521 -45.28 0.12 16.03
CA GLY A 521 -46.46 0.95 15.76
C GLY A 521 -46.46 1.44 14.32
N ASN A 522 -47.44 2.26 13.93
CA ASN A 522 -47.51 2.75 12.55
C ASN A 522 -46.52 3.89 12.28
N SER A 523 -45.29 3.56 11.91
CA SER A 523 -44.22 4.53 11.58
C SER A 523 -44.40 5.24 10.22
N MET A 524 -45.50 4.98 9.49
CA MET A 524 -45.81 5.62 8.21
C MET A 524 -46.70 6.85 8.36
N LEU A 525 -47.35 7.04 9.52
CA LEU A 525 -48.11 8.25 9.83
C LEU A 525 -47.16 9.47 9.96
N ASP A 526 -47.60 10.62 9.44
CA ASP A 526 -46.91 11.92 9.49
C ASP A 526 -45.53 12.01 8.81
N ARG A 527 -45.20 11.10 7.88
CA ARG A 527 -43.93 11.19 7.13
C ARG A 527 -43.87 12.39 6.20
N THR A 528 -42.88 13.25 6.41
CA THR A 528 -42.49 14.28 5.44
C THR A 528 -41.95 13.63 4.15
N LEU A 529 -41.93 14.38 3.04
CA LEU A 529 -41.51 13.84 1.72
C LEU A 529 -40.09 13.23 1.74
N ASP A 530 -39.19 13.81 2.54
CA ASP A 530 -37.83 13.31 2.78
C ASP A 530 -37.81 12.04 3.64
N GLN A 531 -38.80 11.78 4.49
CA GLN A 531 -38.95 10.52 5.23
C GLN A 531 -39.62 9.42 4.40
N GLN A 532 -40.35 9.78 3.34
CA GLN A 532 -40.88 8.82 2.36
C GLN A 532 -39.79 8.32 1.40
N CYS A 533 -38.70 9.07 1.25
CA CYS A 533 -37.52 8.67 0.50
C CYS A 533 -36.43 8.14 1.44
N THR A 534 -35.73 7.05 1.07
CA THR A 534 -34.50 6.68 1.79
C THR A 534 -33.42 7.74 1.52
N VAL A 535 -33.32 8.77 2.36
CA VAL A 535 -32.25 9.76 2.32
C VAL A 535 -31.02 9.14 2.96
N THR A 536 -30.17 8.58 2.13
CA THR A 536 -28.93 7.90 2.53
C THR A 536 -27.79 8.41 1.68
N ARG A 537 -26.61 8.60 2.27
CA ARG A 537 -25.39 8.94 1.51
C ARG A 537 -25.11 7.82 0.48
N PRO A 538 -24.81 8.15 -0.80
CA PRO A 538 -24.79 7.15 -1.89
C PRO A 538 -23.97 5.88 -1.64
N GLY A 539 -22.84 5.98 -0.92
CA GLY A 539 -21.96 4.83 -0.65
C GLY A 539 -22.44 3.87 0.45
N VAL A 540 -23.35 4.28 1.34
CA VAL A 540 -23.73 3.49 2.54
C VAL A 540 -24.36 2.15 2.15
N SER A 541 -25.27 2.16 1.18
CA SER A 541 -25.96 0.93 0.76
C SER A 541 -25.01 -0.09 0.11
N LEU A 542 -23.96 0.37 -0.58
CA LEU A 542 -22.94 -0.49 -1.19
C LEU A 542 -22.09 -1.16 -0.11
N LEU A 543 -21.69 -0.40 0.92
CA LEU A 543 -20.96 -0.94 2.07
C LEU A 543 -21.80 -1.97 2.84
N ALA A 544 -23.04 -1.62 3.17
CA ALA A 544 -23.94 -2.49 3.91
C ALA A 544 -24.23 -3.80 3.16
N ALA A 545 -24.47 -3.71 1.84
CA ALA A 545 -24.70 -4.88 1.01
C ALA A 545 -23.49 -5.81 0.93
N GLY A 546 -22.29 -5.25 0.73
CA GLY A 546 -21.05 -6.01 0.71
C GLY A 546 -20.85 -6.77 2.03
N ILE A 547 -20.89 -6.07 3.16
CA ILE A 547 -20.68 -6.67 4.48
C ILE A 547 -21.75 -7.73 4.80
N ALA A 548 -23.01 -7.51 4.42
CA ALA A 548 -24.07 -8.49 4.64
C ALA A 548 -23.84 -9.81 3.89
N VAL A 549 -23.40 -9.74 2.64
CA VAL A 549 -23.11 -10.93 1.84
C VAL A 549 -21.83 -11.62 2.29
N GLU A 550 -20.79 -10.87 2.68
CA GLU A 550 -19.58 -11.43 3.29
C GLU A 550 -19.90 -12.16 4.60
N LEU A 551 -20.72 -11.55 5.48
CA LEU A 551 -21.12 -12.20 6.73
C LEU A 551 -21.91 -13.49 6.48
N MET A 552 -22.76 -13.51 5.46
CA MET A 552 -23.46 -14.73 5.01
C MET A 552 -22.46 -15.78 4.53
N ALA A 553 -21.47 -15.42 3.71
CA ALA A 553 -20.45 -16.33 3.25
C ALA A 553 -19.64 -16.91 4.43
N SER A 554 -19.21 -16.07 5.38
CA SER A 554 -18.52 -16.53 6.59
C SER A 554 -19.39 -17.46 7.43
N CYS A 555 -20.69 -17.17 7.59
CA CYS A 555 -21.60 -18.11 8.25
C CYS A 555 -21.61 -19.47 7.55
N LEU A 556 -21.70 -19.51 6.21
CA LEU A 556 -21.75 -20.77 5.45
C LEU A 556 -20.44 -21.58 5.51
N GLN A 557 -19.29 -20.90 5.62
CA GLN A 557 -17.98 -21.55 5.77
C GLN A 557 -17.74 -22.09 7.18
N HIS A 558 -18.53 -21.67 8.18
CA HIS A 558 -18.41 -22.19 9.53
C HIS A 558 -19.00 -23.61 9.62
N PRO A 559 -18.38 -24.56 10.36
CA PRO A 559 -18.91 -25.93 10.51
C PRO A 559 -20.35 -25.99 11.05
N LEU A 560 -20.71 -25.06 11.92
CA LEU A 560 -22.07 -24.92 12.50
C LEU A 560 -23.04 -24.08 11.64
N LYS A 561 -22.57 -23.56 10.49
CA LYS A 561 -23.34 -22.68 9.61
C LYS A 561 -23.98 -21.50 10.37
N GLY A 562 -25.30 -21.34 10.26
CA GLY A 562 -26.03 -20.29 10.97
C GLY A 562 -26.03 -20.39 12.51
N MET A 563 -25.62 -21.54 13.07
CA MET A 563 -25.46 -21.74 14.52
C MET A 563 -24.06 -21.34 15.03
N ALA A 564 -23.22 -20.74 14.18
CA ALA A 564 -21.92 -20.22 14.60
C ALA A 564 -22.07 -19.27 15.80
N PRO A 565 -21.24 -19.40 16.85
CA PRO A 565 -21.24 -18.48 17.98
C PRO A 565 -20.87 -17.06 17.52
N ALA A 566 -21.35 -16.05 18.23
CA ALA A 566 -20.93 -14.68 17.97
C ALA A 566 -19.63 -14.38 18.70
N GLU A 567 -18.63 -13.96 17.93
CA GLU A 567 -17.33 -13.56 18.44
C GLU A 567 -17.17 -12.04 18.31
N THR A 568 -16.83 -11.37 19.41
CA THR A 568 -16.49 -9.94 19.43
C THR A 568 -14.99 -9.71 19.53
N SER A 569 -14.20 -10.74 19.84
CA SER A 569 -12.75 -10.71 20.02
C SER A 569 -12.04 -11.60 18.99
N ASP A 570 -10.82 -11.21 18.57
CA ASP A 570 -9.95 -11.93 17.61
C ASP A 570 -9.37 -13.26 18.16
N SER A 571 -10.18 -14.05 18.87
CA SER A 571 -9.77 -15.38 19.29
C SER A 571 -9.94 -16.36 18.13
N ASP A 572 -8.83 -16.74 17.47
CA ASP A 572 -8.76 -17.64 16.29
C ASP A 572 -9.45 -19.00 16.44
N THR A 573 -9.84 -19.39 17.66
CA THR A 573 -10.30 -20.76 17.99
C THR A 573 -11.49 -21.27 17.18
N HIS A 574 -12.35 -20.39 16.63
CA HIS A 574 -13.51 -20.78 15.81
C HIS A 574 -13.71 -19.90 14.56
N ALA A 575 -12.64 -19.20 14.12
CA ALA A 575 -12.70 -18.44 12.88
C ALA A 575 -12.89 -19.37 11.67
N THR A 576 -13.64 -18.91 10.68
CA THR A 576 -13.75 -19.58 9.39
C THR A 576 -12.57 -19.21 8.49
N CYS A 577 -12.47 -19.83 7.31
CA CYS A 577 -11.49 -19.39 6.31
C CYS A 577 -11.68 -17.93 5.88
N LEU A 578 -12.86 -17.34 6.13
CA LEU A 578 -13.20 -15.92 5.88
C LEU A 578 -13.10 -15.04 7.15
N GLY A 579 -12.59 -15.58 8.26
CA GLY A 579 -12.46 -14.88 9.54
C GLY A 579 -13.63 -15.09 10.50
N ALA A 580 -13.78 -14.17 11.45
CA ALA A 580 -14.76 -14.21 12.52
C ALA A 580 -16.21 -14.10 12.00
N VAL A 581 -17.16 -14.64 12.78
CA VAL A 581 -18.59 -14.62 12.45
C VAL A 581 -19.37 -13.74 13.46
N PRO A 582 -19.33 -12.40 13.31
CA PRO A 582 -19.98 -11.49 14.25
C PRO A 582 -21.50 -11.65 14.24
N HIS A 583 -22.17 -11.19 15.30
CA HIS A 583 -23.63 -11.16 15.37
C HIS A 583 -24.23 -9.99 14.59
N GLN A 584 -23.79 -8.77 14.90
CA GLN A 584 -24.18 -7.57 14.16
C GLN A 584 -22.98 -6.68 13.87
N VAL A 585 -23.00 -6.03 12.71
CA VAL A 585 -22.02 -5.04 12.27
C VAL A 585 -22.76 -3.72 12.07
N ARG A 586 -22.31 -2.68 12.78
CA ARG A 586 -22.85 -1.31 12.66
C ARG A 586 -21.76 -0.41 12.10
N GLY A 587 -22.05 0.29 11.01
CA GLY A 587 -21.10 1.23 10.43
C GLY A 587 -21.61 2.66 10.44
N TYR A 588 -20.69 3.60 10.60
CA TYR A 588 -20.94 5.03 10.63
C TYR A 588 -20.00 5.75 9.66
N LEU A 589 -20.53 6.20 8.53
CA LEU A 589 -19.78 6.80 7.43
C LEU A 589 -19.26 8.22 7.74
N SER A 590 -19.79 8.90 8.75
CA SER A 590 -19.26 10.17 9.25
C SER A 590 -17.94 9.99 10.00
N ARG A 591 -17.81 8.87 10.72
CA ARG A 591 -16.63 8.47 11.53
C ARG A 591 -15.73 7.44 10.83
N TYR A 592 -16.15 6.96 9.67
CA TYR A 592 -15.51 5.85 8.94
C TYR A 592 -15.26 4.62 9.84
N GLU A 593 -16.17 4.38 10.77
CA GLU A 593 -16.05 3.37 11.82
C GLU A 593 -17.01 2.20 11.59
N GLN A 594 -16.60 0.99 11.99
CA GLN A 594 -17.44 -0.20 12.03
C GLN A 594 -17.28 -0.88 13.40
N VAL A 595 -18.41 -1.19 14.03
CA VAL A 595 -18.45 -1.82 15.36
C VAL A 595 -19.21 -3.13 15.25
N SER A 596 -18.55 -4.22 15.68
CA SER A 596 -19.17 -5.52 15.84
C SER A 596 -19.70 -5.68 17.25
N LEU A 597 -21.01 -5.88 17.39
CA LEU A 597 -21.67 -6.07 18.69
C LEU A 597 -22.30 -7.47 18.72
N ALA A 598 -22.47 -8.01 19.92
CA ALA A 598 -23.20 -9.25 20.14
C ALA A 598 -24.18 -9.03 21.29
N VAL A 599 -25.44 -9.43 21.09
CA VAL A 599 -26.51 -9.24 22.08
C VAL A 599 -27.26 -10.56 22.22
N GLU A 600 -27.52 -10.94 23.47
CA GLU A 600 -28.29 -12.13 23.79
C GLU A 600 -29.78 -11.89 23.52
N ARG A 601 -30.47 -12.96 23.15
CA ARG A 601 -31.89 -12.97 22.85
C ARG A 601 -32.67 -12.54 24.08
N PHE A 602 -33.42 -11.47 23.93
CA PHE A 602 -34.34 -11.01 24.95
C PHE A 602 -35.55 -11.96 25.08
N SER A 603 -35.77 -12.49 26.29
CA SER A 603 -36.81 -13.48 26.59
C SER A 603 -38.24 -12.98 26.34
N SER A 604 -38.45 -11.66 26.46
CA SER A 604 -39.72 -10.96 26.21
C SER A 604 -39.73 -10.19 24.88
N CYS A 605 -38.95 -10.64 23.89
CA CYS A 605 -38.96 -10.05 22.54
C CYS A 605 -40.33 -10.15 21.85
N VAL A 606 -40.79 -9.06 21.23
CA VAL A 606 -42.07 -8.99 20.50
C VAL A 606 -42.13 -9.80 19.20
N ALA A 607 -41.02 -10.38 18.74
CA ALA A 607 -40.97 -11.15 17.48
C ALA A 607 -40.49 -12.60 17.66
N CYS A 608 -39.36 -12.82 18.35
CA CYS A 608 -38.73 -14.14 18.44
C CYS A 608 -38.84 -14.83 19.81
N SER A 609 -39.58 -14.22 20.76
CA SER A 609 -39.75 -14.83 22.08
C SER A 609 -40.63 -16.08 22.04
N VAL A 610 -40.45 -16.94 23.03
CA VAL A 610 -41.22 -18.19 23.15
C VAL A 610 -42.74 -17.94 23.26
N PRO A 611 -43.25 -16.96 24.04
CA PRO A 611 -44.68 -16.66 24.08
C PRO A 611 -45.26 -16.30 22.70
N VAL A 612 -44.59 -15.42 21.96
CA VAL A 612 -45.03 -14.99 20.61
C VAL A 612 -45.03 -16.16 19.62
N LEU A 613 -43.97 -16.98 19.63
CA LEU A 613 -43.87 -18.15 18.74
C LEU A 613 -44.94 -19.20 19.05
N LYS A 614 -45.30 -19.41 20.32
CA LYS A 614 -46.39 -20.30 20.72
C LYS A 614 -47.76 -19.76 20.30
N GLU A 615 -47.97 -18.45 20.39
CA GLU A 615 -49.24 -17.84 19.97
C GLU A 615 -49.42 -17.94 18.45
N TYR A 616 -48.37 -17.67 17.67
CA TYR A 616 -48.38 -17.92 16.22
C TYR A 616 -48.60 -19.40 15.91
N GLN A 617 -47.90 -20.32 16.59
CA GLN A 617 -48.11 -21.77 16.37
C GLN A 617 -49.56 -22.20 16.60
N LYS A 618 -50.26 -21.56 17.52
CA LYS A 618 -51.66 -21.86 17.86
C LYS A 618 -52.67 -21.28 16.87
N ARG A 619 -52.40 -20.08 16.33
CA ARG A 619 -53.40 -19.26 15.62
C ARG A 619 -53.03 -18.89 14.17
N GLY A 620 -51.76 -19.04 13.78
CA GLY A 620 -51.26 -18.75 12.44
C GLY A 620 -51.59 -17.33 11.97
N GLY A 621 -52.16 -17.22 10.76
CA GLY A 621 -52.54 -15.95 10.14
C GLY A 621 -53.53 -15.11 10.97
N ALA A 622 -54.41 -15.74 11.76
CA ALA A 622 -55.34 -15.01 12.62
C ALA A 622 -54.61 -14.21 13.74
N PHE A 623 -53.47 -14.72 14.23
CA PHE A 623 -52.64 -13.96 15.18
C PHE A 623 -51.94 -12.77 14.50
N VAL A 624 -51.52 -12.92 13.24
CA VAL A 624 -50.89 -11.84 12.46
C VAL A 624 -51.89 -10.69 12.26
N ILE A 625 -53.14 -11.00 11.90
CA ILE A 625 -54.20 -9.99 11.72
C ILE A 625 -54.46 -9.22 13.01
N ASP A 626 -54.61 -9.92 14.14
CA ASP A 626 -54.80 -9.28 15.46
C ASP A 626 -53.65 -8.34 15.82
N VAL A 627 -52.41 -8.74 15.57
CA VAL A 627 -51.22 -7.92 15.84
C VAL A 627 -51.16 -6.69 14.93
N CYS A 628 -51.54 -6.84 13.65
CA CYS A 628 -51.68 -5.74 12.70
C CYS A 628 -52.73 -4.71 13.18
N ASN A 629 -53.89 -5.19 13.62
CA ASN A 629 -55.01 -4.35 14.05
C ASN A 629 -54.81 -3.80 15.49
N GLY A 630 -54.01 -4.45 16.33
CA GLY A 630 -53.78 -4.08 17.73
C GLY A 630 -52.39 -4.48 18.24
N PRO A 631 -51.31 -3.74 17.91
CA PRO A 631 -49.94 -4.13 18.25
C PRO A 631 -49.65 -4.17 19.76
N VAL A 632 -50.44 -3.47 20.58
CA VAL A 632 -50.33 -3.46 22.05
C VAL A 632 -50.47 -4.86 22.64
N GLN A 633 -51.19 -5.77 21.97
CA GLN A 633 -51.30 -7.17 22.41
C GLN A 633 -49.94 -7.87 22.51
N LEU A 634 -48.95 -7.50 21.68
CA LEU A 634 -47.59 -8.04 21.78
C LEU A 634 -46.96 -7.71 23.13
N GLU A 635 -47.28 -6.56 23.72
CA GLU A 635 -46.74 -6.17 25.02
C GLU A 635 -47.27 -7.08 26.12
N SER A 636 -48.56 -7.41 26.09
CA SER A 636 -49.19 -8.30 27.07
C SER A 636 -48.78 -9.76 26.89
N ILE A 637 -48.62 -10.24 25.65
CA ILE A 637 -48.15 -11.61 25.38
C ILE A 637 -46.70 -11.81 25.86
N THR A 638 -45.87 -10.77 25.74
CA THR A 638 -44.45 -10.85 26.12
C THR A 638 -44.18 -10.50 27.58
N GLY A 639 -45.15 -9.92 28.30
CA GLY A 639 -44.99 -9.41 29.66
C GLY A 639 -44.22 -8.08 29.73
N LEU A 640 -44.13 -7.35 28.62
CA LEU A 640 -43.52 -6.02 28.55
C LEU A 640 -44.34 -4.98 29.32
N ASP A 641 -45.66 -5.16 29.39
CA ASP A 641 -46.55 -4.37 30.23
C ASP A 641 -46.22 -4.49 31.72
N LEU A 642 -45.96 -5.71 32.22
CA LEU A 642 -45.52 -5.96 33.60
C LEU A 642 -44.16 -5.30 33.90
N LEU A 643 -43.21 -5.37 32.96
CA LEU A 643 -41.90 -4.72 33.08
C LEU A 643 -42.03 -3.19 33.15
N LYS A 644 -42.91 -2.59 32.32
CA LYS A 644 -43.19 -1.15 32.37
C LYS A 644 -43.81 -0.75 33.71
N MET A 645 -44.76 -1.54 34.23
CA MET A 645 -45.38 -1.26 35.54
C MET A 645 -44.37 -1.34 36.70
N ALA A 646 -43.52 -2.38 36.73
CA ALA A 646 -42.50 -2.54 37.76
C ALA A 646 -41.49 -1.38 37.79
N ALA A 647 -41.14 -0.81 36.62
CA ALA A 647 -40.25 0.33 36.53
C ALA A 647 -40.87 1.62 37.09
N VAL A 648 -42.19 1.79 36.98
CA VAL A 648 -42.89 2.95 37.55
C VAL A 648 -42.96 2.85 39.08
N ASP A 649 -43.25 1.67 39.65
CA ASP A 649 -43.36 1.50 41.11
C ASP A 649 -42.06 1.77 41.87
N THR A 650 -40.89 1.51 41.27
CA THR A 650 -39.60 1.86 41.88
C THR A 650 -39.38 3.36 42.11
N THR A 651 -40.21 4.24 41.53
CA THR A 651 -40.10 5.70 41.74
C THR A 651 -40.95 6.25 42.90
N ASN A 652 -41.82 5.45 43.52
CA ASN A 652 -42.81 5.93 44.51
C ASN A 652 -42.68 5.33 45.94
N MET A 653 -41.46 5.09 46.45
CA MET A 653 -41.27 4.65 47.85
C MET A 653 -41.42 5.81 48.87
N PRO A 654 -42.31 5.71 49.89
CA PRO A 654 -42.50 6.72 50.94
C PRO A 654 -41.38 6.71 51.99
N ARG A 655 -40.95 7.90 52.45
CA ARG A 655 -39.94 8.07 53.51
C ARG A 655 -40.56 7.80 54.89
N GLU A 656 -40.29 6.62 55.44
CA GLU A 656 -40.68 6.23 56.80
C GLU A 656 -39.68 6.69 57.88
N GLU A 657 -40.21 6.74 59.10
CA GLU A 657 -39.86 7.57 60.24
C GLU A 657 -38.68 7.10 61.10
N GLU A 658 -38.14 8.09 61.79
CA GLU A 658 -37.01 8.07 62.72
C GLU A 658 -37.17 7.08 63.88
N LYS A 659 -36.15 6.23 64.11
CA LYS A 659 -35.90 5.61 65.41
C LYS A 659 -34.46 5.80 65.85
N SER A 660 -34.35 6.38 67.04
CA SER A 660 -33.22 6.97 67.74
C SER A 660 -32.21 5.95 68.28
N VAL A 661 -30.91 6.18 68.00
CA VAL A 661 -29.78 5.75 68.85
C VAL A 661 -28.71 6.87 68.81
N ALA A 662 -28.30 7.35 69.98
CA ALA A 662 -27.24 8.33 70.21
C ALA A 662 -25.91 7.62 70.61
N PRO A 663 -24.75 8.27 70.85
CA PRO A 663 -24.22 9.59 70.45
C PRO A 663 -22.76 9.54 69.90
N THR A 664 -22.34 10.46 69.03
CA THR A 664 -21.02 11.16 69.10
C THR A 664 -20.95 12.32 68.09
N PRO A 665 -20.42 13.51 68.45
CA PRO A 665 -20.47 14.69 67.61
C PRO A 665 -19.20 14.88 66.77
N VAL A 666 -19.36 14.94 65.45
CA VAL A 666 -18.38 15.56 64.54
C VAL A 666 -19.08 16.65 63.74
N HIS A 667 -18.46 17.82 63.78
CA HIS A 667 -18.90 19.08 63.21
C HIS A 667 -19.18 19.03 61.69
N LEU A 668 -20.41 19.40 61.35
CA LEU A 668 -20.80 20.41 60.36
C LEU A 668 -19.71 20.92 59.39
N LEU A 669 -19.80 20.50 58.13
CA LEU A 669 -19.42 21.32 56.97
C LEU A 669 -20.41 21.06 55.82
N ASN A 670 -21.40 21.96 55.78
CA ASN A 670 -22.15 22.51 54.65
C ASN A 670 -22.12 21.82 53.27
N LYS A 671 -23.32 21.36 52.89
CA LYS A 671 -24.07 21.70 51.65
C LYS A 671 -23.27 22.41 50.55
N LEU A 672 -22.94 21.66 49.49
CA LEU A 672 -22.85 22.21 48.13
C LEU A 672 -23.86 21.47 47.22
N PRO A 673 -24.51 22.18 46.28
CA PRO A 673 -25.74 21.74 45.62
C PRO A 673 -25.48 20.74 44.49
N LEU A 674 -26.44 19.83 44.31
CA LEU A 674 -26.62 18.93 43.17
C LEU A 674 -26.70 19.74 41.87
N GLY A 675 -25.55 19.97 41.23
CA GLY A 675 -25.47 20.44 39.86
C GLY A 675 -25.66 19.27 38.91
N GLU A 676 -26.63 19.39 38.00
CA GLU A 676 -26.95 18.48 36.92
C GLU A 676 -25.72 17.79 36.32
N GLU A 677 -25.65 16.47 36.49
CA GLU A 677 -24.69 15.60 35.81
C GLU A 677 -24.97 15.64 34.30
N ARG A 678 -24.36 16.59 33.61
CA ARG A 678 -24.24 16.53 32.15
C ARG A 678 -23.30 15.38 31.83
N LEU A 679 -23.92 14.26 31.46
CA LEU A 679 -23.31 13.13 30.76
C LEU A 679 -22.29 13.67 29.72
N PRO A 680 -21.03 13.22 29.78
CA PRO A 680 -19.97 13.74 28.92
C PRO A 680 -20.30 13.49 27.46
N LYS A 681 -20.06 14.52 26.63
CA LYS A 681 -20.17 14.46 25.17
C LYS A 681 -19.16 13.43 24.66
N GLU A 682 -19.64 12.25 24.30
CA GLU A 682 -18.85 11.12 23.79
C GLU A 682 -18.36 11.40 22.34
N ASP A 683 -17.34 12.24 22.21
CA ASP A 683 -16.52 12.39 20.99
C ASP A 683 -15.01 12.17 21.28
N ASP A 684 -14.67 11.51 22.40
CA ASP A 684 -13.32 11.00 22.69
C ASP A 684 -13.25 9.50 22.41
N CYS A 685 -13.34 9.10 21.14
CA CYS A 685 -12.87 7.79 20.69
C CYS A 685 -11.99 7.98 19.46
N ILE A 686 -10.70 7.71 19.67
CA ILE A 686 -9.62 7.84 18.69
C ILE A 686 -9.88 6.85 17.54
N GLU A 687 -10.26 7.37 16.38
CA GLU A 687 -10.41 6.64 15.10
C GLU A 687 -9.14 5.81 14.80
N MET A 688 -9.21 4.49 15.00
CA MET A 688 -8.19 3.55 14.50
C MET A 688 -8.38 3.40 12.98
N ASN A 689 -7.45 3.94 12.18
CA ASN A 689 -7.50 3.88 10.73
C ASN A 689 -7.20 2.44 10.23
N PRO A 690 -8.17 1.71 9.65
CA PRO A 690 -7.98 0.33 9.19
C PRO A 690 -7.62 0.31 7.70
N GLY A 691 -6.55 -0.41 7.35
CA GLY A 691 -6.21 -0.77 5.97
C GLY A 691 -5.09 0.07 5.35
N PHE A 692 -3.84 -0.33 5.55
CA PHE A 692 -2.68 0.23 4.84
C PHE A 692 -2.47 -0.49 3.50
N ILE A 693 -2.36 0.31 2.42
CA ILE A 693 -2.46 -0.13 1.02
C ILE A 693 -1.07 -0.37 0.39
N TYR A 694 -1.01 -1.45 -0.39
CA TYR A 694 0.16 -2.23 -0.80
C TYR A 694 0.91 -1.74 -2.06
N SER A 695 2.12 -2.29 -2.24
CA SER A 695 2.76 -2.51 -3.55
C SER A 695 1.97 -3.57 -4.34
N THR A 696 1.43 -3.19 -5.51
CA THR A 696 0.57 -4.05 -6.33
C THR A 696 1.23 -5.34 -6.84
N MET A 697 2.57 -5.42 -6.89
CA MET A 697 3.25 -6.68 -7.25
C MET A 697 3.57 -7.58 -6.06
N LEU A 698 3.73 -7.05 -4.84
CA LEU A 698 3.94 -7.89 -3.65
C LEU A 698 2.61 -8.32 -3.01
N ALA A 699 1.52 -7.57 -3.22
CA ALA A 699 0.18 -7.88 -2.71
C ALA A 699 -0.41 -9.21 -3.22
N ALA A 700 0.04 -9.70 -4.37
CA ALA A 700 -0.40 -10.99 -4.90
C ALA A 700 0.17 -12.19 -4.13
N PHE A 701 1.11 -11.95 -3.21
CA PHE A 701 1.81 -12.96 -2.43
C PHE A 701 1.37 -12.93 -0.97
N SER A 702 1.30 -14.11 -0.35
CA SER A 702 1.13 -14.22 1.11
C SER A 702 2.23 -13.47 1.85
N LEU A 703 1.96 -13.05 3.09
CA LEU A 703 2.94 -12.39 3.96
C LEU A 703 4.26 -13.17 4.03
N GLU A 704 4.18 -14.49 4.16
CA GLU A 704 5.37 -15.36 4.20
C GLU A 704 6.17 -15.31 2.89
N GLN A 705 5.51 -15.31 1.73
CA GLN A 705 6.17 -15.15 0.44
C GLN A 705 6.79 -13.75 0.25
N GLN A 706 6.18 -12.71 0.82
CA GLN A 706 6.76 -11.36 0.81
C GLN A 706 8.07 -11.33 1.61
N ARG A 707 8.08 -11.94 2.80
CA ARG A 707 9.27 -12.06 3.67
C ARG A 707 10.41 -12.79 2.97
N VAL A 708 10.13 -13.95 2.36
CA VAL A 708 11.12 -14.77 1.63
C VAL A 708 11.78 -14.03 0.45
N ARG A 709 11.08 -13.05 -0.13
CA ARG A 709 11.58 -12.26 -1.27
C ARG A 709 12.44 -11.07 -0.87
N LEU A 710 12.42 -10.65 0.40
CA LEU A 710 13.27 -9.58 0.86
C LEU A 710 14.75 -10.03 0.82
N PRO A 711 15.68 -9.18 0.34
CA PRO A 711 17.09 -9.54 0.23
C PRO A 711 17.69 -10.08 1.53
N ILE A 712 17.25 -9.57 2.69
CA ILE A 712 17.75 -9.98 3.99
C ILE A 712 17.42 -11.43 4.37
N TYR A 713 16.38 -12.04 3.77
CA TYR A 713 15.94 -13.39 4.10
C TYR A 713 17.05 -14.43 3.92
N LYS A 714 17.86 -14.28 2.85
CA LYS A 714 19.01 -15.16 2.57
C LYS A 714 20.07 -15.15 3.67
N TYR A 715 20.09 -14.08 4.48
CA TYR A 715 21.07 -13.86 5.53
C TYR A 715 20.53 -14.15 6.93
N ARG A 716 19.27 -14.63 7.08
CA ARG A 716 18.64 -14.91 8.39
C ARG A 716 19.55 -15.70 9.33
N ASN A 717 20.02 -16.87 8.89
CA ASN A 717 20.86 -17.74 9.71
C ASN A 717 22.24 -17.13 9.96
N ALA A 718 22.78 -16.38 8.99
CA ALA A 718 24.06 -15.70 9.16
C ALA A 718 23.98 -14.57 10.20
N ILE A 719 22.89 -13.80 10.22
CA ILE A 719 22.64 -12.76 11.23
C ILE A 719 22.58 -13.38 12.63
N LEU A 720 21.81 -14.46 12.80
CA LEU A 720 21.69 -15.16 14.09
C LEU A 720 23.03 -15.72 14.55
N TYR A 721 23.77 -16.41 13.66
CA TYR A 721 25.10 -16.94 13.96
C TYR A 721 26.10 -15.83 14.36
N LEU A 722 26.10 -14.70 13.66
CA LEU A 722 26.98 -13.59 14.00
C LEU A 722 26.63 -12.96 15.35
N LEU A 723 25.36 -12.94 15.76
CA LEU A 723 24.95 -12.45 17.08
C LEU A 723 25.19 -13.45 18.21
N GLU A 724 25.26 -14.75 17.91
CA GLU A 724 25.77 -15.73 18.87
C GLU A 724 27.26 -15.54 19.11
N LYS A 725 28.04 -15.32 18.04
CA LYS A 725 29.51 -15.21 18.08
C LYS A 725 30.02 -13.84 18.56
N TYR A 726 29.41 -12.75 18.08
CA TYR A 726 29.84 -11.38 18.35
C TYR A 726 28.81 -10.66 19.22
N GLN A 727 29.28 -9.84 20.14
CA GLN A 727 28.41 -9.04 20.99
C GLN A 727 27.70 -7.93 20.20
N THR A 728 28.38 -7.37 19.19
CA THR A 728 27.88 -6.30 18.33
C THR A 728 27.94 -6.69 16.85
N LEU A 729 26.82 -6.51 16.13
CA LEU A 729 26.73 -6.69 14.68
C LEU A 729 26.42 -5.34 14.01
N VAL A 730 27.31 -4.87 13.13
CA VAL A 730 27.06 -3.73 12.27
C VAL A 730 26.46 -4.25 10.96
N LEU A 731 25.18 -3.99 10.73
CA LEU A 731 24.42 -4.49 9.59
C LEU A 731 24.25 -3.39 8.55
N LEU A 732 24.97 -3.54 7.43
CA LEU A 732 24.84 -2.70 6.26
C LEU A 732 23.79 -3.25 5.31
N GLY A 733 22.93 -2.37 4.81
CA GLY A 733 22.06 -2.69 3.68
C GLY A 733 21.19 -1.52 3.31
N GLU A 734 20.81 -1.42 2.04
CA GLU A 734 19.95 -0.34 1.58
C GLU A 734 18.58 -0.35 2.29
N THR A 735 17.94 0.82 2.43
CA THR A 735 16.57 0.89 2.94
C THR A 735 15.63 0.08 2.02
N GLY A 736 14.75 -0.74 2.61
CA GLY A 736 13.85 -1.64 1.87
C GLY A 736 14.36 -3.08 1.74
N CYS A 737 15.59 -3.41 2.15
CA CYS A 737 16.06 -4.81 2.13
C CYS A 737 15.49 -5.69 3.25
N GLY A 738 14.85 -5.08 4.25
CA GLY A 738 14.15 -5.77 5.35
C GLY A 738 14.82 -5.73 6.73
N LYS A 739 15.88 -4.93 6.96
CA LYS A 739 16.59 -4.84 8.26
C LYS A 739 15.63 -4.56 9.43
N SER A 740 14.97 -3.41 9.34
CA SER A 740 14.13 -2.84 10.39
C SER A 740 12.87 -3.66 10.70
N THR A 741 12.39 -4.44 9.72
CA THR A 741 11.16 -5.25 9.86
C THR A 741 11.46 -6.72 10.16
N GLN A 742 12.41 -7.35 9.46
CA GLN A 742 12.63 -8.78 9.57
C GLN A 742 13.61 -9.17 10.68
N VAL A 743 14.66 -8.39 10.92
CA VAL A 743 15.68 -8.75 11.94
C VAL A 743 15.05 -8.89 13.34
N PRO A 744 14.20 -7.96 13.82
CA PRO A 744 13.52 -8.12 15.10
C PRO A 744 12.66 -9.39 15.16
N GLN A 745 12.01 -9.76 14.05
CA GLN A 745 11.21 -10.98 13.97
C GLN A 745 12.08 -12.24 14.02
N TYR A 746 13.21 -12.27 13.31
CA TYR A 746 14.15 -13.40 13.35
C TYR A 746 14.69 -13.63 14.76
N LEU A 747 14.99 -12.54 15.48
CA LEU A 747 15.42 -12.60 16.89
C LEU A 747 14.32 -13.14 17.79
N LEU A 748 13.08 -12.68 17.61
CA LEU A 748 11.94 -13.16 18.38
C LEU A 748 11.69 -14.66 18.14
N GLU A 749 11.68 -15.09 16.87
CA GLU A 749 11.52 -16.50 16.45
C GLU A 749 12.64 -17.41 16.97
N ALA A 750 13.86 -16.89 17.06
CA ALA A 750 15.00 -17.61 17.62
C ALA A 750 15.03 -17.58 19.16
N GLY A 751 14.01 -17.02 19.82
CA GLY A 751 13.85 -17.07 21.27
C GLY A 751 14.60 -15.97 22.05
N TRP A 752 15.14 -14.95 21.38
CA TRP A 752 15.89 -13.89 22.06
C TRP A 752 15.03 -13.05 23.03
N ALA A 753 13.70 -13.12 22.94
CA ALA A 753 12.77 -12.42 23.83
C ALA A 753 12.17 -13.31 24.96
N HIS A 754 12.79 -14.46 25.27
CA HIS A 754 12.35 -15.32 26.37
C HIS A 754 12.63 -14.69 27.75
N GLU A 755 13.87 -14.28 28.01
CA GLU A 755 14.29 -13.65 29.28
C GLU A 755 14.24 -12.11 29.25
N GLY A 756 13.92 -11.52 28.10
CA GLY A 756 13.89 -10.07 27.91
C GLY A 756 13.10 -9.65 26.68
N LYS A 757 13.30 -8.42 26.24
CA LYS A 757 12.66 -7.84 25.06
C LYS A 757 13.69 -7.47 24.01
N ILE A 758 13.23 -7.33 22.77
CA ILE A 758 14.01 -6.79 21.65
C ILE A 758 13.64 -5.31 21.52
N CYS A 759 14.61 -4.43 21.66
CA CYS A 759 14.42 -2.99 21.46
C CYS A 759 14.94 -2.58 20.09
N VAL A 760 14.17 -1.82 19.33
CA VAL A 760 14.61 -1.19 18.08
C VAL A 760 14.51 0.32 18.24
N SER A 761 15.66 0.99 18.22
CA SER A 761 15.78 2.44 18.31
C SER A 761 15.81 3.04 16.92
N GLU A 762 15.00 4.06 16.69
CA GLU A 762 14.83 4.73 15.39
C GLU A 762 14.89 6.25 15.59
N PRO A 763 15.66 7.01 14.79
CA PRO A 763 15.76 8.47 14.98
C PRO A 763 14.42 9.17 14.68
N ARG A 764 13.59 8.61 13.79
CA ARG A 764 12.35 9.22 13.32
C ARG A 764 11.12 8.64 14.00
N ARG A 765 10.31 9.51 14.61
CA ARG A 765 9.01 9.14 15.19
C ARG A 765 8.11 8.39 14.19
N VAL A 766 7.98 8.90 12.97
CA VAL A 766 7.12 8.29 11.93
C VAL A 766 7.62 6.88 11.58
N ALA A 767 8.93 6.70 11.41
CA ALA A 767 9.52 5.40 11.14
C ALA A 767 9.25 4.42 12.28
N ALA A 768 9.56 4.79 13.53
CA ALA A 768 9.32 3.94 14.71
C ALA A 768 7.86 3.44 14.80
N VAL A 769 6.88 4.33 14.61
CA VAL A 769 5.45 3.99 14.65
C VAL A 769 5.07 3.08 13.48
N THR A 770 5.49 3.43 12.26
CA THR A 770 5.13 2.66 11.05
C THR A 770 5.79 1.29 10.99
N LEU A 771 7.05 1.17 11.44
CA LEU A 771 7.78 -0.10 11.51
C LEU A 771 7.15 -1.03 12.53
N ALA A 772 6.82 -0.52 13.73
CA ALA A 772 6.13 -1.31 14.74
C ALA A 772 4.77 -1.82 14.26
N SER A 773 3.99 -0.95 13.61
CA SER A 773 2.70 -1.33 13.03
C SER A 773 2.86 -2.39 11.93
N ARG A 774 3.89 -2.25 11.08
CA ARG A 774 4.16 -3.20 10.01
C ARG A 774 4.59 -4.56 10.55
N VAL A 775 5.43 -4.60 11.57
CA VAL A 775 5.87 -5.86 12.17
C VAL A 775 4.73 -6.54 12.95
N ALA A 776 3.84 -5.77 13.59
CA ALA A 776 2.63 -6.33 14.19
C ALA A 776 1.72 -7.03 13.15
N GLU A 777 1.51 -6.37 12.00
CA GLU A 777 0.76 -6.92 10.87
C GLU A 777 1.43 -8.19 10.30
N GLU A 778 2.74 -8.16 10.05
CA GLU A 778 3.47 -9.31 9.50
C GLU A 778 3.45 -10.53 10.43
N ARG A 779 3.35 -10.30 11.74
CA ARG A 779 3.24 -11.33 12.77
C ARG A 779 1.82 -11.82 13.02
N GLY A 780 0.80 -11.15 12.45
CA GLY A 780 -0.60 -11.42 12.77
C GLY A 780 -0.95 -11.14 14.23
N THR A 781 -0.30 -10.16 14.86
CA THR A 781 -0.54 -9.80 16.26
C THR A 781 -1.23 -8.45 16.39
N MET A 782 -2.03 -8.30 17.44
CA MET A 782 -2.63 -7.00 17.75
C MET A 782 -1.54 -5.98 18.09
N PHE A 783 -1.58 -4.83 17.40
CA PHE A 783 -0.65 -3.75 17.64
C PHE A 783 -0.72 -3.27 19.10
N GLY A 784 0.44 -3.07 19.73
CA GLY A 784 0.57 -2.77 21.16
C GLY A 784 0.55 -3.99 22.08
N GLN A 785 0.34 -5.20 21.57
CA GLN A 785 0.48 -6.44 22.35
C GLN A 785 1.91 -6.98 22.27
N GLU A 786 2.21 -7.91 21.34
CA GLU A 786 3.55 -8.51 21.17
C GLU A 786 4.55 -7.50 20.59
N VAL A 787 4.06 -6.62 19.71
CA VAL A 787 4.84 -5.55 19.06
C VAL A 787 4.22 -4.20 19.42
N GLY A 788 5.03 -3.28 19.93
CA GLY A 788 4.58 -1.93 20.31
C GLY A 788 5.63 -0.86 20.07
N TYR A 789 5.28 0.40 20.31
CA TYR A 789 6.22 1.52 20.19
C TYR A 789 6.13 2.52 21.34
N VAL A 790 7.21 3.27 21.59
CA VAL A 790 7.21 4.42 22.48
C VAL A 790 7.96 5.59 21.84
N VAL A 791 7.25 6.69 21.66
CA VAL A 791 7.79 7.96 21.16
C VAL A 791 7.39 9.08 22.12
N ARG A 792 7.94 10.29 21.93
CA ARG A 792 7.66 11.39 22.85
C ARG A 792 6.16 11.67 22.93
N PHE A 793 5.63 11.58 24.16
CA PHE A 793 4.23 11.81 24.52
C PHE A 793 3.23 10.80 23.94
N ASP A 794 3.66 9.58 23.59
CA ASP A 794 2.85 8.55 22.94
C ASP A 794 3.49 7.16 23.17
N ASP A 795 2.83 6.32 23.99
CA ASP A 795 3.29 4.97 24.40
C ASP A 795 2.19 3.97 24.07
N PHE A 796 2.50 3.05 23.15
CA PHE A 796 1.61 1.99 22.70
C PHE A 796 2.24 0.63 23.00
N THR A 797 2.57 0.40 24.26
CA THR A 797 3.14 -0.87 24.76
C THR A 797 2.36 -1.40 25.96
N LYS A 798 2.46 -2.71 26.18
CA LYS A 798 1.96 -3.39 27.36
C LYS A 798 3.11 -4.09 28.06
N ARG A 799 3.25 -3.83 29.37
CA ARG A 799 4.43 -4.23 30.15
C ARG A 799 4.76 -5.73 30.04
N GLU A 800 3.74 -6.57 30.06
CA GLU A 800 3.84 -8.04 30.10
C GLU A 800 3.87 -8.69 28.71
N SER A 801 3.08 -8.19 27.75
CA SER A 801 2.94 -8.82 26.44
C SER A 801 3.95 -8.34 25.40
N THR A 802 4.46 -7.11 25.49
CA THR A 802 5.35 -6.56 24.46
C THR A 802 6.72 -7.21 24.48
N LYS A 803 7.08 -7.87 23.38
CA LYS A 803 8.35 -8.56 23.14
C LYS A 803 9.25 -7.79 22.18
N ILE A 804 8.68 -7.12 21.18
CA ILE A 804 9.41 -6.20 20.28
C ILE A 804 8.92 -4.79 20.56
N LYS A 805 9.84 -3.90 20.93
CA LYS A 805 9.55 -2.51 21.28
C LYS A 805 10.33 -1.56 20.39
N TYR A 806 9.64 -0.81 19.55
CA TYR A 806 10.23 0.28 18.77
C TYR A 806 10.24 1.57 19.59
N VAL A 807 11.34 2.31 19.58
CA VAL A 807 11.45 3.55 20.34
C VAL A 807 12.18 4.61 19.53
N THR A 808 11.92 5.88 19.82
CA THR A 808 12.84 6.91 19.35
C THR A 808 14.11 6.93 20.21
N ASP A 809 15.27 7.28 19.63
CA ASP A 809 16.56 7.30 20.35
C ASP A 809 16.49 8.04 21.70
N GLY A 810 15.87 9.22 21.71
CA GLY A 810 15.73 10.01 22.94
C GLY A 810 14.85 9.34 24.02
N ILE A 811 13.91 8.47 23.64
CA ILE A 811 13.14 7.66 24.58
C ILE A 811 14.02 6.57 25.18
N LEU A 812 14.83 5.89 24.37
CA LEU A 812 15.75 4.88 24.90
C LEU A 812 16.81 5.50 25.82
N VAL A 813 17.36 6.66 25.46
CA VAL A 813 18.28 7.43 26.33
C VAL A 813 17.62 7.75 27.67
N ARG A 814 16.36 8.21 27.67
CA ARG A 814 15.63 8.47 28.92
C ARG A 814 15.33 7.19 29.70
N GLU A 815 15.06 6.09 29.00
CA GLU A 815 14.85 4.80 29.64
C GLU A 815 16.10 4.30 30.35
N ILE A 816 17.31 4.56 29.81
CA ILE A 816 18.59 4.31 30.49
C ILE A 816 18.66 5.08 31.82
N MET A 817 18.05 6.26 31.95
CA MET A 817 18.02 6.97 33.25
C MET A 817 17.30 6.16 34.33
N ARG A 818 16.23 5.44 33.96
CA ARG A 818 15.45 4.60 34.88
C ARG A 818 16.02 3.19 35.01
N ASN A 819 16.57 2.66 33.92
CA ASN A 819 17.17 1.33 33.83
C ASN A 819 18.58 1.43 33.22
N PRO A 820 19.61 1.82 34.01
CA PRO A 820 20.95 2.11 33.49
C PRO A 820 21.66 0.97 32.78
N LEU A 821 21.27 -0.28 33.06
CA LEU A 821 21.84 -1.48 32.45
C LEU A 821 20.91 -2.11 31.40
N LEU A 822 19.78 -1.46 31.09
CA LEU A 822 18.79 -1.94 30.12
C LEU A 822 18.39 -3.40 30.39
N THR A 823 18.21 -3.77 31.67
CA THR A 823 17.99 -5.15 32.12
C THR A 823 16.77 -5.83 31.51
N GLU A 824 15.78 -5.05 31.05
CA GLU A 824 14.59 -5.59 30.37
C GLU A 824 14.87 -6.05 28.94
N TYR A 825 16.03 -5.71 28.36
CA TYR A 825 16.39 -6.04 26.98
C TYR A 825 17.53 -7.06 26.92
N SER A 826 17.37 -8.00 26.00
CA SER A 826 18.40 -8.98 25.59
C SER A 826 19.14 -8.53 24.33
N VAL A 827 18.43 -7.82 23.44
CA VAL A 827 18.97 -7.26 22.21
C VAL A 827 18.49 -5.83 22.03
N VAL A 828 19.42 -4.93 21.71
CA VAL A 828 19.13 -3.57 21.27
C VAL A 828 19.59 -3.42 19.82
N MET A 829 18.73 -2.93 18.96
CA MET A 829 19.05 -2.56 17.58
C MET A 829 18.96 -1.04 17.46
N VAL A 830 20.06 -0.37 17.10
CA VAL A 830 20.08 1.06 16.73
C VAL A 830 19.97 1.13 15.22
N ASP A 831 18.80 1.52 14.73
CA ASP A 831 18.51 1.61 13.31
C ASP A 831 18.80 2.99 12.74
N GLU A 832 18.99 3.05 11.42
CA GLU A 832 19.32 4.26 10.67
C GLU A 832 20.46 5.08 11.31
N ALA A 833 21.46 4.39 11.91
CA ALA A 833 22.53 5.02 12.69
C ALA A 833 23.37 6.03 11.89
N HIS A 834 23.29 5.97 10.56
CA HIS A 834 23.90 6.91 9.63
C HIS A 834 23.26 8.31 9.60
N GLU A 835 22.08 8.52 10.19
CA GLU A 835 21.52 9.88 10.30
C GLU A 835 22.33 10.76 11.28
N ARG A 836 23.11 10.14 12.19
CA ARG A 836 24.05 10.79 13.11
C ARG A 836 23.41 11.94 13.91
N ASN A 837 22.21 11.70 14.43
CA ASN A 837 21.52 12.62 15.33
C ASN A 837 22.17 12.65 16.71
N VAL A 838 21.96 13.75 17.45
CA VAL A 838 22.58 13.94 18.79
C VAL A 838 22.22 12.80 19.75
N ASN A 839 20.94 12.41 19.80
CA ASN A 839 20.48 11.34 20.68
C ASN A 839 21.03 9.98 20.25
N THR A 840 21.16 9.72 18.94
CA THR A 840 21.79 8.50 18.43
C THR A 840 23.24 8.43 18.89
N ASP A 841 24.03 9.50 18.70
CA ASP A 841 25.45 9.52 19.10
C ASP A 841 25.63 9.37 20.63
N ILE A 842 24.76 9.99 21.45
CA ILE A 842 24.74 9.79 22.90
C ILE A 842 24.38 8.34 23.24
N LEU A 843 23.33 7.80 22.62
CA LEU A 843 22.89 6.43 22.83
C LEU A 843 24.00 5.43 22.51
N LEU A 844 24.71 5.60 21.39
CA LEU A 844 25.84 4.75 21.02
C LEU A 844 26.93 4.77 22.10
N GLY A 845 27.28 5.96 22.62
CA GLY A 845 28.26 6.09 23.70
C GLY A 845 27.81 5.45 25.03
N LEU A 846 26.53 5.55 25.37
CA LEU A 846 25.95 4.90 26.55
C LEU A 846 25.93 3.38 26.38
N LEU A 847 25.49 2.89 25.21
CA LEU A 847 25.46 1.47 24.89
C LEU A 847 26.87 0.86 24.95
N ARG A 848 27.90 1.57 24.49
CA ARG A 848 29.30 1.11 24.66
C ARG A 848 29.67 0.88 26.13
N LYS A 849 29.26 1.79 27.04
CA LYS A 849 29.47 1.60 28.50
C LYS A 849 28.66 0.42 29.04
N ILE A 850 27.41 0.25 28.58
CA ILE A 850 26.53 -0.84 29.01
C ILE A 850 27.09 -2.19 28.55
N LEU A 851 27.49 -2.34 27.28
CA LEU A 851 28.08 -3.56 26.71
C LEU A 851 29.37 -3.98 27.42
N ALA A 852 30.16 -3.00 27.90
CA ALA A 852 31.34 -3.30 28.71
C ALA A 852 30.99 -3.98 30.04
N LYS A 853 29.81 -3.70 30.61
CA LYS A 853 29.31 -4.28 31.87
C LYS A 853 28.43 -5.51 31.65
N ARG A 854 27.57 -5.53 30.64
CA ARG A 854 26.65 -6.62 30.29
C ARG A 854 27.15 -7.38 29.07
N LYS A 855 27.86 -8.48 29.29
CA LYS A 855 28.40 -9.36 28.24
C LYS A 855 27.33 -10.21 27.55
N ASP A 856 26.16 -10.33 28.17
CA ASP A 856 24.97 -11.01 27.67
C ASP A 856 24.20 -10.15 26.67
N LEU A 857 24.13 -8.83 26.87
CA LEU A 857 23.42 -7.91 25.97
C LEU A 857 24.03 -7.93 24.56
N ARG A 858 23.19 -8.06 23.52
CA ARG A 858 23.59 -7.96 22.12
C ARG A 858 23.18 -6.62 21.51
N LEU A 859 24.04 -6.09 20.63
CA LEU A 859 23.81 -4.84 19.91
C LEU A 859 23.80 -5.08 18.40
N ILE A 860 22.82 -4.51 17.71
CA ILE A 860 22.80 -4.40 16.25
C ILE A 860 22.88 -2.92 15.90
N VAL A 861 23.80 -2.53 15.02
CA VAL A 861 23.87 -1.17 14.48
C VAL A 861 23.53 -1.26 13.00
N SER A 862 22.35 -0.81 12.62
CA SER A 862 21.84 -0.88 11.26
C SER A 862 22.07 0.44 10.53
N SER A 863 22.61 0.36 9.31
CA SER A 863 22.95 1.52 8.48
C SER A 863 22.74 1.24 7.00
N ALA A 864 22.45 2.30 6.24
CA ALA A 864 22.36 2.26 4.78
C ALA A 864 23.61 2.79 4.06
N THR A 865 24.55 3.41 4.78
CA THR A 865 25.77 4.04 4.20
C THR A 865 27.06 3.43 4.75
N LEU A 866 28.16 3.70 4.03
CA LEU A 866 29.51 3.15 4.23
C LEU A 866 30.29 3.72 5.44
N ASP A 867 29.66 3.77 6.62
CA ASP A 867 30.34 4.10 7.89
C ASP A 867 30.46 2.90 8.85
N ALA A 868 30.35 1.67 8.32
CA ALA A 868 30.37 0.47 9.15
C ALA A 868 31.69 0.27 9.89
N VAL A 869 32.78 0.76 9.32
CA VAL A 869 34.12 0.64 9.89
C VAL A 869 34.24 1.49 11.15
N GLU A 870 33.74 2.73 11.16
CA GLU A 870 33.74 3.58 12.36
C GLU A 870 32.89 2.95 13.47
N PHE A 871 31.69 2.46 13.15
CA PHE A 871 30.85 1.76 14.13
C PHE A 871 31.50 0.49 14.67
N ARG A 872 32.11 -0.35 13.81
CA ARG A 872 32.81 -1.56 14.25
C ARG A 872 33.96 -1.21 15.19
N HIS A 873 34.81 -0.25 14.83
CA HIS A 873 35.92 0.17 15.68
C HIS A 873 35.43 0.77 17.01
N PHE A 874 34.34 1.52 16.98
CA PHE A 874 33.79 2.13 18.18
C PHE A 874 33.26 1.10 19.19
N PHE A 875 32.61 0.03 18.71
CA PHE A 875 32.04 -1.03 19.55
C PHE A 875 32.93 -2.26 19.75
N ASN A 876 34.07 -2.35 19.06
CA ASN A 876 35.03 -3.40 19.36
C ASN A 876 35.71 -3.10 20.70
N LEU A 877 35.40 -3.91 21.71
CA LEU A 877 35.95 -3.78 23.05
C LEU A 877 37.26 -4.57 23.22
N ASN A 878 37.67 -5.30 22.17
CA ASN A 878 38.96 -5.95 22.11
C ASN A 878 40.09 -4.90 22.09
N ALA A 879 40.88 -4.87 23.15
CA ALA A 879 42.06 -4.00 23.26
C ALA A 879 43.35 -4.69 22.80
N THR A 880 43.27 -5.93 22.29
CA THR A 880 44.39 -6.72 21.79
C THR A 880 44.38 -6.79 20.27
N ASP A 881 45.52 -7.18 19.68
CA ASP A 881 45.64 -7.38 18.23
C ASP A 881 45.10 -8.74 17.76
N ASP A 882 44.56 -9.59 18.66
CA ASP A 882 43.99 -10.90 18.31
C ASP A 882 42.54 -10.74 17.79
N PRO A 883 42.28 -10.91 16.49
CA PRO A 883 40.94 -10.75 15.92
C PRO A 883 39.93 -11.81 16.41
N ALA A 884 40.41 -12.92 17.01
CA ALA A 884 39.53 -13.93 17.59
C ALA A 884 38.76 -13.42 18.81
N LEU A 885 39.28 -12.37 19.47
CA LEU A 885 38.67 -11.72 20.63
C LEU A 885 37.80 -10.51 20.24
N ASP A 886 37.64 -10.23 18.95
CA ASP A 886 36.80 -9.13 18.47
C ASP A 886 35.35 -9.29 18.96
N THR A 887 34.81 -8.23 19.55
CA THR A 887 33.43 -8.22 20.04
C THR A 887 32.45 -7.63 19.03
N ALA A 888 32.95 -7.06 17.93
CA ALA A 888 32.15 -6.40 16.90
C ALA A 888 32.54 -6.82 15.48
N THR A 889 31.54 -7.06 14.64
CA THR A 889 31.74 -7.45 13.22
C THR A 889 30.80 -6.70 12.28
N ILE A 890 31.09 -6.73 10.98
CA ILE A 890 30.29 -6.09 9.93
C ILE A 890 29.69 -7.17 9.02
N MET A 891 28.41 -7.01 8.69
CA MET A 891 27.73 -7.79 7.63
C MET A 891 27.10 -6.83 6.64
N SER A 892 27.33 -7.07 5.35
CA SER A 892 26.65 -6.35 4.27
C SER A 892 25.59 -7.23 3.62
N VAL A 893 24.39 -6.68 3.46
CA VAL A 893 23.27 -7.29 2.74
C VAL A 893 23.20 -6.62 1.37
N GLU A 894 23.46 -7.39 0.32
CA GLU A 894 23.34 -6.89 -1.05
C GLU A 894 21.88 -6.50 -1.34
N GLY A 895 21.67 -5.22 -1.65
CA GLY A 895 20.40 -4.73 -2.18
C GLY A 895 20.19 -5.20 -3.62
N ARG A 896 18.93 -5.38 -4.02
CA ARG A 896 18.55 -5.40 -5.44
C ARG A 896 18.04 -4.01 -5.82
N SER A 897 18.96 -3.08 -6.09
CA SER A 897 18.61 -1.83 -6.76
C SER A 897 18.68 -2.03 -8.28
N PHE A 898 17.66 -1.57 -8.98
CA PHE A 898 17.70 -1.46 -10.43
C PHE A 898 18.58 -0.26 -10.81
N PRO A 899 19.20 -0.27 -12.01
CA PRO A 899 20.05 0.84 -12.44
C PRO A 899 19.29 2.18 -12.45
N ILE A 900 20.00 3.26 -12.12
CA ILE A 900 19.46 4.63 -12.10
C ILE A 900 20.32 5.51 -13.00
N ASP A 901 19.70 6.12 -14.01
CA ASP A 901 20.39 7.14 -14.79
C ASP A 901 20.42 8.47 -14.04
N ILE A 902 21.62 9.05 -13.91
CA ILE A 902 21.81 10.35 -13.28
C ILE A 902 21.98 11.42 -14.33
N TYR A 903 21.12 12.45 -14.27
CA TYR A 903 21.17 13.64 -15.12
C TYR A 903 21.47 14.88 -14.28
N TYR A 904 22.22 15.81 -14.86
CA TYR A 904 22.59 17.08 -14.24
C TYR A 904 22.10 18.26 -15.08
N THR A 905 21.96 19.43 -14.46
CA THR A 905 21.74 20.66 -15.23
C THR A 905 23.03 21.11 -15.92
N ARG A 906 22.91 21.83 -17.05
CA ARG A 906 24.08 22.35 -17.77
C ARG A 906 24.76 23.52 -17.06
N GLY A 907 24.00 24.26 -16.25
CA GLY A 907 24.47 25.45 -15.54
C GLY A 907 23.78 25.60 -14.19
N SER A 908 24.24 26.58 -13.42
CA SER A 908 23.70 26.89 -12.09
C SER A 908 22.22 27.29 -12.17
N VAL A 909 21.44 26.85 -11.19
CA VAL A 909 19.99 27.06 -11.15
C VAL A 909 19.68 28.17 -10.14
N PRO A 910 19.22 29.36 -10.57
CA PRO A 910 18.96 30.47 -9.66
C PRO A 910 17.78 30.24 -8.72
N ASN A 911 16.76 29.49 -9.16
CA ASN A 911 15.62 29.10 -8.35
C ASN A 911 15.29 27.62 -8.59
N TYR A 912 15.76 26.76 -7.69
CA TYR A 912 15.58 25.31 -7.79
C TYR A 912 14.12 24.88 -7.56
N VAL A 913 13.28 25.68 -6.91
CA VAL A 913 11.83 25.40 -6.79
C VAL A 913 11.18 25.47 -8.18
N ASN A 914 11.40 26.57 -8.91
CA ASN A 914 10.89 26.72 -10.28
C ASN A 914 11.49 25.70 -11.24
N ALA A 915 12.78 25.37 -11.08
CA ALA A 915 13.41 24.33 -11.88
C ALA A 915 12.85 22.94 -11.57
N SER A 916 12.48 22.65 -10.32
CA SER A 916 11.82 21.40 -9.93
C SER A 916 10.46 21.25 -10.61
N VAL A 917 9.66 22.32 -10.62
CA VAL A 917 8.37 22.35 -11.34
C VAL A 917 8.58 22.06 -12.83
N LYS A 918 9.49 22.80 -13.48
CA LYS A 918 9.82 22.60 -14.91
C LYS A 918 10.30 21.19 -15.22
N ALA A 919 11.16 20.63 -14.36
CA ALA A 919 11.66 19.27 -14.51
C ALA A 919 10.53 18.24 -14.37
N ALA A 920 9.63 18.39 -13.39
CA ALA A 920 8.50 17.50 -13.18
C ALA A 920 7.51 17.55 -14.36
N ILE A 921 7.19 18.74 -14.87
CA ILE A 921 6.33 18.90 -16.05
C ILE A 921 6.98 18.29 -17.30
N ARG A 922 8.29 18.45 -17.48
CA ARG A 922 9.02 17.83 -18.59
C ARG A 922 8.99 16.31 -18.51
N ILE A 923 9.27 15.73 -17.33
CA ILE A 923 9.19 14.28 -17.10
C ILE A 923 7.77 13.79 -17.41
N HIS A 924 6.75 14.47 -16.90
CA HIS A 924 5.35 14.11 -17.13
C HIS A 924 4.95 14.09 -18.61
N ARG A 925 5.47 15.03 -19.42
CA ARG A 925 5.17 15.13 -20.86
C ARG A 925 6.00 14.17 -21.73
N CYS A 926 7.26 13.91 -21.37
CA CYS A 926 8.21 13.23 -22.25
C CYS A 926 8.47 11.77 -21.88
N GLU A 927 8.23 11.37 -20.64
CA GLU A 927 8.44 10.00 -20.19
C GLU A 927 7.13 9.19 -20.30
N PRO A 928 7.20 7.88 -20.63
CA PRO A 928 6.01 7.04 -20.83
C PRO A 928 5.07 7.03 -19.62
N SER A 929 3.78 6.77 -19.87
CA SER A 929 2.78 6.62 -18.80
C SER A 929 3.17 5.50 -17.82
N GLY A 930 3.05 5.79 -16.53
CA GLY A 930 3.48 4.94 -15.42
C GLY A 930 4.83 5.35 -14.81
N GLY A 931 4.89 5.41 -13.48
CA GLY A 931 6.08 5.82 -12.72
C GLY A 931 5.92 7.23 -12.14
N ASP A 932 5.98 7.29 -10.82
CA ASP A 932 5.73 8.50 -10.04
C ASP A 932 7.01 9.32 -9.84
N ILE A 933 6.82 10.59 -9.54
CA ILE A 933 7.91 11.58 -9.39
C ILE A 933 8.07 11.94 -7.91
N LEU A 934 9.30 11.91 -7.41
CA LEU A 934 9.67 12.41 -6.07
C LEU A 934 10.60 13.61 -6.19
N ILE A 935 10.24 14.73 -5.59
CA ILE A 935 11.00 16.00 -5.61
C ILE A 935 11.52 16.29 -4.22
N PHE A 936 12.83 16.51 -4.07
CA PHE A 936 13.46 16.94 -2.82
C PHE A 936 13.63 18.47 -2.79
N LEU A 937 13.09 19.09 -1.74
CA LEU A 937 13.24 20.52 -1.39
C LEU A 937 13.65 20.67 0.08
N THR A 938 13.94 21.88 0.55
CA THR A 938 14.60 22.06 1.85
C THR A 938 13.62 22.28 3.01
N GLY A 939 12.41 22.78 2.76
CA GLY A 939 11.44 23.08 3.81
C GLY A 939 10.00 23.24 3.33
N GLU A 940 9.08 23.35 4.29
CA GLU A 940 7.63 23.42 4.08
C GLU A 940 7.19 24.49 3.07
N GLU A 941 7.68 25.73 3.22
CA GLU A 941 7.33 26.85 2.33
C GLU A 941 7.64 26.55 0.86
N GLU A 942 8.83 25.99 0.59
CA GLU A 942 9.26 25.59 -0.75
C GLU A 942 8.42 24.44 -1.28
N VAL A 943 8.10 23.45 -0.44
CA VAL A 943 7.24 22.31 -0.79
C VAL A 943 5.85 22.77 -1.19
N ILE A 944 5.22 23.64 -0.38
CA ILE A 944 3.88 24.18 -0.66
C ILE A 944 3.89 25.04 -1.92
N THR A 945 4.91 25.90 -2.08
CA THR A 945 5.06 26.75 -3.26
C THR A 945 5.19 25.91 -4.52
N CYS A 946 6.05 24.88 -4.51
CA CYS A 946 6.20 23.93 -5.60
C CYS A 946 4.87 23.22 -5.93
N CYS A 947 4.15 22.75 -4.90
CA CYS A 947 2.84 22.11 -5.09
C CYS A 947 1.81 23.03 -5.75
N ASN A 948 1.77 24.31 -5.36
CA ASN A 948 0.84 25.28 -5.94
C ASN A 948 1.20 25.58 -7.40
N LEU A 949 2.49 25.80 -7.70
CA LEU A 949 2.96 26.00 -9.07
C LEU A 949 2.69 24.78 -9.96
N LEU A 950 2.90 23.56 -9.44
CA LEU A 950 2.55 22.33 -10.16
C LEU A 950 1.05 22.23 -10.43
N LYS A 951 0.19 22.65 -9.49
CA LYS A 951 -1.27 22.68 -9.70
C LYS A 951 -1.66 23.69 -10.77
N GLU A 952 -1.01 24.85 -10.82
CA GLU A 952 -1.25 25.87 -11.85
C GLU A 952 -0.81 25.37 -13.22
N GLU A 953 0.41 24.86 -13.34
CA GLU A 953 0.93 24.26 -14.58
C GLU A 953 0.09 23.04 -15.01
N SER A 954 -0.47 22.28 -14.07
CA SER A 954 -1.30 21.11 -14.40
C SER A 954 -2.58 21.48 -15.16
N LYS A 955 -3.08 22.71 -15.02
CA LYS A 955 -4.28 23.18 -15.73
C LYS A 955 -4.03 23.45 -17.21
N THR A 956 -2.78 23.64 -17.61
CA THR A 956 -2.38 23.89 -19.01
C THR A 956 -1.94 22.61 -19.74
N LEU A 957 -1.92 21.48 -19.03
CA LEU A 957 -1.67 20.16 -19.61
C LEU A 957 -2.94 19.68 -20.31
N GLY A 958 -2.88 19.55 -21.64
CA GLY A 958 -3.97 19.03 -22.46
C GLY A 958 -4.05 17.50 -22.38
N ASP A 959 -3.61 16.82 -23.43
CA ASP A 959 -3.82 15.38 -23.65
C ASP A 959 -2.82 14.47 -22.87
N CYS A 960 -2.59 14.78 -21.59
CA CYS A 960 -1.71 14.01 -20.70
C CYS A 960 -2.46 13.50 -19.47
N ASP A 961 -1.91 12.48 -18.79
CA ASP A 961 -2.42 12.00 -17.50
C ASP A 961 -2.55 13.17 -16.50
N LYS A 962 -3.56 13.12 -15.61
CA LYS A 962 -3.70 14.18 -14.59
C LYS A 962 -2.62 14.07 -13.52
N LEU A 963 -2.16 15.19 -12.98
CA LEU A 963 -1.19 15.19 -11.88
C LEU A 963 -1.87 15.06 -10.53
N TRP A 964 -1.45 14.07 -9.74
CA TRP A 964 -1.83 13.94 -8.34
C TRP A 964 -0.67 14.39 -7.43
N ILE A 965 -0.76 15.63 -6.94
CA ILE A 965 0.33 16.30 -6.24
C ILE A 965 0.18 16.10 -4.72
N VAL A 966 1.19 15.51 -4.08
CA VAL A 966 1.18 15.13 -2.66
C VAL A 966 2.41 15.71 -1.93
N PRO A 967 2.24 16.69 -1.03
CA PRO A 967 3.35 17.18 -0.22
C PRO A 967 3.70 16.23 0.93
N ILE A 968 4.95 16.23 1.40
CA ILE A 968 5.37 15.59 2.65
C ILE A 968 6.52 16.35 3.33
N TYR A 969 6.32 16.79 4.56
CA TYR A 969 7.32 17.51 5.37
C TYR A 969 7.06 17.28 6.86
N GLY A 970 8.07 17.45 7.71
CA GLY A 970 8.02 17.02 9.12
C GLY A 970 6.91 17.64 9.97
N ALA A 971 6.50 18.88 9.66
CA ALA A 971 5.43 19.60 10.36
C ALA A 971 4.01 19.10 10.02
N MET A 972 3.87 18.33 8.94
CA MET A 972 2.58 17.87 8.44
C MET A 972 1.94 16.87 9.43
N PRO A 973 0.62 16.89 9.65
CA PRO A 973 -0.05 15.88 10.47
C PRO A 973 0.18 14.46 9.93
N PHE A 974 0.35 13.49 10.83
CA PHE A 974 0.62 12.09 10.47
C PHE A 974 -0.38 11.51 9.45
N LYS A 975 -1.68 11.76 9.65
CA LYS A 975 -2.76 11.34 8.72
C LYS A 975 -2.60 11.88 7.29
N GLU A 976 -1.94 13.03 7.13
CA GLU A 976 -1.66 13.61 5.81
C GLU A 976 -0.36 13.09 5.22
N GLN A 977 0.67 12.87 6.05
CA GLN A 977 1.92 12.26 5.59
C GLN A 977 1.69 10.87 5.00
N ILE A 978 0.75 10.09 5.56
CA ILE A 978 0.40 8.75 5.07
C ILE A 978 -0.12 8.74 3.62
N LYS A 979 -0.75 9.83 3.15
CA LYS A 979 -1.31 9.90 1.78
C LYS A 979 -0.27 9.67 0.68
N VAL A 980 1.02 9.86 1.01
CA VAL A 980 2.12 9.58 0.08
C VAL A 980 2.15 8.11 -0.37
N PHE A 981 1.66 7.19 0.47
CA PHE A 981 1.67 5.75 0.23
C PHE A 981 0.47 5.25 -0.59
N ASP A 982 -0.57 6.07 -0.74
CA ASP A 982 -1.78 5.69 -1.47
C ASP A 982 -1.48 5.40 -2.96
N SER A 983 -2.21 4.44 -3.51
CA SER A 983 -2.13 4.06 -4.93
C SER A 983 -2.70 5.14 -5.84
N CYS A 984 -2.01 5.41 -6.95
CA CYS A 984 -2.39 6.44 -7.90
C CYS A 984 -3.67 6.02 -8.67
N PRO A 985 -4.73 6.84 -8.71
CA PRO A 985 -5.91 6.58 -9.54
C PRO A 985 -5.54 6.37 -11.02
N ALA A 986 -6.30 5.53 -11.73
CA ALA A 986 -6.07 5.29 -13.16
C ALA A 986 -6.15 6.61 -13.97
N GLY A 987 -5.25 6.77 -14.94
CA GLY A 987 -5.14 7.99 -15.75
C GLY A 987 -4.51 9.18 -15.02
N THR A 988 -3.80 8.93 -13.90
CA THR A 988 -3.09 9.98 -13.15
C THR A 988 -1.66 9.57 -12.83
N ARG A 989 -0.75 10.55 -12.71
CA ARG A 989 0.64 10.37 -12.26
C ARG A 989 0.84 11.07 -10.92
N LYS A 990 1.39 10.37 -9.92
CA LYS A 990 1.65 10.96 -8.60
C LYS A 990 2.95 11.75 -8.61
N VAL A 991 2.91 12.95 -8.04
CA VAL A 991 4.07 13.82 -7.83
C VAL A 991 4.18 14.13 -6.35
N VAL A 992 5.17 13.52 -5.71
CA VAL A 992 5.46 13.72 -4.30
C VAL A 992 6.49 14.82 -4.15
N VAL A 993 6.18 15.85 -3.37
CA VAL A 993 7.10 16.95 -3.07
C VAL A 993 7.50 16.86 -1.60
N ALA A 994 8.74 16.51 -1.34
CA ALA A 994 9.24 16.10 -0.04
C ALA A 994 10.39 16.98 0.46
N THR A 995 10.53 17.09 1.78
CA THR A 995 11.83 17.44 2.38
C THR A 995 12.73 16.21 2.48
N ASN A 996 13.85 16.32 3.17
CA ASN A 996 14.69 15.17 3.56
C ASN A 996 13.96 14.07 4.36
N ILE A 997 12.68 14.23 4.71
CA ILE A 997 11.87 13.18 5.34
C ILE A 997 11.69 11.94 4.45
N ALA A 998 11.73 12.09 3.12
CA ALA A 998 11.65 10.98 2.17
C ALA A 998 13.03 10.44 1.76
N GLU A 999 14.12 11.00 2.29
CA GLU A 999 15.50 10.66 1.93
C GLU A 999 15.92 9.29 2.48
N ALA A 1000 15.40 8.92 3.65
CA ALA A 1000 15.67 7.71 4.43
C ALA A 1000 14.39 7.19 5.10
N SER A 1001 14.39 5.93 5.54
CA SER A 1001 13.32 5.22 6.28
C SER A 1001 11.93 5.08 5.61
N VAL A 1002 11.43 6.09 4.89
CA VAL A 1002 10.14 6.13 4.20
C VAL A 1002 10.29 5.68 2.75
N THR A 1003 9.63 4.58 2.38
CA THR A 1003 9.62 4.07 1.00
C THR A 1003 8.29 4.40 0.34
N VAL A 1004 8.30 5.38 -0.56
CA VAL A 1004 7.10 5.72 -1.35
C VAL A 1004 6.98 4.75 -2.53
N PRO A 1005 5.87 3.99 -2.66
CA PRO A 1005 5.67 3.09 -3.77
C PRO A 1005 5.44 3.86 -5.08
N GLY A 1006 5.92 3.30 -6.19
CA GLY A 1006 5.71 3.83 -7.53
C GLY A 1006 6.76 4.84 -8.02
N ILE A 1007 7.67 5.32 -7.16
CA ILE A 1007 8.70 6.30 -7.53
C ILE A 1007 9.68 5.69 -8.54
N VAL A 1008 9.78 6.34 -9.70
CA VAL A 1008 10.68 5.98 -10.81
C VAL A 1008 11.53 7.18 -11.22
N TYR A 1009 11.08 8.39 -10.91
CA TYR A 1009 11.76 9.63 -11.22
C TYR A 1009 12.05 10.41 -9.95
N VAL A 1010 13.30 10.79 -9.72
CA VAL A 1010 13.72 11.64 -8.61
C VAL A 1010 14.20 12.98 -9.16
N ILE A 1011 13.76 14.08 -8.54
CA ILE A 1011 14.30 15.42 -8.78
C ILE A 1011 14.96 15.89 -7.49
N ASP A 1012 16.26 16.18 -7.53
CA ASP A 1012 17.04 16.58 -6.35
C ASP A 1012 17.57 18.00 -6.51
N CYS A 1013 17.17 18.89 -5.59
CA CYS A 1013 17.65 20.27 -5.60
C CYS A 1013 19.12 20.40 -5.17
N GLY A 1014 19.70 19.40 -4.50
CA GLY A 1014 21.08 19.43 -4.00
C GLY A 1014 21.27 20.16 -2.65
N PHE A 1015 20.19 20.59 -2.01
CA PHE A 1015 20.22 21.31 -0.75
C PHE A 1015 19.39 20.61 0.34
N VAL A 1016 19.71 20.93 1.59
CA VAL A 1016 19.00 20.50 2.79
C VAL A 1016 19.01 21.61 3.84
N LYS A 1017 17.98 21.67 4.68
CA LYS A 1017 17.91 22.59 5.81
C LYS A 1017 18.34 21.85 7.07
N LEU A 1018 19.41 22.31 7.72
CA LEU A 1018 19.99 21.68 8.91
C LEU A 1018 20.04 22.67 10.07
N ARG A 1019 19.94 22.17 11.30
CA ARG A 1019 20.25 22.95 12.52
C ARG A 1019 21.75 23.12 12.63
N ALA A 1020 22.21 24.35 12.78
CA ALA A 1020 23.61 24.68 12.99
C ALA A 1020 23.74 25.84 13.98
N VAL A 1021 24.74 25.74 14.84
CA VAL A 1021 25.19 26.80 15.72
C VAL A 1021 26.23 27.60 14.97
N HIS A 1022 26.03 28.91 14.91
CA HIS A 1022 27.03 29.80 14.33
C HIS A 1022 28.25 29.87 15.28
N PRO A 1023 29.46 29.51 14.82
CA PRO A 1023 30.59 29.25 15.70
C PRO A 1023 31.05 30.45 16.51
N GLN A 1024 30.86 31.68 16.02
CA GLN A 1024 31.22 32.89 16.77
C GLN A 1024 30.14 33.33 17.77
N THR A 1025 28.87 33.09 17.47
CA THR A 1025 27.75 33.69 18.22
C THR A 1025 27.07 32.70 19.16
N GLY A 1026 27.28 31.39 18.97
CA GLY A 1026 26.59 30.36 19.74
C GLY A 1026 25.09 30.23 19.43
N ILE A 1027 24.56 31.06 18.53
CA ILE A 1027 23.15 31.06 18.16
C ILE A 1027 22.87 29.85 17.28
N GLU A 1028 21.94 29.01 17.71
CA GLU A 1028 21.42 27.91 16.91
C GLU A 1028 20.35 28.41 15.94
N SER A 1029 20.53 28.13 14.66
CA SER A 1029 19.56 28.47 13.62
C SER A 1029 19.43 27.37 12.55
N LEU A 1030 18.32 27.40 11.82
CA LEU A 1030 18.10 26.53 10.67
C LEU A 1030 18.68 27.18 9.41
N VAL A 1031 19.74 26.59 8.86
CA VAL A 1031 20.45 27.07 7.68
C VAL A 1031 20.29 26.11 6.51
N VAL A 1032 20.18 26.65 5.29
CA VAL A 1032 20.18 25.86 4.06
C VAL A 1032 21.62 25.64 3.63
N VAL A 1033 22.01 24.38 3.46
CA VAL A 1033 23.36 23.98 3.06
C VAL A 1033 23.32 22.93 1.95
N PRO A 1034 24.38 22.79 1.15
CA PRO A 1034 24.51 21.68 0.20
C PRO A 1034 24.45 20.33 0.92
N ILE A 1035 23.88 19.32 0.25
CA ILE A 1035 23.89 17.94 0.74
C ILE A 1035 25.26 17.28 0.63
N SER A 1036 25.44 16.12 1.24
CA SER A 1036 26.62 15.28 1.02
C SER A 1036 26.48 14.38 -0.22
N LYS A 1037 27.60 13.80 -0.69
CA LYS A 1037 27.59 12.78 -1.75
C LYS A 1037 26.72 11.59 -1.35
N ALA A 1038 26.85 11.12 -0.11
CA ALA A 1038 26.02 10.04 0.43
C ALA A 1038 24.51 10.37 0.42
N SER A 1039 24.11 11.58 0.84
CA SER A 1039 22.71 12.03 0.75
C SER A 1039 22.20 12.06 -0.70
N ALA A 1040 23.00 12.59 -1.63
CA ALA A 1040 22.63 12.66 -3.04
C ALA A 1040 22.46 11.27 -3.69
N GLU A 1041 23.22 10.28 -3.23
CA GLU A 1041 23.09 8.87 -3.65
C GLU A 1041 21.83 8.23 -3.05
N GLN A 1042 21.55 8.44 -1.77
CA GLN A 1042 20.33 7.94 -1.13
C GLN A 1042 19.05 8.52 -1.75
N ARG A 1043 19.06 9.81 -2.10
CA ARG A 1043 17.95 10.46 -2.80
C ARG A 1043 17.73 9.84 -4.18
N ALA A 1044 18.80 9.69 -4.98
CA ALA A 1044 18.72 9.04 -6.28
C ALA A 1044 18.22 7.59 -6.17
N GLY A 1045 18.68 6.85 -5.15
CA GLY A 1045 18.27 5.48 -4.82
C GLY A 1045 16.77 5.27 -4.58
N ARG A 1046 15.96 6.34 -4.48
CA ARG A 1046 14.50 6.24 -4.38
C ARG A 1046 13.84 5.82 -5.70
N ALA A 1047 14.46 6.10 -6.85
CA ALA A 1047 13.95 5.75 -8.18
C ALA A 1047 14.19 4.27 -8.58
N GLY A 1048 15.24 3.63 -8.04
CA GLY A 1048 15.71 2.31 -8.47
C GLY A 1048 15.21 1.12 -7.64
N ARG A 1049 14.12 1.26 -6.87
CA ARG A 1049 13.68 0.21 -5.91
C ARG A 1049 12.87 -0.91 -6.54
N ILE A 1050 11.95 -0.54 -7.43
CA ILE A 1050 10.93 -1.46 -7.98
C ILE A 1050 11.31 -1.85 -9.41
N ARG A 1051 11.89 -0.92 -10.16
CA ARG A 1051 12.33 -1.06 -11.54
C ARG A 1051 13.38 0.00 -11.84
N TYR A 1052 13.93 -0.04 -13.06
CA TYR A 1052 14.84 0.99 -13.58
C TYR A 1052 14.27 2.41 -13.39
N GLY A 1053 15.12 3.34 -12.98
CA GLY A 1053 14.73 4.71 -12.62
C GLY A 1053 15.65 5.80 -13.15
N LYS A 1054 15.27 7.05 -12.96
CA LYS A 1054 16.04 8.23 -13.38
C LYS A 1054 16.11 9.26 -12.25
N ALA A 1055 17.27 9.86 -12.01
CA ALA A 1055 17.44 10.96 -11.06
C ALA A 1055 17.97 12.22 -11.75
N TYR A 1056 17.28 13.34 -11.55
CA TYR A 1056 17.60 14.64 -12.12
C TYR A 1056 18.11 15.56 -11.02
N ARG A 1057 19.43 15.78 -10.99
CA ARG A 1057 20.12 16.68 -10.07
C ARG A 1057 20.09 18.10 -10.64
N LEU A 1058 19.52 19.04 -9.89
CA LEU A 1058 19.34 20.44 -10.32
C LEU A 1058 20.59 21.31 -10.10
N TYR A 1059 21.76 20.72 -10.27
CA TYR A 1059 23.06 21.35 -10.15
C TYR A 1059 24.02 20.80 -11.23
N PRO A 1060 25.02 21.58 -11.67
CA PRO A 1060 25.98 21.17 -12.70
C PRO A 1060 26.74 19.88 -12.41
N GLY A 1061 26.80 19.02 -13.43
CA GLY A 1061 27.58 17.78 -13.46
C GLY A 1061 28.77 17.87 -14.42
N ASN A 1062 29.68 16.89 -14.35
CA ASN A 1062 30.68 16.69 -15.41
C ASN A 1062 29.90 16.20 -16.65
N GLY A 1063 30.08 16.86 -17.80
CA GLY A 1063 29.21 16.78 -18.99
C GLY A 1063 29.07 15.45 -19.73
N THR A 1064 29.19 14.30 -19.07
CA THR A 1064 29.09 12.96 -19.67
C THR A 1064 27.78 12.29 -19.26
N ASN A 1065 26.75 12.40 -20.11
CA ASN A 1065 25.63 11.42 -20.22
C ASN A 1065 24.63 11.78 -21.34
N TYR A 1066 24.86 12.82 -22.15
CA TYR A 1066 24.29 12.85 -23.50
C TYR A 1066 25.25 12.21 -24.48
N THR A 1067 24.78 11.15 -25.11
CA THR A 1067 25.30 10.49 -26.29
C THR A 1067 25.92 11.48 -27.30
N GLY A 1068 27.23 11.34 -27.56
CA GLY A 1068 27.76 11.44 -28.92
C GLY A 1068 28.19 12.79 -29.51
N MET A 1069 28.07 13.95 -28.86
CA MET A 1069 28.51 15.21 -29.51
C MET A 1069 29.27 16.18 -28.60
N LEU A 1070 30.49 16.51 -29.04
CA LEU A 1070 31.37 17.60 -28.62
C LEU A 1070 32.24 17.41 -27.34
N LYS A 1071 33.34 16.66 -27.50
CA LYS A 1071 34.47 16.56 -26.54
C LYS A 1071 35.50 17.72 -26.66
N SER A 1072 35.23 18.79 -27.40
CA SER A 1072 36.29 19.72 -27.85
C SER A 1072 36.40 21.09 -27.15
N SER A 1073 35.67 21.37 -26.07
CA SER A 1073 35.85 22.62 -25.30
C SER A 1073 36.44 22.35 -23.91
N GLY A 1074 37.77 22.47 -23.77
CA GLY A 1074 38.59 22.15 -22.59
C GLY A 1074 38.43 23.07 -21.37
N LEU A 1075 37.22 23.49 -21.03
CA LEU A 1075 36.92 24.13 -19.74
C LEU A 1075 36.44 23.05 -18.76
N PHE A 1076 37.39 22.50 -17.99
CA PHE A 1076 37.11 21.56 -16.90
C PHE A 1076 36.44 22.30 -15.73
N LEU A 1077 35.13 22.50 -15.79
CA LEU A 1077 34.36 22.84 -14.58
C LEU A 1077 34.24 21.57 -13.74
N GLU A 1078 34.88 21.53 -12.57
CA GLU A 1078 34.60 20.51 -11.56
C GLU A 1078 33.10 20.49 -11.27
N SER A 1079 32.46 19.33 -11.39
CA SER A 1079 31.05 19.18 -11.05
C SER A 1079 30.77 19.64 -9.64
N GLU A 1080 29.59 20.25 -9.43
CA GLU A 1080 29.15 20.62 -8.09
C GLU A 1080 28.99 19.37 -7.19
N PHE A 1081 28.72 18.20 -7.78
CA PHE A 1081 28.71 16.93 -7.04
C PHE A 1081 30.06 16.60 -6.42
N GLU A 1082 31.16 16.77 -7.15
CA GLU A 1082 32.49 16.44 -6.63
C GLU A 1082 32.92 17.34 -5.47
N LYS A 1083 32.43 18.57 -5.44
CA LYS A 1083 32.65 19.55 -4.35
C LYS A 1083 31.86 19.24 -3.08
N LEU A 1084 30.84 18.38 -3.16
CA LEU A 1084 30.06 17.99 -1.98
C LEU A 1084 30.94 17.22 -1.00
N ARG A 1085 30.69 17.40 0.29
CA ARG A 1085 31.32 16.57 1.32
C ARG A 1085 30.92 15.11 1.14
N PRO A 1086 31.80 14.15 1.45
CA PRO A 1086 31.45 12.73 1.35
C PRO A 1086 30.26 12.39 2.25
N PHE A 1087 30.25 12.90 3.48
CA PHE A 1087 29.21 12.70 4.48
C PHE A 1087 28.72 14.02 5.07
N THR A 1088 27.48 14.00 5.56
CA THR A 1088 26.91 15.11 6.32
C THR A 1088 27.59 15.18 7.69
N VAL A 1089 27.95 16.37 8.15
CA VAL A 1089 28.56 16.54 9.47
C VAL A 1089 27.57 16.07 10.55
N PRO A 1090 27.98 15.23 11.52
CA PRO A 1090 27.11 14.77 12.61
C PRO A 1090 26.43 15.91 13.37
N GLU A 1091 25.20 15.69 13.83
CA GLU A 1091 24.40 16.74 14.48
C GLU A 1091 25.02 17.22 15.81
N ILE A 1092 25.69 16.32 16.54
CA ILE A 1092 26.40 16.63 17.78
C ILE A 1092 27.56 17.62 17.56
N GLN A 1093 28.07 17.77 16.34
CA GLN A 1093 29.11 18.74 16.00
C GLN A 1093 28.56 20.06 15.48
N ARG A 1094 27.24 20.17 15.29
CA ARG A 1094 26.59 21.34 14.71
C ARG A 1094 25.60 22.05 15.63
N THR A 1095 25.10 21.42 16.69
CA THR A 1095 23.95 21.93 17.46
C THR A 1095 24.35 22.41 18.86
N ASN A 1096 23.40 23.05 19.57
CA ASN A 1096 23.60 23.44 20.96
C ASN A 1096 23.61 22.19 21.84
N LEU A 1097 24.69 22.01 22.60
CA LEU A 1097 24.91 20.81 23.40
C LEU A 1097 24.31 20.89 24.81
N ALA A 1098 23.75 22.02 25.25
CA ALA A 1098 23.16 22.12 26.59
C ALA A 1098 22.13 21.01 26.90
N PRO A 1099 21.18 20.66 26.01
CA PRO A 1099 20.26 19.54 26.28
C PRO A 1099 20.98 18.18 26.37
N ALA A 1100 21.97 17.94 25.51
CA ALA A 1100 22.76 16.71 25.46
C ALA A 1100 23.61 16.53 26.73
N LEU A 1101 24.31 17.59 27.14
CA LEU A 1101 25.15 17.60 28.32
C LEU A 1101 24.33 17.43 29.59
N LEU A 1102 23.17 18.08 29.67
CA LEU A 1102 22.25 17.91 30.80
C LEU A 1102 21.77 16.45 30.92
N GLN A 1103 21.42 15.82 29.80
CA GLN A 1103 21.06 14.40 29.78
C GLN A 1103 22.22 13.52 30.23
N LEU A 1104 23.44 13.72 29.71
CA LEU A 1104 24.62 12.97 30.11
C LEU A 1104 24.90 13.11 31.62
N LYS A 1105 24.86 14.33 32.16
CA LYS A 1105 25.01 14.57 33.60
C LYS A 1105 23.92 13.87 34.42
N SER A 1106 22.67 13.91 33.96
CA SER A 1106 21.55 13.23 34.63
C SER A 1106 21.62 11.71 34.62
N LEU A 1107 22.43 11.15 33.71
CA LEU A 1107 22.75 9.73 33.62
C LEU A 1107 23.97 9.33 34.47
N GLY A 1108 24.54 10.26 35.25
CA GLY A 1108 25.75 10.03 36.05
C GLY A 1108 27.04 10.01 35.22
N VAL A 1109 27.07 10.73 34.09
CA VAL A 1109 28.30 10.98 33.34
C VAL A 1109 28.90 12.30 33.81
N ASP A 1110 29.58 12.25 34.95
CA ASP A 1110 30.15 13.44 35.60
C ASP A 1110 31.21 14.09 34.69
N ASN A 1111 32.14 13.30 34.17
CA ASN A 1111 33.14 13.79 33.22
C ASN A 1111 32.64 13.66 31.77
N VAL A 1112 31.84 14.63 31.33
CA VAL A 1112 31.32 14.71 29.96
C VAL A 1112 32.42 14.80 28.88
N LEU A 1113 33.63 15.26 29.23
CA LEU A 1113 34.78 15.33 28.30
C LEU A 1113 35.38 13.94 28.02
N LYS A 1114 35.34 13.04 29.01
CA LYS A 1114 35.81 11.65 28.89
C LYS A 1114 34.74 10.68 28.37
N PHE A 1115 33.53 11.15 28.10
CA PHE A 1115 32.50 10.33 27.49
C PHE A 1115 32.94 9.82 26.11
N HIS A 1116 32.54 8.58 25.78
CA HIS A 1116 32.89 7.95 24.50
C HIS A 1116 31.96 8.47 23.41
N TYR A 1117 32.36 9.55 22.75
CA TYR A 1117 31.70 10.02 21.54
C TYR A 1117 32.23 9.26 20.32
N ILE A 1118 31.34 8.83 19.44
CA ILE A 1118 31.74 8.35 18.12
C ILE A 1118 32.36 9.50 17.30
N SER A 1119 31.69 10.65 17.26
CA SER A 1119 32.28 11.91 16.79
C SER A 1119 32.27 12.94 17.89
N ARG A 1120 33.46 13.37 18.30
CA ARG A 1120 33.61 14.32 19.41
C ARG A 1120 32.99 15.68 19.05
N PRO A 1121 32.19 16.28 19.95
CA PRO A 1121 31.73 17.65 19.77
C PRO A 1121 32.88 18.66 19.86
N PRO A 1122 32.78 19.83 19.20
CA PRO A 1122 33.72 20.93 19.37
C PRO A 1122 33.79 21.38 20.84
N SER A 1123 35.00 21.64 21.34
CA SER A 1123 35.23 22.11 22.72
C SER A 1123 34.48 23.41 23.02
N PHE A 1124 34.46 24.35 22.08
CA PHE A 1124 33.71 25.60 22.21
C PHE A 1124 32.21 25.36 22.44
N SER A 1125 31.58 24.46 21.68
CA SER A 1125 30.17 24.13 21.85
C SER A 1125 29.88 23.46 23.19
N MET A 1126 30.81 22.63 23.69
CA MET A 1126 30.68 22.03 25.03
C MET A 1126 30.76 23.10 26.13
N ILE A 1127 31.72 24.02 26.05
CA ILE A 1127 31.89 25.11 27.02
C ILE A 1127 30.63 25.97 27.05
N ARG A 1128 30.13 26.41 25.89
CA ARG A 1128 28.89 27.20 25.80
C ARG A 1128 27.67 26.45 26.37
N GLY A 1129 27.59 25.15 26.10
CA GLY A 1129 26.53 24.31 26.67
C GLY A 1129 26.59 24.28 28.19
N LEU A 1130 27.77 24.08 28.78
CA LEU A 1130 27.96 24.08 30.24
C LEU A 1130 27.73 25.47 30.85
N GLU A 1131 28.23 26.55 30.23
CA GLU A 1131 27.97 27.93 30.66
C GLU A 1131 26.47 28.23 30.73
N LEU A 1132 25.71 27.81 29.72
CA LEU A 1132 24.26 27.99 29.70
C LEU A 1132 23.57 27.17 30.80
N LEU A 1133 23.97 25.91 31.00
CA LEU A 1133 23.41 25.07 32.07
C LEU A 1133 23.71 25.63 33.46
N ARG A 1134 24.92 26.18 33.68
CA ARG A 1134 25.29 26.85 34.92
C ARG A 1134 24.42 28.08 35.16
N ALA A 1135 24.28 28.95 34.15
CA ALA A 1135 23.45 30.15 34.24
C ALA A 1135 21.95 29.87 34.38
N LEU A 1136 21.46 28.72 33.90
CA LEU A 1136 20.11 28.24 34.17
C LEU A 1136 19.97 27.69 35.61
N GLY A 1137 21.06 27.51 36.33
CA GLY A 1137 21.14 26.84 37.64
C GLY A 1137 20.91 25.34 37.56
N ALA A 1138 21.10 24.72 36.39
CA ALA A 1138 20.96 23.28 36.21
C ALA A 1138 22.20 22.52 36.71
N ILE A 1139 23.38 23.14 36.61
CA ILE A 1139 24.62 22.65 37.20
C ILE A 1139 25.25 23.74 38.09
N ASP A 1140 26.04 23.33 39.07
CA ASP A 1140 26.82 24.21 39.95
C ASP A 1140 28.21 24.54 39.37
N ASP A 1141 29.05 25.21 40.17
CA ASP A 1141 30.40 25.63 39.80
C ASP A 1141 31.38 24.45 39.63
N ASP A 1142 31.11 23.32 40.30
CA ASP A 1142 31.84 22.06 40.12
C ASP A 1142 31.35 21.28 38.89
N GLY A 1143 30.28 21.75 38.27
CA GLY A 1143 29.64 21.15 37.10
C GLY A 1143 28.68 20.01 37.43
N GLU A 1144 28.33 19.82 38.69
CA GLU A 1144 27.42 18.78 39.16
C GLU A 1144 25.96 19.23 39.06
N LEU A 1145 25.03 18.27 38.93
CA LEU A 1145 23.60 18.59 38.84
C LEU A 1145 23.07 19.15 40.16
N THR A 1146 22.48 20.34 40.10
CA THR A 1146 21.90 20.97 41.29
C THR A 1146 20.65 20.25 41.76
N GLN A 1147 20.42 20.21 43.07
CA GLN A 1147 19.20 19.68 43.67
C GLN A 1147 18.33 20.81 44.26
N PRO A 1148 17.00 20.80 44.05
CA PRO A 1148 16.25 19.89 43.16
C PRO A 1148 16.24 20.36 41.70
N LEU A 1149 16.68 21.60 41.42
CA LEU A 1149 16.42 22.29 40.16
C LEU A 1149 17.01 21.57 38.93
N GLY A 1150 18.30 21.23 38.94
CA GLY A 1150 18.98 20.56 37.84
C GLY A 1150 18.34 19.22 37.47
N TYR A 1151 18.02 18.40 38.47
CA TYR A 1151 17.30 17.14 38.27
C TYR A 1151 15.91 17.36 37.68
N GLN A 1152 15.16 18.36 38.14
CA GLN A 1152 13.83 18.67 37.61
C GLN A 1152 13.89 19.17 36.16
N ILE A 1153 14.89 20.01 35.81
CA ILE A 1153 15.11 20.46 34.43
C ILE A 1153 15.45 19.26 33.53
N ALA A 1154 16.32 18.35 33.99
CA ALA A 1154 16.71 17.17 33.23
C ALA A 1154 15.56 16.17 33.00
N GLU A 1155 14.66 16.03 33.99
CA GLU A 1155 13.55 15.08 33.92
C GLU A 1155 12.37 15.59 33.08
N LEU A 1156 12.18 16.91 32.97
CA LEU A 1156 11.13 17.48 32.12
C LEU A 1156 11.35 17.13 30.64
N PRO A 1157 10.29 16.73 29.91
CA PRO A 1157 10.37 16.50 28.48
C PRO A 1157 10.37 17.83 27.71
N LEU A 1158 11.29 18.75 28.02
CA LEU A 1158 11.39 20.09 27.46
C LEU A 1158 12.87 20.49 27.30
N PRO A 1159 13.20 21.42 26.38
CA PRO A 1159 14.54 22.03 26.36
C PRO A 1159 14.84 22.73 27.70
N PRO A 1160 16.11 22.80 28.15
CA PRO A 1160 16.47 23.32 29.47
C PRO A 1160 15.94 24.73 29.76
N MET A 1161 15.98 25.61 28.76
CA MET A 1161 15.47 26.99 28.84
C MET A 1161 13.96 27.05 29.09
N HIS A 1162 13.19 26.19 28.41
CA HIS A 1162 11.74 26.12 28.59
C HIS A 1162 11.39 25.52 29.96
N ALA A 1163 12.12 24.48 30.36
CA ALA A 1163 11.98 23.85 31.67
C ALA A 1163 12.25 24.85 32.80
N LYS A 1164 13.31 25.66 32.69
CA LYS A 1164 13.63 26.72 33.66
C LYS A 1164 12.54 27.77 33.74
N ALA A 1165 12.05 28.29 32.60
CA ALA A 1165 10.95 29.24 32.57
C ALA A 1165 9.70 28.67 33.27
N LEU A 1166 9.37 27.40 33.00
CA LEU A 1166 8.22 26.73 33.59
C LEU A 1166 8.38 26.50 35.10
N LEU A 1167 9.55 26.08 35.59
CA LEU A 1167 9.76 25.84 37.03
C LEU A 1167 9.78 27.13 37.85
N MET A 1168 10.30 28.23 37.28
CA MET A 1168 10.33 29.54 37.96
C MET A 1168 8.97 30.23 38.00
N SER A 1169 8.05 29.88 37.10
CA SER A 1169 6.71 30.46 37.03
C SER A 1169 5.89 30.32 38.32
N GLY A 1170 6.14 29.27 39.11
CA GLY A 1170 5.50 29.07 40.40
C GLY A 1170 5.89 30.14 41.43
N LYS A 1171 7.15 30.62 41.40
CA LYS A 1171 7.64 31.70 42.27
C LYS A 1171 7.09 33.07 41.87
N LEU A 1172 6.84 33.26 40.57
CA LEU A 1172 6.28 34.49 40.01
C LEU A 1172 4.75 34.49 39.98
N GLU A 1173 4.11 33.43 40.47
CA GLU A 1173 2.66 33.26 40.56
C GLU A 1173 1.94 33.30 39.20
N CYS A 1174 2.61 32.86 38.13
CA CYS A 1174 2.10 32.85 36.74
C CYS A 1174 2.19 31.46 36.07
N SER A 1175 2.22 30.40 36.87
CA SER A 1175 2.41 29.03 36.41
C SER A 1175 1.32 28.51 35.48
N GLU A 1176 0.07 28.92 35.67
CA GLU A 1176 -1.04 28.52 34.79
C GLU A 1176 -0.86 29.08 33.37
N GLU A 1177 -0.38 30.32 33.29
CA GLU A 1177 -0.09 31.02 32.04
C GLU A 1177 1.15 30.45 31.35
N ILE A 1178 2.26 30.31 32.08
CA ILE A 1178 3.52 29.78 31.52
C ILE A 1178 3.37 28.31 31.09
N LEU A 1179 2.62 27.50 31.85
CA LEU A 1179 2.30 26.13 31.45
C LEU A 1179 1.56 26.09 30.10
N SER A 1180 0.65 27.03 29.88
CA SER A 1180 -0.10 27.17 28.62
C SER A 1180 0.80 27.67 27.49
N ILE A 1181 1.64 28.69 27.75
CA ILE A 1181 2.61 29.23 26.78
C ILE A 1181 3.60 28.14 26.35
N VAL A 1182 4.23 27.45 27.30
CA VAL A 1182 5.21 26.39 26.99
C VAL A 1182 4.57 25.27 26.18
N ALA A 1183 3.32 24.87 26.51
CA ALA A 1183 2.59 23.90 25.70
C ALA A 1183 2.32 24.40 24.26
N MET A 1184 1.98 25.68 24.11
CA MET A 1184 1.80 26.32 22.80
C MET A 1184 3.10 26.44 21.99
N MET A 1185 4.25 26.63 22.65
CA MET A 1185 5.56 26.64 21.98
C MET A 1185 5.98 25.26 21.45
N GLN A 1186 5.37 24.17 21.96
CA GLN A 1186 5.63 22.81 21.45
C GLN A 1186 4.81 22.46 20.21
N ILE A 1187 3.87 23.32 19.77
CA ILE A 1187 3.06 23.11 18.57
C ILE A 1187 3.53 24.01 17.44
N GLN A 1188 3.36 23.55 16.21
CA GLN A 1188 3.77 24.29 15.02
C GLN A 1188 2.59 25.02 14.39
N ASN A 1189 2.87 26.17 13.77
CA ASN A 1189 1.90 26.97 13.00
C ASN A 1189 0.59 27.22 13.77
N VAL A 1190 0.66 27.89 14.93
CA VAL A 1190 -0.51 28.27 15.74
C VAL A 1190 -1.57 29.00 14.88
N PHE A 1191 -1.10 29.93 14.04
CA PHE A 1191 -1.92 30.65 13.08
C PHE A 1191 -1.80 30.03 11.69
N LEU A 1192 -2.94 29.76 11.07
CA LEU A 1192 -3.05 29.25 9.72
C LEU A 1192 -3.15 30.42 8.74
N THR A 1193 -2.52 30.30 7.57
CA THR A 1193 -2.64 31.29 6.49
C THR A 1193 -3.13 30.60 5.21
N PRO A 1194 -4.45 30.36 5.07
CA PRO A 1194 -4.98 29.70 3.88
C PRO A 1194 -4.73 30.52 2.61
N VAL A 1195 -4.47 29.81 1.50
CA VAL A 1195 -4.31 30.42 0.18
C VAL A 1195 -5.57 31.22 -0.18
N GLY A 1196 -5.39 32.45 -0.66
CA GLY A 1196 -6.47 33.37 -1.01
C GLY A 1196 -7.14 34.11 0.16
N GLN A 1197 -6.85 33.74 1.42
CA GLN A 1197 -7.45 34.35 2.61
C GLN A 1197 -6.42 35.01 3.54
N LYS A 1198 -5.19 35.25 3.06
CA LYS A 1198 -4.08 35.81 3.84
C LYS A 1198 -4.46 37.09 4.60
N HIS A 1199 -5.15 38.03 3.95
CA HIS A 1199 -5.57 39.28 4.58
C HIS A 1199 -6.56 39.07 5.74
N ARG A 1200 -7.55 38.18 5.57
CA ARG A 1200 -8.51 37.84 6.63
C ARG A 1200 -7.84 37.13 7.80
N ALA A 1201 -6.95 36.17 7.50
CA ALA A 1201 -6.16 35.48 8.51
C ALA A 1201 -5.29 36.44 9.32
N GLU A 1202 -4.67 37.42 8.65
CA GLU A 1202 -3.87 38.46 9.31
C GLU A 1202 -4.71 39.37 10.20
N ILE A 1203 -5.91 39.78 9.76
CA ILE A 1203 -6.85 40.55 10.59
C ILE A 1203 -7.26 39.74 11.84
N MET A 1204 -7.57 38.45 11.70
CA MET A 1204 -7.94 37.61 12.84
C MET A 1204 -6.77 37.41 13.79
N LYS A 1205 -5.55 37.22 13.27
CA LYS A 1205 -4.34 37.16 14.09
C LYS A 1205 -4.15 38.42 14.92
N ARG A 1206 -4.31 39.60 14.32
CA ARG A 1206 -4.19 40.89 15.02
C ARG A 1206 -5.15 41.03 16.21
N LYS A 1207 -6.31 40.36 16.20
CA LYS A 1207 -7.25 40.37 17.33
C LYS A 1207 -6.72 39.64 18.58
N PHE A 1208 -5.81 38.68 18.40
CA PHE A 1208 -5.16 37.98 19.51
C PHE A 1208 -3.82 38.61 19.90
N SER A 1209 -3.22 39.34 18.95
CA SER A 1209 -1.89 39.92 19.11
C SER A 1209 -1.82 40.95 20.23
N THR A 1210 -0.81 40.80 21.07
CA THR A 1210 -0.47 41.75 22.14
C THR A 1210 0.77 42.52 21.78
N GLU A 1211 0.83 43.79 22.19
CA GLU A 1211 2.02 44.61 22.01
C GLU A 1211 3.24 44.07 22.78
N ASP A 1212 3.02 43.37 23.89
CA ASP A 1212 4.05 42.71 24.69
C ASP A 1212 4.68 41.46 24.04
N GLY A 1213 4.11 41.01 22.91
CA GLY A 1213 4.75 40.03 22.03
C GLY A 1213 4.00 38.72 21.81
N ASP A 1214 4.70 37.78 21.18
CA ASP A 1214 4.16 36.54 20.62
C ASP A 1214 3.76 35.53 21.71
N HIS A 1215 4.49 35.44 22.82
CA HIS A 1215 4.17 34.49 23.89
C HIS A 1215 2.81 34.78 24.54
N LEU A 1216 2.54 36.06 24.83
CA LEU A 1216 1.24 36.51 25.34
C LEU A 1216 0.14 36.38 24.28
N THR A 1217 0.49 36.60 23.01
CA THR A 1217 -0.41 36.30 21.88
C THR A 1217 -0.81 34.81 21.85
N MET A 1218 0.12 33.88 22.07
CA MET A 1218 -0.18 32.44 22.17
C MET A 1218 -1.07 32.12 23.38
N LEU A 1219 -0.83 32.76 24.52
CA LEU A 1219 -1.66 32.61 25.72
C LEU A 1219 -3.10 33.06 25.45
N ASN A 1220 -3.30 34.18 24.74
CA ASN A 1220 -4.62 34.66 24.35
C ASN A 1220 -5.36 33.66 23.45
N VAL A 1221 -4.67 33.13 22.42
CA VAL A 1221 -5.25 32.11 21.54
C VAL A 1221 -5.69 30.88 22.35
N PHE A 1222 -4.81 30.36 23.21
CA PHE A 1222 -5.09 29.16 24.01
C PHE A 1222 -6.23 29.39 25.02
N THR A 1223 -6.25 30.56 25.64
CA THR A 1223 -7.30 30.96 26.59
C THR A 1223 -8.65 31.04 25.89
N CYS A 1224 -8.75 31.79 24.79
CA CYS A 1224 -9.99 31.91 24.03
C CYS A 1224 -10.45 30.56 23.47
N PHE A 1225 -9.53 29.70 23.02
CA PHE A 1225 -9.87 28.36 22.55
C PHE A 1225 -10.55 27.51 23.64
N ASN A 1226 -10.01 27.52 24.86
CA ASN A 1226 -10.61 26.80 25.98
C ASN A 1226 -11.94 27.42 26.44
N GLU A 1227 -12.01 28.75 26.53
CA GLU A 1227 -13.24 29.47 26.95
C GLU A 1227 -14.39 29.28 25.95
N ARG A 1228 -14.09 29.09 24.66
CA ARG A 1228 -15.06 28.80 23.60
C ARG A 1228 -15.42 27.31 23.49
N GLY A 1229 -15.04 26.49 24.47
CA GLY A 1229 -15.38 25.07 24.52
C GLY A 1229 -14.64 24.22 23.49
N ARG A 1230 -13.44 24.66 23.07
CA ARG A 1230 -12.59 23.97 22.09
C ARG A 1230 -13.32 23.70 20.76
N ASP A 1231 -14.12 24.66 20.31
CA ASP A 1231 -14.92 24.52 19.10
C ASP A 1231 -14.07 24.58 17.81
N ILE A 1232 -14.19 23.54 16.98
CA ILE A 1232 -13.54 23.47 15.66
C ILE A 1232 -14.01 24.57 14.70
N ARG A 1233 -15.27 25.02 14.80
CA ARG A 1233 -15.80 26.09 13.95
C ARG A 1233 -15.16 27.42 14.31
N TRP A 1234 -15.08 27.73 15.61
CA TRP A 1234 -14.34 28.88 16.10
C TRP A 1234 -12.89 28.91 15.58
N CYS A 1235 -12.17 27.79 15.61
CA CYS A 1235 -10.81 27.72 15.08
C CYS A 1235 -10.73 28.04 13.58
N LYS A 1236 -11.69 27.56 12.78
CA LYS A 1236 -11.76 27.87 11.34
C LYS A 1236 -12.02 29.35 11.09
N ASP A 1237 -12.96 29.95 11.82
CA ASP A 1237 -13.32 31.35 11.66
C ASP A 1237 -12.19 32.31 12.07
N HIS A 1238 -11.34 31.87 13.00
CA HIS A 1238 -10.21 32.65 13.52
C HIS A 1238 -8.86 32.27 12.90
N TYR A 1239 -8.85 31.34 11.94
CA TYR A 1239 -7.65 30.85 11.27
C TYR A 1239 -6.57 30.35 12.24
N VAL A 1240 -6.96 29.58 13.25
CA VAL A 1240 -6.03 28.95 14.21
C VAL A 1240 -6.04 27.42 14.08
N ASN A 1241 -4.92 26.80 14.39
CA ASN A 1241 -4.71 25.37 14.17
C ASN A 1241 -5.41 24.51 15.24
N TYR A 1242 -6.67 24.10 14.99
CA TYR A 1242 -7.45 23.26 15.90
C TYR A 1242 -6.71 22.03 16.41
N ARG A 1243 -6.07 21.26 15.52
CA ARG A 1243 -5.32 20.03 15.89
C ARG A 1243 -4.12 20.38 16.75
N GLY A 1244 -3.40 21.45 16.39
CA GLY A 1244 -2.30 21.98 17.19
C GLY A 1244 -2.79 22.36 18.60
N LEU A 1245 -3.90 23.09 18.72
CA LEU A 1245 -4.44 23.48 20.02
C LEU A 1245 -4.91 22.29 20.87
N CYS A 1246 -5.55 21.29 20.27
CA CYS A 1246 -5.88 20.04 20.97
C CYS A 1246 -4.62 19.36 21.49
N ARG A 1247 -3.58 19.29 20.66
CA ARG A 1247 -2.28 18.74 21.10
C ARG A 1247 -1.64 19.57 22.21
N ALA A 1248 -1.74 20.90 22.16
CA ALA A 1248 -1.28 21.76 23.24
C ALA A 1248 -2.02 21.47 24.55
N VAL A 1249 -3.33 21.18 24.51
CA VAL A 1249 -4.10 20.76 25.70
C VAL A 1249 -3.54 19.47 26.29
N GLU A 1250 -3.26 18.45 25.48
CA GLU A 1250 -2.67 17.19 25.93
C GLU A 1250 -1.28 17.40 26.55
N ILE A 1251 -0.41 18.16 25.86
CA ILE A 1251 0.95 18.47 26.35
C ILE A 1251 0.86 19.23 27.68
N ARG A 1252 -0.07 20.19 27.79
CA ARG A 1252 -0.32 20.95 29.02
C ARG A 1252 -0.71 20.03 30.17
N GLN A 1253 -1.59 19.06 29.95
CA GLN A 1253 -1.98 18.08 30.97
C GLN A 1253 -0.83 17.18 31.41
N GLN A 1254 0.03 16.77 30.47
CA GLN A 1254 1.22 15.97 30.79
C GLN A 1254 2.22 16.78 31.61
N LEU A 1255 2.53 18.01 31.19
CA LEU A 1255 3.41 18.91 31.95
C LEU A 1255 2.85 19.27 33.33
N LEU A 1256 1.53 19.43 33.44
CA LEU A 1256 0.85 19.64 34.72
C LEU A 1256 1.13 18.51 35.73
N HIS A 1257 1.19 17.26 35.26
CA HIS A 1257 1.53 16.12 36.12
C HIS A 1257 2.94 16.25 36.71
N PHE A 1258 3.92 16.69 35.91
CA PHE A 1258 5.27 16.98 36.40
C PHE A 1258 5.27 18.11 37.43
N LEU A 1259 4.56 19.22 37.18
CA LEU A 1259 4.50 20.34 38.12
C LEU A 1259 3.89 19.95 39.47
N LYS A 1260 2.81 19.16 39.46
CA LYS A 1260 2.22 18.61 40.69
C LYS A 1260 3.21 17.75 41.45
N ARG A 1261 3.91 16.84 40.76
CA ARG A 1261 4.91 15.94 41.37
C ARG A 1261 6.12 16.71 41.93
N PHE A 1262 6.56 17.75 41.22
CA PHE A 1262 7.65 18.62 41.64
C PHE A 1262 7.24 19.68 42.66
N LYS A 1263 5.96 19.70 43.05
CA LYS A 1263 5.38 20.65 44.01
C LYS A 1263 5.57 22.12 43.59
N VAL A 1264 5.53 22.38 42.29
CA VAL A 1264 5.51 23.76 41.76
C VAL A 1264 4.10 24.32 41.97
N PRO A 1265 3.93 25.47 42.65
CA PRO A 1265 2.62 26.07 42.86
C PRO A 1265 1.90 26.33 41.54
N LEU A 1266 0.62 25.94 41.46
CA LEU A 1266 -0.25 26.16 40.29
C LEU A 1266 -1.13 27.39 40.53
N LEU A 1267 -0.53 28.55 40.33
CA LEU A 1267 -1.11 29.87 40.50
C LEU A 1267 -1.29 30.58 39.15
N SER A 1268 -2.36 31.37 39.05
CA SER A 1268 -2.66 32.24 37.92
C SER A 1268 -2.47 33.70 38.32
N CYS A 1269 -1.78 34.48 37.49
CA CYS A 1269 -1.63 35.92 37.70
C CYS A 1269 -2.74 36.75 37.04
N ARG A 1270 -3.77 36.09 36.44
CA ARG A 1270 -4.87 36.76 35.73
C ARG A 1270 -5.58 37.77 36.64
N GLY A 1271 -5.78 38.98 36.14
CA GLY A 1271 -6.49 40.06 36.84
C GLY A 1271 -5.62 40.96 37.72
N ARG A 1272 -4.33 40.65 37.88
CA ARG A 1272 -3.36 41.54 38.54
C ARG A 1272 -2.89 42.63 37.57
N LEU A 1273 -2.52 43.78 38.12
CA LEU A 1273 -1.96 44.89 37.34
C LEU A 1273 -0.59 44.56 36.73
N ASP A 1274 0.19 43.69 37.37
CA ASP A 1274 1.55 43.29 37.00
C ASP A 1274 1.63 41.92 36.32
N SER A 1275 0.51 41.41 35.79
CA SER A 1275 0.43 40.04 35.26
C SER A 1275 1.34 39.79 34.05
N GLU A 1276 1.40 40.76 33.13
CA GLU A 1276 2.22 40.65 31.92
C GLU A 1276 3.71 40.63 32.26
N ASP A 1277 4.13 41.45 33.22
CA ASP A 1277 5.52 41.53 33.68
C ASP A 1277 5.95 40.24 34.36
N ARG A 1278 5.11 39.63 35.22
CA ARG A 1278 5.41 38.32 35.84
C ARG A 1278 5.63 37.23 34.79
N ILE A 1279 4.77 37.17 33.76
CA ILE A 1279 4.91 36.22 32.66
C ILE A 1279 6.22 36.47 31.91
N LYS A 1280 6.51 37.72 31.54
CA LYS A 1280 7.73 38.11 30.85
C LYS A 1280 8.98 37.80 31.69
N GLN A 1281 8.99 38.12 32.98
CA GLN A 1281 10.07 37.79 33.92
C GLN A 1281 10.29 36.27 34.03
N SER A 1282 9.21 35.48 34.03
CA SER A 1282 9.33 34.01 34.02
C SER A 1282 9.97 33.50 32.73
N LEU A 1283 9.66 34.11 31.59
CA LEU A 1283 10.32 33.81 30.32
C LEU A 1283 11.78 34.25 30.36
N VAL A 1284 12.12 35.41 30.93
CA VAL A 1284 13.52 35.86 31.09
C VAL A 1284 14.35 34.84 31.86
N TYR A 1285 13.83 34.25 32.94
CA TYR A 1285 14.56 33.19 33.67
C TYR A 1285 15.00 32.01 32.79
N GLY A 1286 14.26 31.69 31.73
CA GLY A 1286 14.62 30.65 30.78
C GLY A 1286 15.38 31.15 29.55
N PHE A 1287 15.01 32.32 29.04
CA PHE A 1287 15.43 32.84 27.73
C PHE A 1287 16.36 34.05 27.81
N PHE A 1288 16.95 34.35 28.98
CA PHE A 1288 17.90 35.45 29.17
C PHE A 1288 19.04 35.43 28.15
N SER A 1289 19.55 34.25 27.77
CA SER A 1289 20.64 34.12 26.78
C SER A 1289 20.21 34.53 25.37
N ASN A 1290 18.91 34.52 25.10
CA ASN A 1290 18.31 34.90 23.82
C ASN A 1290 17.69 36.29 23.91
N ALA A 1291 18.45 37.24 24.44
CA ALA A 1291 18.04 38.63 24.56
C ALA A 1291 18.72 39.50 23.48
N ALA A 1292 17.96 40.46 22.94
CA ALA A 1292 18.43 41.39 21.93
C ALA A 1292 17.96 42.83 22.19
N LYS A 1293 18.76 43.78 21.72
CA LYS A 1293 18.55 45.22 21.85
C LYS A 1293 18.36 45.86 20.47
N LEU A 1294 17.43 46.79 20.36
CA LEU A 1294 17.27 47.62 19.17
C LEU A 1294 18.46 48.58 19.04
N HIS A 1295 19.12 48.53 17.90
CA HIS A 1295 20.25 49.38 17.54
C HIS A 1295 19.78 50.60 16.72
N HIS A 1296 20.61 51.64 16.62
CA HIS A 1296 20.25 52.90 15.96
C HIS A 1296 20.03 52.77 14.44
N ASP A 1297 20.54 51.69 13.83
CA ASP A 1297 20.31 51.33 12.43
C ASP A 1297 18.95 50.65 12.18
N GLY A 1298 18.15 50.43 13.24
CA GLY A 1298 16.84 49.78 13.17
C GLY A 1298 16.88 48.25 13.19
N THR A 1299 18.07 47.64 13.31
CA THR A 1299 18.23 46.20 13.48
C THR A 1299 18.33 45.84 14.97
N TYR A 1300 18.06 44.58 15.31
CA TYR A 1300 18.28 44.09 16.67
C TYR A 1300 19.66 43.46 16.78
N ARG A 1301 20.32 43.60 17.92
CA ARG A 1301 21.60 42.93 18.20
C ARG A 1301 21.54 42.14 19.48
N THR A 1302 22.09 40.92 19.48
CA THR A 1302 22.19 40.13 20.72
C THR A 1302 23.11 40.81 21.73
N ILE A 1303 22.83 40.64 23.02
CA ILE A 1303 23.50 41.44 24.06
C ILE A 1303 24.96 41.06 24.27
N ARG A 1304 25.29 39.75 24.28
CA ARG A 1304 26.65 39.28 24.54
C ARG A 1304 27.53 39.32 23.28
N GLU A 1305 26.97 38.90 22.15
CA GLU A 1305 27.72 38.66 20.92
C GLU A 1305 27.58 39.78 19.87
N ASP A 1306 26.74 40.80 20.14
CA ASP A 1306 26.43 41.92 19.24
C ASP A 1306 25.98 41.46 17.84
N PHE A 1307 25.27 40.33 17.75
CA PHE A 1307 24.89 39.75 16.47
C PHE A 1307 23.60 40.33 15.92
N THR A 1308 23.65 40.83 14.67
CA THR A 1308 22.51 41.45 14.00
C THR A 1308 21.43 40.43 13.62
N LEU A 1309 20.23 40.67 14.14
CA LEU A 1309 19.01 39.91 13.89
C LEU A 1309 17.87 40.83 13.44
N LYS A 1310 16.92 40.24 12.73
CA LYS A 1310 15.68 40.87 12.27
C LYS A 1310 14.49 40.28 13.01
N ILE A 1311 13.39 41.04 13.06
CA ILE A 1311 12.12 40.50 13.53
C ILE A 1311 11.53 39.62 12.43
N TYR A 1312 11.08 38.41 12.78
CA TYR A 1312 10.31 37.60 11.85
C TYR A 1312 9.02 38.33 11.46
N LYS A 1313 8.75 38.44 10.14
CA LYS A 1313 7.62 39.22 9.59
C LYS A 1313 6.24 38.79 10.13
N GLY A 1314 6.13 37.57 10.66
CA GLY A 1314 4.90 37.08 11.28
C GLY A 1314 4.77 37.43 12.76
N SER A 1315 5.74 38.05 13.42
CA SER A 1315 5.65 38.39 14.85
C SER A 1315 4.60 39.49 15.09
N ALA A 1316 3.89 39.42 16.21
CA ALA A 1316 3.00 40.46 16.70
C ALA A 1316 3.73 41.80 16.93
N ILE A 1317 5.05 41.76 17.18
CA ILE A 1317 5.88 42.96 17.33
C ILE A 1317 5.86 43.83 16.06
N MET A 1318 5.66 43.24 14.88
CA MET A 1318 5.53 43.97 13.61
C MET A 1318 4.31 44.91 13.56
N TYR A 1319 3.35 44.75 14.46
CA TYR A 1319 2.15 45.60 14.53
C TYR A 1319 2.34 46.83 15.41
N ARG A 1320 3.44 46.92 16.18
CA ARG A 1320 3.71 48.09 17.02
C ARG A 1320 4.09 49.29 16.18
N LYS A 1321 3.67 50.49 16.61
CA LYS A 1321 4.09 51.75 15.99
C LYS A 1321 5.56 52.05 16.25
N GLU A 1322 6.04 51.73 17.44
CA GLU A 1322 7.43 51.89 17.86
C GLU A 1322 7.98 50.53 18.29
N TYR A 1323 9.16 50.18 17.78
CA TYR A 1323 9.79 48.91 18.09
C TYR A 1323 10.40 48.93 19.50
N PRO A 1324 10.21 47.87 20.30
CA PRO A 1324 10.69 47.81 21.68
C PRO A 1324 12.22 47.84 21.74
N LYS A 1325 12.77 48.58 22.70
CA LYS A 1325 14.23 48.69 22.88
C LYS A 1325 14.90 47.37 23.24
N TRP A 1326 14.24 46.52 24.02
CA TRP A 1326 14.78 45.24 24.49
C TRP A 1326 13.73 44.14 24.34
N VAL A 1327 14.19 42.98 23.89
CA VAL A 1327 13.35 41.81 23.64
C VAL A 1327 14.07 40.52 24.02
N ILE A 1328 13.30 39.49 24.31
CA ILE A 1328 13.74 38.09 24.31
C ILE A 1328 13.07 37.34 23.17
N PHE A 1329 13.69 36.27 22.69
CA PHE A 1329 13.15 35.40 21.64
C PHE A 1329 13.41 33.92 21.94
N THR A 1330 12.57 33.04 21.40
CA THR A 1330 12.71 31.59 21.65
C THR A 1330 13.65 30.93 20.66
N GLU A 1331 13.51 31.24 19.37
CA GLU A 1331 14.30 30.63 18.30
C GLU A 1331 14.71 31.66 17.23
N VAL A 1332 15.76 31.32 16.46
CA VAL A 1332 16.19 32.09 15.30
C VAL A 1332 16.06 31.24 14.04
N LEU A 1333 15.27 31.72 13.08
CA LEU A 1333 15.22 31.16 11.73
C LEU A 1333 16.10 32.00 10.82
N GLN A 1334 17.23 31.47 10.36
CA GLN A 1334 18.25 32.21 9.60
C GLN A 1334 18.76 33.42 10.39
N ASP A 1335 18.33 34.64 10.04
CA ASP A 1335 18.63 35.90 10.73
C ASP A 1335 17.40 36.51 11.43
N CYS A 1336 16.28 35.79 11.48
CA CYS A 1336 15.00 36.27 11.99
C CYS A 1336 14.64 35.65 13.35
N MET A 1337 14.46 36.49 14.37
CA MET A 1337 13.94 36.11 15.68
C MET A 1337 12.47 35.70 15.61
N ARG A 1338 12.08 34.60 16.25
CA ARG A 1338 10.68 34.19 16.44
C ARG A 1338 10.31 34.05 17.91
N ASP A 1339 9.00 34.09 18.13
CA ASP A 1339 8.36 34.05 19.43
C ASP A 1339 8.99 35.09 20.35
N ILE A 1340 8.75 36.36 20.04
CA ILE A 1340 9.42 37.50 20.64
C ILE A 1340 8.57 38.05 21.77
N SER A 1341 9.17 38.39 22.91
CA SER A 1341 8.51 39.17 23.96
C SER A 1341 9.33 40.40 24.33
N VAL A 1342 8.63 41.49 24.61
CA VAL A 1342 9.22 42.73 25.13
C VAL A 1342 9.72 42.47 26.54
N ILE A 1343 10.85 43.07 26.92
CA ILE A 1343 11.35 43.00 28.30
C ILE A 1343 11.95 44.34 28.72
N ASP A 1344 12.08 44.54 30.02
CA ASP A 1344 12.94 45.58 30.57
C ASP A 1344 14.37 45.08 30.70
N SER A 1345 15.36 45.95 30.43
CA SER A 1345 16.77 45.58 30.53
C SER A 1345 17.20 45.22 31.95
N GLU A 1346 16.47 45.72 32.94
CA GLU A 1346 16.76 45.55 34.37
C GLU A 1346 16.61 44.08 34.78
N TRP A 1347 15.59 43.40 34.25
CA TRP A 1347 15.30 42.00 34.54
C TRP A 1347 16.43 41.05 34.14
N LEU A 1348 17.27 41.41 33.17
CA LEU A 1348 18.37 40.55 32.75
C LEU A 1348 19.42 40.39 33.85
N TYR A 1349 19.81 41.49 34.51
CA TYR A 1349 20.80 41.45 35.59
C TYR A 1349 20.17 41.25 36.98
N GLU A 1350 18.88 41.56 37.17
CA GLU A 1350 18.18 41.31 38.43
C GLU A 1350 17.81 39.84 38.60
N LEU A 1351 17.29 39.20 37.53
CA LEU A 1351 16.83 37.81 37.60
C LEU A 1351 17.95 36.82 37.35
N VAL A 1352 18.97 37.20 36.57
CA VAL A 1352 20.11 36.33 36.20
C VAL A 1352 21.45 37.07 36.38
N PRO A 1353 21.78 37.49 37.62
CA PRO A 1353 23.00 38.27 37.91
C PRO A 1353 24.29 37.51 37.59
N GLU A 1354 24.24 36.18 37.59
CA GLU A 1354 25.37 35.31 37.22
C GLU A 1354 25.74 35.42 35.73
N TYR A 1355 24.80 35.85 34.88
CA TYR A 1355 25.00 35.96 33.44
C TYR A 1355 25.11 37.41 32.95
N TYR A 1356 24.37 38.34 33.56
CA TYR A 1356 24.37 39.76 33.23
C TYR A 1356 24.69 40.63 34.44
N GLU A 1357 25.58 41.61 34.25
CA GLU A 1357 25.94 42.60 35.27
C GLU A 1357 25.59 44.03 34.79
N TYR A 1358 25.02 44.87 35.64
CA TYR A 1358 24.78 46.28 35.32
C TYR A 1358 26.06 47.13 35.42
N GLY A 1359 26.27 48.03 34.45
CA GLY A 1359 27.33 49.03 34.48
C GLY A 1359 27.98 49.28 33.11
N THR A 1360 28.57 50.46 32.96
CA THR A 1360 29.49 50.78 31.85
C THR A 1360 30.72 49.87 31.89
N VAL A 1361 31.41 49.70 30.75
CA VAL A 1361 32.69 48.95 30.68
C VAL A 1361 33.67 49.43 31.75
N ARG A 1362 33.66 50.73 32.06
CA ARG A 1362 34.51 51.37 33.08
C ARG A 1362 34.08 51.04 34.50
N GLU A 1363 32.79 51.07 34.82
CA GLU A 1363 32.25 50.67 36.13
C GLU A 1363 32.48 49.18 36.42
N ARG A 1364 32.33 48.31 35.42
CA ARG A 1364 32.63 46.87 35.54
C ARG A 1364 34.12 46.63 35.79
N ALA A 1365 35.00 47.35 35.09
CA ALA A 1365 36.44 47.28 35.32
C ALA A 1365 36.84 47.78 36.72
N LEU A 1366 36.14 48.81 37.24
CA LEU A 1366 36.32 49.31 38.61
C LEU A 1366 35.86 48.27 39.66
N LYS A 1367 34.68 47.67 39.49
CA LYS A 1367 34.20 46.60 40.40
C LYS A 1367 35.14 45.40 40.45
N ARG A 1368 35.65 44.94 39.30
CA ARG A 1368 36.64 43.84 39.25
C ARG A 1368 37.94 44.19 39.95
N LYS A 1369 38.42 45.43 39.81
CA LYS A 1369 39.61 45.90 40.54
C LYS A 1369 39.42 45.97 42.06
N ILE A 1370 38.21 46.28 42.53
CA ILE A 1370 37.91 46.30 43.97
C ILE A 1370 37.80 44.86 44.51
N GLY A 1371 37.20 43.95 43.73
CA GLY A 1371 37.14 42.53 44.09
C GLY A 1371 38.51 41.87 44.20
N ASP A 1372 39.41 42.13 43.25
CA ASP A 1372 40.79 41.60 43.30
C ASP A 1372 41.61 42.19 44.47
N SER A 1373 41.27 43.38 44.99
CA SER A 1373 41.96 43.96 46.15
C SER A 1373 41.48 43.44 47.51
N ASP A 1374 40.34 42.75 47.57
CA ASP A 1374 39.87 42.09 48.80
C ASP A 1374 40.28 40.59 48.86
N GLU A 1375 40.81 40.02 47.76
CA GLU A 1375 41.34 38.65 47.71
C GLU A 1375 42.89 38.54 47.77
N GLU A 1376 43.63 39.66 47.70
CA GLU A 1376 45.06 39.75 48.08
C GLU A 1376 45.24 40.00 49.59
#